data_AF-A0A2N0WQT1-F1
#
_entry.id   AF-A0A2N0WQT1-F1
#
_cell.length_a   1.000
_cell.length_b   1.000
_cell.length_c   1.000
_cell.angle_alpha   90.00
_cell.angle_beta   90.00
_cell.angle_gamma   90.00
#
_symmetry.space_group_name_H-M   'P 1'
#
loop_
_entity.id
_entity.type
_entity.pdbx_description
1 polymer ?
#
loop_
_entity_poly.entity_id
_entity_poly.type
_entity_poly.pdbx_seq_one_letter_code
_entity_poly.pdbx_strand_id
1 'polypeptide(L)'
;MLLACGGGEGESQPTSVVDNKNTAPVITSIAPTSATEGVFYQYTANVTDSDDSNNGTDLTWQLINTPAGMNVSSTGVVTWTPANGVLSSGQVTLQVRDGQEDRVQPATEQFTISVTPVNTAPVITSIAPTSAAEGVFYQYTANVTDSDDSNNGTDLTWQLINAPAGMNVSSTGVVTWTPANGVLSSGQVTLQVRDGQEDGVQPATEQFTISVISVNTPPVITIPTNTAPVITSTAPTKATEGVTYQYTAQVTDSDDSNNGTDLTWQLINAPAGMNVSSTGVVTWTPANGVLSSGQVTLHVRDGQEGGVQPATEQFTITVTPVNTAPVITSTAPIKATEGELYQYTATVTDSDDSNNGTDLTWQLINAPDGMNVSPSGLITWTPANGVLTTGVITLQVADGGEDEVTPATQQFTITVTPTLVLAMQTGNVAHLPQDITFAYDEVIRLADTFVTDYKANLNSIFDGAITYPVHRASQFVTAKPWAANYNAPLVVGNGGRVHAMFGEINQQRNAAFGTRIFASSRPSQELEAFSPALIQLISWLTKSAANEPLTELDIKVANVSAWQFNQINAWFDTLSSAVTVSHCVTELDIEHCVNDDTDLLIIAAENDSSALINTALPTASTLRVPVLYTHAHSWNTKTWTNAILDSIGYSMQSPGGPGNYFVSDEDRHANWLDFNAMFEQQVSQKSLPLIAKNLVSRFKENSFSYNLPACNESDCSNDPNYKTQLTTGLEVIRHQFIDLDSNNTQIFGADGFEVLKLLALIGDRFRQNIALPMDKATANVLAWSQGIFADFTVYNSRLVNPVQVDLGDFSRTNFNHITPKTVNMTMQSKPYMRAAGVYALPGTTVKVTRTDTNNALSTSIFINAQRSGSSKPFTNRLFERPKYLKSASMTIAAGESITFTSPYGGPLYINYDDVGVEASFTFEQVGQHPYWNGPEDSDFFAKALDDNHYDWVDIAAEHMEIHSRLEKVKTTLSSPISPDVETLAAMMQTYTHGDVMALAGFTGPGIQVTDEVTNFANSSGIPLTPRDRVQHGVLDQSTCGSGCSGNPYDANWSFSPLGHGDLHEIGHTIENGWFRFDGREGHATTNPYSYYTKHRAWVEQGIEPNCQNVKFDEIHASLVTAQSEPDPHAYMASLNMNDWNKGVALMIQVLMSAQHQGVLVDGWQLYPMLHILKRELDRIDGNDTDWEAGKAKLGFSQYARSELSSLSRNDFLLVSMSFILKYNLQSYLEMFGLSFSAKAISQVQAGGYPVMPRDYFLPAVNQDFCKSLTQPKISF
;
A
#
# COMPACT_ATOMS: atom_id res chain seq x y z
N MET A 1 40.03 -43.39 66.44
CA MET A 1 40.27 -42.14 67.18
C MET A 1 40.80 -41.13 66.18
N LEU A 2 40.09 -40.02 65.99
CA LEU A 2 40.44 -38.85 65.15
C LEU A 2 40.68 -39.08 63.62
N LEU A 3 40.63 -37.94 62.93
CA LEU A 3 40.55 -37.63 61.50
C LEU A 3 41.71 -38.13 60.61
N ALA A 4 41.45 -38.23 59.29
CA ALA A 4 42.17 -37.48 58.24
C ALA A 4 41.47 -37.59 56.86
N CYS A 5 41.85 -36.72 55.91
CA CYS A 5 41.22 -36.50 54.59
C CYS A 5 41.51 -37.58 53.52
N GLY A 6 40.67 -37.61 52.48
CA GLY A 6 40.94 -38.22 51.17
C GLY A 6 39.79 -37.88 50.20
N GLY A 7 40.10 -37.43 48.98
CA GLY A 7 39.11 -37.01 47.98
C GLY A 7 38.99 -37.97 46.79
N GLY A 8 37.97 -37.77 45.96
CA GLY A 8 37.71 -38.48 44.71
C GLY A 8 36.66 -37.71 43.90
N GLU A 9 36.77 -37.75 42.58
CA GLU A 9 35.95 -36.94 41.66
C GLU A 9 34.58 -37.58 41.40
N GLY A 10 33.59 -36.77 41.03
CA GLY A 10 32.23 -37.23 40.77
C GLY A 10 32.02 -37.59 39.29
N GLU A 11 31.79 -38.87 39.00
CA GLU A 11 31.33 -39.31 37.68
C GLU A 11 29.89 -38.83 37.43
N SER A 12 29.72 -37.87 36.51
CA SER A 12 28.41 -37.56 35.94
C SER A 12 27.92 -38.75 35.10
N GLN A 13 26.83 -39.38 35.53
CA GLN A 13 26.16 -40.43 34.74
C GLN A 13 25.73 -39.87 33.37
N PRO A 14 25.79 -40.67 32.29
CA PRO A 14 25.30 -40.22 30.99
C PRO A 14 23.79 -40.02 31.04
N THR A 15 23.33 -38.83 30.66
CA THR A 15 21.91 -38.56 30.43
C THR A 15 21.45 -39.36 29.21
N SER A 16 20.39 -40.15 29.36
CA SER A 16 19.70 -40.78 28.24
C SER A 16 19.19 -39.69 27.29
N VAL A 17 19.49 -39.82 26.00
CA VAL A 17 18.74 -39.10 24.96
C VAL A 17 17.29 -39.56 25.10
N VAL A 18 16.39 -38.62 25.39
CA VAL A 18 14.96 -38.87 25.33
C VAL A 18 14.56 -38.70 23.87
N ASP A 19 13.90 -39.72 23.35
CA ASP A 19 13.18 -39.69 22.09
C ASP A 19 11.97 -38.76 22.29
N ASN A 20 12.14 -37.46 21.99
CA ASN A 20 11.10 -36.42 22.10
C ASN A 20 10.10 -36.59 20.95
N LYS A 21 9.33 -37.66 21.04
CA LYS A 21 8.21 -37.95 20.16
C LYS A 21 7.06 -36.98 20.46
N ASN A 22 6.69 -36.18 19.47
CA ASN A 22 5.62 -35.19 19.53
C ASN A 22 4.34 -35.74 20.17
N THR A 23 3.78 -35.01 21.15
CA THR A 23 2.50 -35.35 21.79
C THR A 23 1.34 -34.60 21.16
N ALA A 24 0.16 -35.22 21.10
CA ALA A 24 -1.01 -34.56 20.54
C ALA A 24 -1.40 -33.33 21.39
N PRO A 25 -1.75 -32.18 20.78
CA PRO A 25 -2.29 -31.04 21.50
C PRO A 25 -3.52 -31.46 22.31
N VAL A 26 -3.72 -30.86 23.48
CA VAL A 26 -4.84 -31.18 24.37
C VAL A 26 -5.74 -29.97 24.52
N ILE A 27 -6.99 -30.07 24.05
CA ILE A 27 -8.03 -29.08 24.37
C ILE A 27 -8.32 -29.19 25.88
N THR A 28 -8.09 -28.11 26.61
CA THR A 28 -8.22 -28.02 28.08
C THR A 28 -9.43 -27.19 28.53
N SER A 29 -10.04 -26.45 27.61
CA SER A 29 -11.35 -25.82 27.80
C SER A 29 -12.49 -26.83 27.63
N ILE A 30 -13.71 -26.39 27.95
CA ILE A 30 -14.95 -27.14 27.71
C ILE A 30 -15.95 -26.19 27.06
N ALA A 31 -16.57 -26.61 25.96
CA ALA A 31 -17.56 -25.85 25.22
C ALA A 31 -18.85 -25.63 26.05
N PRO A 32 -19.38 -24.39 26.13
CA PRO A 32 -20.69 -24.15 26.72
C PRO A 32 -21.80 -24.91 25.99
N THR A 33 -22.59 -25.70 26.73
CA THR A 33 -23.61 -26.59 26.14
C THR A 33 -24.99 -25.95 26.00
N SER A 34 -25.09 -24.62 26.08
CA SER A 34 -26.33 -23.86 25.88
C SER A 34 -26.16 -22.59 25.05
N ALA A 35 -27.20 -22.26 24.29
CA ALA A 35 -27.35 -21.00 23.55
C ALA A 35 -28.82 -20.56 23.58
N THR A 36 -29.12 -19.38 23.05
CA THR A 36 -30.49 -18.87 22.87
C THR A 36 -30.71 -18.52 21.40
N GLU A 37 -31.93 -18.75 20.92
CA GLU A 37 -32.35 -18.41 19.56
C GLU A 37 -32.08 -16.94 19.24
N GLY A 38 -31.53 -16.66 18.05
CA GLY A 38 -31.15 -15.30 17.62
C GLY A 38 -29.95 -14.66 18.34
N VAL A 39 -29.41 -15.27 19.41
CA VAL A 39 -28.30 -14.73 20.19
C VAL A 39 -26.96 -15.29 19.71
N PHE A 40 -25.92 -14.43 19.68
CA PHE A 40 -24.57 -14.83 19.29
C PHE A 40 -23.89 -15.67 20.39
N TYR A 41 -23.62 -16.93 20.05
CA TYR A 41 -22.82 -17.87 20.82
C TYR A 41 -21.35 -17.78 20.39
N GLN A 42 -20.44 -17.75 21.37
CA GLN A 42 -19.00 -17.81 21.16
C GLN A 42 -18.34 -18.77 22.14
N TYR A 43 -17.40 -19.58 21.66
CA TYR A 43 -16.53 -20.43 22.45
C TYR A 43 -15.11 -20.33 21.94
N THR A 44 -14.16 -19.90 22.78
CA THR A 44 -12.73 -19.94 22.48
C THR A 44 -12.13 -21.19 23.11
N ALA A 45 -11.59 -22.08 22.29
CA ALA A 45 -10.95 -23.29 22.77
C ALA A 45 -9.49 -23.02 23.21
N ASN A 46 -9.16 -23.41 24.43
CA ASN A 46 -7.80 -23.36 24.96
C ASN A 46 -7.11 -24.70 24.70
N VAL A 47 -5.89 -24.65 24.17
CA VAL A 47 -5.03 -25.82 23.96
C VAL A 47 -3.84 -25.73 24.91
N THR A 48 -3.45 -26.85 25.49
CA THR A 48 -2.10 -27.05 26.02
C THR A 48 -1.43 -28.15 25.21
N ASP A 49 -0.26 -27.83 24.70
CA ASP A 49 0.68 -28.80 24.16
C ASP A 49 1.85 -28.94 25.16
N SER A 50 2.54 -30.07 25.18
CA SER A 50 3.57 -30.36 26.21
C SER A 50 5.00 -30.40 25.68
N ASP A 51 5.16 -30.45 24.36
CA ASP A 51 6.44 -30.45 23.67
C ASP A 51 6.51 -29.50 22.46
N ASP A 52 5.38 -28.91 22.01
CA ASP A 52 5.42 -27.74 21.13
C ASP A 52 6.17 -26.55 21.76
N SER A 53 7.34 -26.25 21.18
CA SER A 53 8.15 -25.09 21.55
C SER A 53 7.63 -23.74 21.02
N ASN A 54 6.63 -23.74 20.13
CA ASN A 54 6.10 -22.56 19.45
C ASN A 54 4.85 -21.96 20.13
N ASN A 55 4.24 -22.66 21.10
CA ASN A 55 3.07 -22.23 21.88
C ASN A 55 1.85 -21.94 20.98
N GLY A 56 1.60 -22.83 20.01
CA GLY A 56 0.35 -22.90 19.25
C GLY A 56 0.16 -21.90 18.12
N THR A 57 1.23 -21.38 17.52
CA THR A 57 1.19 -20.44 16.38
C THR A 57 0.86 -21.09 15.03
N ASP A 58 0.95 -22.42 14.90
CA ASP A 58 0.56 -23.17 13.70
C ASP A 58 -0.62 -24.15 13.91
N LEU A 59 -1.44 -23.90 14.93
CA LEU A 59 -2.65 -24.68 15.20
C LEU A 59 -3.70 -24.50 14.09
N THR A 60 -3.97 -25.59 13.37
CA THR A 60 -5.04 -25.65 12.35
C THR A 60 -6.33 -26.16 12.97
N TRP A 61 -7.40 -25.35 12.84
CA TRP A 61 -8.70 -25.59 13.47
C TRP A 61 -9.79 -25.98 12.46
N GLN A 62 -10.64 -26.95 12.82
CA GLN A 62 -11.77 -27.39 12.01
C GLN A 62 -12.98 -27.78 12.87
N LEU A 63 -14.19 -27.52 12.37
CA LEU A 63 -15.42 -28.10 12.91
C LEU A 63 -15.97 -29.18 11.95
N ILE A 64 -16.56 -30.23 12.53
CA ILE A 64 -17.18 -31.35 11.83
C ILE A 64 -18.60 -31.53 12.40
N ASN A 65 -19.56 -31.88 11.52
CA ASN A 65 -21.00 -32.02 11.84
C ASN A 65 -21.65 -30.74 12.39
N THR A 66 -21.37 -29.59 11.77
CA THR A 66 -21.92 -28.29 12.19
C THR A 66 -23.38 -28.08 11.78
N PRO A 67 -24.17 -27.36 12.60
CA PRO A 67 -25.41 -26.74 12.15
C PRO A 67 -25.12 -25.56 11.21
N ALA A 68 -26.13 -25.13 10.45
CA ALA A 68 -26.01 -23.96 9.58
C ALA A 68 -25.61 -22.70 10.38
N GLY A 69 -24.67 -21.92 9.82
CA GLY A 69 -24.17 -20.68 10.41
C GLY A 69 -23.08 -20.83 11.49
N MET A 70 -22.69 -22.05 11.88
CA MET A 70 -21.60 -22.25 12.84
C MET A 70 -20.22 -22.29 12.13
N ASN A 71 -19.27 -21.52 12.64
CA ASN A 71 -17.93 -21.34 12.06
C ASN A 71 -16.84 -21.41 13.15
N VAL A 72 -15.58 -21.65 12.76
CA VAL A 72 -14.40 -21.54 13.65
C VAL A 72 -13.32 -20.67 12.99
N SER A 73 -12.62 -19.86 13.79
CA SER A 73 -11.46 -19.08 13.32
C SER A 73 -10.17 -19.91 13.22
N SER A 74 -9.14 -19.36 12.58
CA SER A 74 -7.76 -19.86 12.66
C SER A 74 -7.15 -19.80 14.07
N THR A 75 -7.87 -19.25 15.05
CA THR A 75 -7.45 -19.08 16.45
C THR A 75 -8.35 -19.85 17.43
N GLY A 76 -9.07 -20.87 16.97
CA GLY A 76 -9.89 -21.74 17.83
C GLY A 76 -11.17 -21.11 18.39
N VAL A 77 -11.63 -19.99 17.82
CA VAL A 77 -12.86 -19.32 18.23
C VAL A 77 -14.03 -19.86 17.41
N VAL A 78 -14.83 -20.74 18.02
CA VAL A 78 -16.12 -21.19 17.52
C VAL A 78 -17.16 -20.09 17.69
N THR A 79 -17.96 -19.85 16.66
CA THR A 79 -19.00 -18.82 16.63
C THR A 79 -20.28 -19.37 15.99
N TRP A 80 -21.44 -18.98 16.51
CA TRP A 80 -22.74 -19.40 16.00
C TRP A 80 -23.85 -18.40 16.38
N THR A 81 -24.91 -18.33 15.60
CA THR A 81 -26.20 -17.73 15.99
C THR A 81 -27.30 -18.70 15.57
N PRO A 82 -28.05 -19.32 16.50
CA PRO A 82 -29.13 -20.23 16.13
C PRO A 82 -30.25 -19.47 15.41
N ALA A 83 -30.66 -19.97 14.25
CA ALA A 83 -31.81 -19.44 13.52
C ALA A 83 -33.13 -19.93 14.14
N ASN A 84 -34.25 -19.29 13.81
CA ASN A 84 -35.51 -19.54 14.48
C ASN A 84 -36.00 -21.00 14.37
N GLY A 85 -36.46 -21.57 15.49
CA GLY A 85 -36.87 -22.97 15.61
C GLY A 85 -35.74 -24.00 15.68
N VAL A 86 -34.46 -23.58 15.72
CA VAL A 86 -33.31 -24.49 15.85
C VAL A 86 -33.08 -24.81 17.33
N LEU A 87 -33.67 -25.90 17.82
CA LEU A 87 -33.62 -26.31 19.24
C LEU A 87 -32.28 -26.92 19.70
N SER A 88 -31.35 -27.24 18.78
CA SER A 88 -30.01 -27.75 19.13
C SER A 88 -29.03 -27.63 17.96
N SER A 89 -27.72 -27.57 18.26
CA SER A 89 -26.65 -27.71 17.27
C SER A 89 -26.52 -29.12 16.67
N GLY A 90 -27.05 -30.14 17.36
CA GLY A 90 -26.60 -31.53 17.16
C GLY A 90 -25.18 -31.77 17.71
N GLN A 91 -24.64 -32.97 17.49
CA GLN A 91 -23.31 -33.36 17.96
C GLN A 91 -22.21 -32.78 17.06
N VAL A 92 -21.66 -31.64 17.47
CA VAL A 92 -20.54 -30.97 16.83
C VAL A 92 -19.23 -31.58 17.34
N THR A 93 -18.25 -31.75 16.44
CA THR A 93 -16.87 -32.08 16.82
C THR A 93 -15.94 -30.95 16.42
N LEU A 94 -15.28 -30.33 17.40
CA LEU A 94 -14.15 -29.42 17.19
C LEU A 94 -12.87 -30.25 17.08
N GLN A 95 -11.99 -29.88 16.15
CA GLN A 95 -10.72 -30.55 15.88
C GLN A 95 -9.60 -29.51 15.79
N VAL A 96 -8.44 -29.83 16.37
CA VAL A 96 -7.21 -29.02 16.28
C VAL A 96 -6.00 -29.89 15.93
N ARG A 97 -5.06 -29.31 15.17
CA ARG A 97 -3.83 -29.95 14.68
C ARG A 97 -2.62 -29.01 14.81
N ASP A 98 -1.53 -29.58 15.25
CA ASP A 98 -0.17 -29.10 15.48
C ASP A 98 0.71 -29.37 14.24
N GLY A 99 0.63 -28.53 13.19
CA GLY A 99 1.50 -28.63 12.00
C GLY A 99 1.39 -29.90 11.10
N GLN A 100 0.77 -30.98 11.59
CA GLN A 100 0.81 -32.37 11.07
C GLN A 100 2.15 -33.12 11.22
N GLU A 101 3.01 -32.71 12.15
CA GLU A 101 4.24 -33.46 12.45
C GLU A 101 3.89 -34.87 13.02
N ASP A 102 4.69 -35.88 12.69
CA ASP A 102 4.54 -37.31 13.08
C ASP A 102 3.19 -38.02 12.79
N ARG A 103 2.30 -37.45 11.97
CA ARG A 103 0.95 -38.01 11.65
C ARG A 103 0.10 -38.30 12.90
N VAL A 104 0.29 -37.50 13.96
CA VAL A 104 -0.40 -37.64 15.24
C VAL A 104 -1.93 -37.47 15.05
N GLN A 105 -2.72 -38.18 15.87
CA GLN A 105 -4.18 -38.02 15.82
C GLN A 105 -4.56 -36.68 16.46
N PRO A 106 -5.42 -35.88 15.81
CA PRO A 106 -5.75 -34.54 16.27
C PRO A 106 -6.49 -34.57 17.60
N ALA A 107 -6.32 -33.53 18.42
CA ALA A 107 -7.24 -33.31 19.52
C ALA A 107 -8.66 -33.14 18.96
N THR A 108 -9.63 -33.76 19.63
CA THR A 108 -11.04 -33.55 19.33
C THR A 108 -11.84 -33.34 20.60
N GLU A 109 -12.71 -32.34 20.56
CA GLU A 109 -13.74 -32.10 21.57
C GLU A 109 -15.11 -32.33 20.93
N GLN A 110 -15.99 -33.06 21.60
CA GLN A 110 -17.36 -33.28 21.14
C GLN A 110 -18.35 -32.64 22.10
N PHE A 111 -19.20 -31.76 21.57
CA PHE A 111 -20.21 -31.06 22.34
C PHE A 111 -21.57 -31.04 21.62
N THR A 112 -22.59 -30.67 22.36
CA THR A 112 -23.94 -30.42 21.82
C THR A 112 -24.49 -29.23 22.58
N ILE A 113 -24.93 -28.23 21.82
CA ILE A 113 -25.53 -27.01 22.34
C ILE A 113 -27.04 -27.22 22.31
N SER A 114 -27.68 -27.13 23.48
CA SER A 114 -29.13 -26.98 23.60
C SER A 114 -29.49 -25.52 23.36
N VAL A 115 -30.47 -25.25 22.49
CA VAL A 115 -30.90 -23.88 22.21
C VAL A 115 -32.25 -23.65 22.88
N THR A 116 -32.34 -22.58 23.67
CA THR A 116 -33.62 -22.09 24.17
C THR A 116 -34.32 -21.32 23.04
N PRO A 117 -35.53 -21.73 22.61
CA PRO A 117 -36.35 -20.96 21.66
C PRO A 117 -36.86 -19.66 22.28
N VAL A 118 -37.48 -18.79 21.47
CA VAL A 118 -38.08 -17.52 21.92
C VAL A 118 -39.42 -17.33 21.19
N ASN A 119 -40.51 -17.14 21.93
CA ASN A 119 -41.87 -16.97 21.37
C ASN A 119 -42.12 -15.59 20.74
N THR A 120 -42.99 -15.50 19.72
CA THR A 120 -43.43 -14.24 19.10
C THR A 120 -44.77 -13.75 19.69
N ALA A 121 -45.65 -13.09 18.92
CA ALA A 121 -46.80 -12.35 19.47
C ALA A 121 -48.02 -12.29 18.52
N PRO A 122 -49.25 -12.51 19.01
CA PRO A 122 -50.47 -12.48 18.21
C PRO A 122 -50.87 -11.07 17.80
N VAL A 123 -51.57 -10.94 16.66
CA VAL A 123 -52.01 -9.65 16.09
C VAL A 123 -53.51 -9.63 15.80
N ILE A 124 -54.24 -8.66 16.36
CA ILE A 124 -55.68 -8.42 16.06
C ILE A 124 -55.84 -7.71 14.70
N THR A 125 -56.80 -8.15 13.88
CA THR A 125 -56.99 -7.70 12.49
C THR A 125 -58.38 -7.11 12.16
N SER A 126 -59.21 -6.87 13.17
CA SER A 126 -60.60 -6.39 13.08
C SER A 126 -60.82 -5.02 13.76
N ILE A 127 -62.01 -4.43 13.61
CA ILE A 127 -62.37 -3.11 14.20
C ILE A 127 -63.81 -3.11 14.76
N ALA A 128 -63.99 -2.58 15.98
CA ALA A 128 -65.26 -2.55 16.71
C ALA A 128 -66.25 -1.41 16.31
N PRO A 129 -67.57 -1.66 16.37
CA PRO A 129 -68.61 -0.61 16.33
C PRO A 129 -68.68 0.32 17.56
N THR A 130 -69.38 1.44 17.46
CA THR A 130 -69.25 2.60 18.39
C THR A 130 -70.56 3.23 18.91
N SER A 131 -71.71 2.55 18.87
CA SER A 131 -72.97 3.07 19.44
C SER A 131 -73.93 1.99 19.97
N ALA A 132 -74.65 2.30 21.05
CA ALA A 132 -75.67 1.45 21.67
C ALA A 132 -76.85 2.29 22.22
N ALA A 133 -77.83 1.65 22.87
CA ALA A 133 -78.97 2.32 23.51
C ALA A 133 -79.24 1.75 24.91
N GLU A 134 -79.80 2.55 25.82
CA GLU A 134 -80.11 2.12 27.19
C GLU A 134 -81.09 0.94 27.19
N GLY A 135 -80.76 -0.10 27.94
CA GLY A 135 -81.54 -1.34 28.01
C GLY A 135 -81.48 -2.24 26.76
N VAL A 136 -80.66 -1.92 25.75
CA VAL A 136 -80.56 -2.69 24.48
C VAL A 136 -79.21 -3.40 24.35
N PHE A 137 -79.25 -4.66 23.89
CA PHE A 137 -78.07 -5.51 23.73
C PHE A 137 -77.24 -5.15 22.49
N TYR A 138 -75.91 -5.24 22.65
CA TYR A 138 -74.86 -4.87 21.70
C TYR A 138 -73.84 -6.02 21.57
N GLN A 139 -73.21 -6.21 20.40
CA GLN A 139 -72.25 -7.28 20.14
C GLN A 139 -71.18 -6.93 19.08
N TYR A 140 -69.96 -7.46 19.25
CA TYR A 140 -68.81 -7.40 18.32
C TYR A 140 -68.00 -8.72 18.40
N THR A 141 -67.23 -9.07 17.36
CA THR A 141 -66.36 -10.26 17.31
C THR A 141 -65.03 -9.89 16.64
N ALA A 142 -63.91 -10.27 17.27
CA ALA A 142 -62.57 -9.96 16.77
C ALA A 142 -61.85 -11.14 16.09
N ASN A 143 -60.89 -10.83 15.21
CA ASN A 143 -60.06 -11.79 14.45
C ASN A 143 -58.56 -11.62 14.78
N VAL A 144 -57.79 -12.71 14.77
CA VAL A 144 -56.35 -12.73 15.14
C VAL A 144 -55.53 -13.57 14.16
N THR A 145 -54.25 -13.25 14.02
CA THR A 145 -53.22 -14.07 13.33
C THR A 145 -51.93 -14.10 14.14
N ASP A 146 -51.20 -15.22 14.08
CA ASP A 146 -49.87 -15.42 14.67
C ASP A 146 -48.93 -16.13 13.68
N SER A 147 -47.62 -16.16 13.95
CA SER A 147 -46.58 -16.57 12.99
C SER A 147 -45.83 -17.87 13.30
N ASP A 148 -45.66 -18.20 14.57
CA ASP A 148 -44.91 -19.35 15.09
C ASP A 148 -45.78 -20.31 15.92
N ASP A 149 -46.99 -19.90 16.29
CA ASP A 149 -47.97 -20.79 16.90
C ASP A 149 -48.32 -22.00 16.01
N SER A 150 -47.87 -23.18 16.45
CA SER A 150 -48.16 -24.47 15.83
C SER A 150 -49.58 -25.01 16.09
N ASN A 151 -50.36 -24.39 16.98
CA ASN A 151 -51.69 -24.84 17.40
C ASN A 151 -52.87 -24.09 16.75
N ASN A 152 -52.61 -23.01 16.01
CA ASN A 152 -53.58 -22.21 15.26
C ASN A 152 -54.67 -21.60 16.20
N GLY A 153 -54.23 -20.97 17.29
CA GLY A 153 -55.02 -20.09 18.14
C GLY A 153 -56.05 -20.77 19.05
N THR A 154 -55.75 -21.97 19.58
CA THR A 154 -56.64 -22.73 20.48
C THR A 154 -56.43 -22.44 21.97
N ASP A 155 -55.38 -21.70 22.31
CA ASP A 155 -55.01 -21.23 23.66
C ASP A 155 -55.29 -19.74 23.90
N LEU A 156 -55.75 -19.00 22.88
CA LEU A 156 -55.93 -17.55 22.92
C LEU A 156 -56.90 -17.12 24.04
N THR A 157 -56.35 -16.46 25.05
CA THR A 157 -57.10 -15.88 26.17
C THR A 157 -57.46 -14.42 25.89
N TRP A 158 -58.73 -14.08 26.10
CA TRP A 158 -59.32 -12.80 25.75
C TRP A 158 -59.81 -12.05 26.99
N GLN A 159 -59.51 -10.74 27.08
CA GLN A 159 -60.04 -9.88 28.14
C GLN A 159 -60.38 -8.47 27.65
N LEU A 160 -61.27 -7.79 28.40
CA LEU A 160 -61.57 -6.38 28.20
C LEU A 160 -61.07 -5.58 29.41
N ILE A 161 -60.21 -4.60 29.15
CA ILE A 161 -59.70 -3.65 30.14
C ILE A 161 -60.52 -2.36 30.00
N ASN A 162 -60.88 -1.75 31.14
CA ASN A 162 -61.76 -0.57 31.23
C ASN A 162 -63.18 -0.77 30.65
N ALA A 163 -63.67 -2.03 30.62
CA ALA A 163 -65.06 -2.32 30.26
C ALA A 163 -66.06 -1.66 31.23
N PRO A 164 -67.15 -1.05 30.74
CA PRO A 164 -68.25 -0.59 31.59
C PRO A 164 -68.99 -1.77 32.21
N ALA A 165 -69.69 -1.52 33.33
CA ALA A 165 -70.50 -2.53 33.99
C ALA A 165 -71.47 -3.23 33.01
N GLY A 166 -71.43 -4.57 33.02
CA GLY A 166 -72.24 -5.42 32.15
C GLY A 166 -71.66 -5.70 30.76
N MET A 167 -70.51 -5.12 30.38
CA MET A 167 -69.81 -5.49 29.14
C MET A 167 -68.87 -6.68 29.40
N ASN A 168 -68.90 -7.69 28.53
CA ASN A 168 -68.18 -8.96 28.69
C ASN A 168 -67.59 -9.41 27.34
N VAL A 169 -66.52 -10.22 27.36
CA VAL A 169 -65.98 -10.90 26.17
C VAL A 169 -65.99 -12.42 26.36
N SER A 170 -66.24 -13.18 25.30
CA SER A 170 -66.11 -14.65 25.32
C SER A 170 -64.65 -15.10 25.22
N SER A 171 -64.40 -16.38 25.50
CA SER A 171 -63.14 -17.08 25.19
C SER A 171 -62.85 -17.23 23.68
N THR A 172 -63.59 -16.53 22.81
CA THR A 172 -63.47 -16.57 21.35
C THR A 172 -63.56 -15.14 20.76
N GLY A 173 -63.14 -14.12 21.52
CA GLY A 173 -63.09 -12.72 21.07
C GLY A 173 -64.45 -12.05 20.82
N VAL A 174 -65.57 -12.57 21.36
CA VAL A 174 -66.91 -11.99 21.14
C VAL A 174 -67.29 -11.06 22.29
N VAL A 175 -67.26 -9.76 22.05
CA VAL A 175 -67.67 -8.71 23.00
C VAL A 175 -69.20 -8.54 22.99
N THR A 176 -69.81 -8.40 24.16
CA THR A 176 -71.26 -8.18 24.34
C THR A 176 -71.54 -7.16 25.45
N TRP A 177 -72.64 -6.39 25.34
CA TRP A 177 -73.03 -5.39 26.35
C TRP A 177 -74.54 -5.11 26.34
N THR A 178 -75.12 -4.74 27.49
CA THR A 178 -76.40 -4.03 27.58
C THR A 178 -76.23 -2.84 28.54
N PRO A 179 -76.30 -1.58 28.07
CA PRO A 179 -76.13 -0.42 28.95
C PRO A 179 -77.27 -0.29 29.97
N ALA A 180 -76.93 -0.11 31.25
CA ALA A 180 -77.88 0.12 32.33
C ALA A 180 -78.41 1.57 32.36
N ASN A 181 -79.55 1.78 33.06
CA ASN A 181 -80.18 3.09 33.11
C ASN A 181 -79.28 4.18 33.71
N GLY A 182 -79.17 5.31 32.99
CA GLY A 182 -78.32 6.45 33.33
C GLY A 182 -76.90 6.40 32.72
N VAL A 183 -76.50 5.31 32.08
CA VAL A 183 -75.23 5.24 31.33
C VAL A 183 -75.35 6.04 30.03
N LEU A 184 -74.34 6.86 29.72
CA LEU A 184 -74.28 7.68 28.49
C LEU A 184 -73.13 7.29 27.54
N SER A 185 -72.17 6.50 27.99
CA SER A 185 -71.08 5.93 27.18
C SER A 185 -70.46 4.72 27.87
N SER A 186 -69.76 3.87 27.11
CA SER A 186 -68.89 2.82 27.67
C SER A 186 -67.60 3.37 28.30
N GLY A 187 -67.18 4.59 27.92
CA GLY A 187 -65.78 4.98 28.04
C GLY A 187 -64.87 4.25 27.04
N GLN A 188 -63.57 4.49 27.14
CA GLN A 188 -62.56 3.85 26.29
C GLN A 188 -62.27 2.44 26.79
N VAL A 189 -62.75 1.44 26.05
CA VAL A 189 -62.57 0.02 26.34
C VAL A 189 -61.40 -0.50 25.50
N THR A 190 -60.54 -1.32 26.10
CA THR A 190 -59.44 -2.02 25.40
C THR A 190 -59.76 -3.51 25.36
N LEU A 191 -59.94 -4.08 24.17
CA LEU A 191 -59.91 -5.52 23.96
C LEU A 191 -58.45 -5.98 23.91
N GLN A 192 -58.14 -7.12 24.52
CA GLN A 192 -56.80 -7.69 24.60
C GLN A 192 -56.85 -9.20 24.34
N VAL A 193 -55.83 -9.74 23.65
CA VAL A 193 -55.65 -11.17 23.40
C VAL A 193 -54.23 -11.62 23.77
N ARG A 194 -54.09 -12.87 24.26
CA ARG A 194 -52.84 -13.50 24.73
C ARG A 194 -52.76 -14.98 24.36
N ASP A 195 -51.60 -15.38 23.87
CA ASP A 195 -51.11 -16.71 23.46
C ASP A 195 -50.35 -17.39 24.61
N GLY A 196 -51.05 -18.07 25.54
CA GLY A 196 -50.43 -18.87 26.62
C GLY A 196 -49.61 -18.13 27.71
N GLN A 197 -49.06 -16.94 27.43
CA GLN A 197 -48.04 -16.22 28.21
C GLN A 197 -46.67 -16.91 28.31
N GLU A 198 -46.25 -17.68 27.29
CA GLU A 198 -44.85 -18.10 27.20
C GLU A 198 -43.95 -16.88 26.91
N ASP A 199 -42.76 -16.85 27.51
CA ASP A 199 -41.73 -15.80 27.46
C ASP A 199 -42.13 -14.35 27.86
N GLY A 200 -43.33 -14.12 28.37
CA GLY A 200 -43.75 -12.83 28.94
C GLY A 200 -44.05 -11.74 27.90
N VAL A 201 -44.29 -12.14 26.65
CA VAL A 201 -44.52 -11.25 25.51
C VAL A 201 -45.76 -10.35 25.71
N GLN A 202 -45.72 -9.15 25.13
CA GLN A 202 -46.80 -8.16 25.29
C GLN A 202 -47.98 -8.44 24.35
N PRO A 203 -49.22 -8.29 24.84
CA PRO A 203 -50.43 -8.73 24.13
C PRO A 203 -50.89 -7.74 23.06
N ALA A 204 -51.46 -8.24 21.95
CA ALA A 204 -52.20 -7.37 21.05
C ALA A 204 -53.44 -6.76 21.72
N THR A 205 -53.70 -5.50 21.38
CA THR A 205 -54.80 -4.72 21.92
C THR A 205 -55.53 -3.89 20.85
N GLU A 206 -56.84 -3.73 21.00
CA GLU A 206 -57.72 -2.89 20.18
C GLU A 206 -58.50 -1.95 21.10
N GLN A 207 -58.65 -0.66 20.77
CA GLN A 207 -59.33 0.32 21.61
C GLN A 207 -60.53 0.98 20.92
N PHE A 208 -61.68 1.02 21.60
CA PHE A 208 -62.92 1.58 21.07
C PHE A 208 -63.79 2.28 22.15
N THR A 209 -64.88 2.93 21.74
CA THR A 209 -65.80 3.66 22.63
C THR A 209 -67.21 3.68 22.05
N ILE A 210 -68.22 3.57 22.92
CA ILE A 210 -69.65 3.42 22.58
C ILE A 210 -70.47 4.51 23.30
N SER A 211 -71.55 5.03 22.71
CA SER A 211 -72.46 6.07 23.28
C SER A 211 -73.90 5.56 23.54
N VAL A 212 -74.65 6.16 24.49
CA VAL A 212 -75.93 5.66 25.11
C VAL A 212 -76.91 6.81 25.53
N ILE A 213 -78.22 6.57 25.78
CA ILE A 213 -79.35 7.57 25.85
C ILE A 213 -80.51 7.14 26.82
N SER A 214 -81.13 8.00 27.69
CA SER A 214 -81.79 7.58 28.99
C SER A 214 -83.23 8.03 29.47
N VAL A 215 -83.81 7.40 30.55
CA VAL A 215 -85.15 7.65 31.23
C VAL A 215 -85.24 7.47 32.81
N ASN A 216 -86.38 7.76 33.55
CA ASN A 216 -86.42 8.21 35.01
C ASN A 216 -87.65 7.83 35.96
N THR A 217 -87.48 7.68 37.34
CA THR A 217 -88.33 8.18 38.54
C THR A 217 -88.10 7.62 40.05
N PRO A 218 -89.03 7.36 41.06
CA PRO A 218 -88.89 7.79 42.52
C PRO A 218 -89.20 6.83 43.80
N PRO A 219 -88.98 7.24 45.11
CA PRO A 219 -89.00 6.40 46.39
C PRO A 219 -89.92 6.80 47.65
N VAL A 220 -89.97 6.03 48.79
CA VAL A 220 -90.49 6.34 50.22
C VAL A 220 -90.02 5.31 51.37
N ILE A 221 -90.20 5.52 52.72
CA ILE A 221 -89.31 5.05 53.90
C ILE A 221 -89.98 4.61 55.29
N THR A 222 -89.37 3.73 56.19
CA THR A 222 -89.23 3.79 57.74
C THR A 222 -88.55 2.54 58.50
N ILE A 223 -88.06 2.62 59.79
CA ILE A 223 -86.93 1.78 60.44
C ILE A 223 -86.92 1.47 62.04
N PRO A 224 -86.18 0.44 62.62
CA PRO A 224 -85.99 0.09 64.10
C PRO A 224 -84.53 -0.33 64.66
N THR A 225 -84.30 -0.81 65.94
CA THR A 225 -82.93 -0.92 66.67
C THR A 225 -82.61 -2.01 67.82
N ASN A 226 -81.34 -2.19 68.30
CA ASN A 226 -80.72 -3.22 69.27
C ASN A 226 -79.38 -2.81 70.08
N THR A 227 -78.36 -3.69 70.41
CA THR A 227 -77.00 -3.52 71.11
C THR A 227 -75.73 -4.22 70.45
N ALA A 228 -74.50 -4.29 71.04
CA ALA A 228 -73.18 -4.62 70.37
C ALA A 228 -71.90 -5.05 71.21
N PRO A 229 -70.81 -5.63 70.58
CA PRO A 229 -69.60 -6.28 71.20
C PRO A 229 -68.37 -5.39 71.59
N VAL A 230 -67.27 -6.02 72.08
CA VAL A 230 -65.96 -5.42 72.48
C VAL A 230 -64.70 -6.26 72.10
N ILE A 231 -63.58 -5.62 71.69
CA ILE A 231 -62.24 -6.24 71.45
C ILE A 231 -61.35 -6.18 72.70
N THR A 232 -60.50 -7.18 72.95
CA THR A 232 -59.67 -7.33 74.17
C THR A 232 -58.16 -7.58 73.93
N SER A 233 -57.71 -7.72 72.69
CA SER A 233 -56.31 -7.95 72.30
C SER A 233 -55.56 -6.66 71.92
N THR A 234 -54.30 -6.75 71.45
CA THR A 234 -53.55 -5.61 70.90
C THR A 234 -52.61 -6.04 69.78
N ALA A 235 -52.62 -5.35 68.65
CA ALA A 235 -51.84 -5.66 67.46
C ALA A 235 -50.33 -5.35 67.60
N PRO A 236 -49.43 -6.22 67.10
CA PRO A 236 -48.02 -5.88 66.91
C PRO A 236 -47.85 -4.74 65.90
N THR A 237 -46.95 -3.79 66.17
CA THR A 237 -46.79 -2.54 65.40
C THR A 237 -45.59 -2.53 64.44
N LYS A 238 -44.99 -3.69 64.13
CA LYS A 238 -43.85 -3.82 63.21
C LYS A 238 -44.02 -4.98 62.23
N ALA A 239 -43.55 -4.77 61.00
CA ALA A 239 -43.36 -5.79 59.97
C ALA A 239 -42.05 -5.52 59.21
N THR A 240 -41.66 -6.44 58.33
CA THR A 240 -40.54 -6.28 57.39
C THR A 240 -41.09 -6.48 55.98
N GLU A 241 -40.55 -5.75 55.02
CA GLU A 241 -40.87 -5.88 53.60
C GLU A 241 -40.68 -7.32 53.09
N GLY A 242 -41.57 -7.79 52.22
CA GLY A 242 -41.56 -9.17 51.71
C GLY A 242 -41.90 -10.27 52.74
N VAL A 243 -41.93 -9.97 54.04
CA VAL A 243 -42.18 -10.94 55.12
C VAL A 243 -43.64 -10.87 55.60
N THR A 244 -44.30 -12.03 55.73
CA THR A 244 -45.70 -12.10 56.17
C THR A 244 -45.85 -11.79 57.66
N TYR A 245 -46.44 -10.62 57.95
CA TYR A 245 -47.01 -10.23 59.22
C TYR A 245 -48.32 -10.98 59.51
N GLN A 246 -48.55 -11.33 60.79
CA GLN A 246 -49.78 -11.96 61.25
C GLN A 246 -50.17 -11.48 62.67
N TYR A 247 -51.46 -11.22 62.87
CA TYR A 247 -52.07 -10.86 64.16
C TYR A 247 -53.42 -11.56 64.31
N THR A 248 -53.76 -12.06 65.51
CA THR A 248 -55.07 -12.67 65.79
C THR A 248 -55.77 -11.90 66.89
N ALA A 249 -56.89 -11.26 66.57
CA ALA A 249 -57.67 -10.48 67.52
C ALA A 249 -58.56 -11.36 68.41
N GLN A 250 -58.93 -10.86 69.60
CA GLN A 250 -59.75 -11.55 70.60
C GLN A 250 -60.91 -10.65 71.07
N VAL A 251 -62.11 -11.20 71.22
CA VAL A 251 -63.38 -10.45 71.35
C VAL A 251 -64.30 -11.06 72.41
N THR A 252 -65.14 -10.22 73.01
CA THR A 252 -66.21 -10.59 73.95
C THR A 252 -67.46 -9.75 73.71
N ASP A 253 -68.62 -10.39 73.66
CA ASP A 253 -69.95 -9.76 73.78
C ASP A 253 -70.60 -10.19 75.12
N SER A 254 -71.58 -9.43 75.61
CA SER A 254 -72.32 -9.68 76.87
C SER A 254 -73.80 -10.01 76.68
N ASP A 255 -74.35 -9.71 75.50
CA ASP A 255 -75.78 -9.72 75.20
C ASP A 255 -76.15 -10.94 74.34
N ASP A 256 -75.19 -11.44 73.54
CA ASP A 256 -75.37 -12.54 72.59
C ASP A 256 -75.64 -13.92 73.24
N SER A 257 -76.44 -14.72 72.53
CA SER A 257 -76.75 -16.13 72.85
C SER A 257 -76.27 -17.13 71.79
N ASN A 258 -75.67 -16.65 70.69
CA ASN A 258 -75.12 -17.44 69.59
C ASN A 258 -73.65 -17.86 69.82
N ASN A 259 -72.99 -17.29 70.84
CA ASN A 259 -71.60 -17.53 71.25
C ASN A 259 -70.60 -17.06 70.17
N GLY A 260 -70.85 -15.89 69.57
CA GLY A 260 -69.94 -15.22 68.64
C GLY A 260 -69.63 -16.00 67.36
N THR A 261 -70.61 -16.76 66.86
CA THR A 261 -70.50 -17.57 65.64
C THR A 261 -70.86 -16.83 64.35
N ASP A 262 -71.43 -15.63 64.45
CA ASP A 262 -71.71 -14.71 63.33
C ASP A 262 -70.89 -13.41 63.36
N LEU A 263 -69.84 -13.35 64.19
CA LEU A 263 -68.90 -12.22 64.26
C LEU A 263 -68.30 -11.91 62.89
N THR A 264 -68.71 -10.79 62.31
CA THR A 264 -68.22 -10.30 61.02
C THR A 264 -67.06 -9.34 61.22
N TRP A 265 -65.88 -9.73 60.74
CA TRP A 265 -64.63 -8.98 60.83
C TRP A 265 -64.41 -8.16 59.57
N GLN A 266 -63.94 -6.92 59.73
CA GLN A 266 -63.62 -6.02 58.62
C GLN A 266 -62.41 -5.15 58.99
N LEU A 267 -61.46 -5.01 58.09
CA LEU A 267 -60.46 -3.95 58.19
C LEU A 267 -60.94 -2.72 57.42
N ILE A 268 -60.77 -1.54 58.02
CA ILE A 268 -60.97 -0.23 57.40
C ILE A 268 -59.62 0.48 57.35
N ASN A 269 -59.34 1.14 56.22
CA ASN A 269 -58.04 1.76 55.91
C ASN A 269 -56.86 0.77 55.92
N ALA A 270 -57.11 -0.51 55.63
CA ALA A 270 -56.04 -1.48 55.39
C ALA A 270 -55.23 -1.11 54.12
N PRO A 271 -53.90 -1.28 54.12
CA PRO A 271 -53.08 -1.17 52.93
C PRO A 271 -53.37 -2.35 51.98
N ALA A 272 -52.94 -2.21 50.71
CA ALA A 272 -53.03 -3.29 49.74
C ALA A 272 -52.36 -4.58 50.26
N GLY A 273 -53.00 -5.73 50.01
CA GLY A 273 -52.55 -7.05 50.47
C GLY A 273 -52.87 -7.38 51.93
N MET A 274 -53.27 -6.42 52.78
CA MET A 274 -53.68 -6.73 54.16
C MET A 274 -55.12 -7.23 54.20
N ASN A 275 -55.32 -8.39 54.80
CA ASN A 275 -56.60 -9.09 54.87
C ASN A 275 -56.93 -9.48 56.32
N VAL A 276 -58.20 -9.79 56.61
CA VAL A 276 -58.63 -10.41 57.87
C VAL A 276 -59.51 -11.63 57.59
N SER A 277 -59.28 -12.73 58.31
CA SER A 277 -60.10 -13.94 58.22
C SER A 277 -61.47 -13.76 58.89
N SER A 278 -62.40 -14.67 58.60
CA SER A 278 -63.65 -14.85 59.36
C SER A 278 -63.45 -15.23 60.84
N THR A 279 -62.20 -15.47 61.27
CA THR A 279 -61.80 -15.80 62.65
C THR A 279 -60.96 -14.70 63.31
N GLY A 280 -60.91 -13.49 62.74
CA GLY A 280 -60.18 -12.35 63.31
C GLY A 280 -58.65 -12.40 63.15
N VAL A 281 -58.15 -13.25 62.24
CA VAL A 281 -56.72 -13.33 61.91
C VAL A 281 -56.40 -12.34 60.80
N VAL A 282 -55.71 -11.25 61.14
CA VAL A 282 -55.13 -10.29 60.19
C VAL A 282 -53.83 -10.87 59.63
N THR A 283 -53.67 -10.83 58.31
CA THR A 283 -52.41 -11.16 57.62
C THR A 283 -52.04 -10.06 56.63
N TRP A 284 -50.73 -9.82 56.46
CA TRP A 284 -50.21 -8.86 55.50
C TRP A 284 -48.78 -9.23 55.10
N THR A 285 -48.44 -9.09 53.83
CA THR A 285 -47.03 -9.04 53.39
C THR A 285 -46.84 -7.66 52.76
N PRO A 286 -46.01 -6.77 53.33
CA PRO A 286 -45.74 -5.47 52.72
C PRO A 286 -45.02 -5.65 51.38
N ALA A 287 -45.51 -4.97 50.35
CA ALA A 287 -44.85 -4.87 49.05
C ALA A 287 -43.79 -3.75 49.07
N ASN A 288 -42.92 -3.73 48.05
CA ASN A 288 -41.74 -2.87 48.06
C ASN A 288 -42.06 -1.37 48.20
N GLY A 289 -41.29 -0.69 49.05
CA GLY A 289 -41.44 0.74 49.34
C GLY A 289 -42.62 1.09 50.26
N VAL A 290 -43.39 0.12 50.77
CA VAL A 290 -44.54 0.37 51.66
C VAL A 290 -44.08 0.51 53.12
N LEU A 291 -43.51 1.66 53.46
CA LEU A 291 -42.91 1.97 54.78
C LEU A 291 -43.87 1.90 55.99
N SER A 292 -45.20 1.89 55.77
CA SER A 292 -46.19 1.72 56.83
C SER A 292 -47.55 1.25 56.31
N SER A 293 -48.33 0.57 57.15
CA SER A 293 -49.74 0.27 56.87
C SER A 293 -50.66 1.50 56.87
N GLY A 294 -50.20 2.65 57.38
CA GLY A 294 -51.10 3.71 57.84
C GLY A 294 -51.91 3.29 59.07
N GLN A 295 -52.87 4.13 59.49
CA GLN A 295 -53.76 3.81 60.61
C GLN A 295 -54.88 2.86 60.15
N VAL A 296 -54.68 1.57 60.39
CA VAL A 296 -55.67 0.52 60.13
C VAL A 296 -56.64 0.46 61.31
N THR A 297 -57.93 0.32 61.02
CA THR A 297 -58.97 0.09 62.02
C THR A 297 -59.58 -1.29 61.82
N LEU A 298 -59.39 -2.20 62.77
CA LEU A 298 -60.06 -3.49 62.81
C LEU A 298 -61.43 -3.33 63.46
N HIS A 299 -62.47 -3.65 62.70
CA HIS A 299 -63.86 -3.73 63.15
C HIS A 299 -64.27 -5.19 63.35
N VAL A 300 -65.09 -5.41 64.36
CA VAL A 300 -65.90 -6.63 64.51
C VAL A 300 -67.36 -6.25 64.82
N ARG A 301 -68.31 -7.01 64.25
CA ARG A 301 -69.75 -6.82 64.43
C ARG A 301 -70.44 -8.14 64.71
N ASP A 302 -71.27 -8.18 65.75
CA ASP A 302 -72.18 -9.28 66.06
C ASP A 302 -73.51 -9.03 65.33
N GLY A 303 -73.91 -9.93 64.41
CA GLY A 303 -75.13 -9.94 63.59
C GLY A 303 -75.56 -8.71 62.75
N GLN A 304 -75.07 -7.51 63.05
CA GLN A 304 -75.72 -6.23 62.75
C GLN A 304 -77.18 -6.12 63.23
N GLU A 305 -77.62 -6.97 64.17
CA GLU A 305 -78.97 -6.85 64.71
C GLU A 305 -79.17 -5.44 65.28
N GLY A 306 -80.22 -4.76 64.82
CA GLY A 306 -80.67 -3.42 65.21
C GLY A 306 -79.62 -2.28 65.27
N GLY A 307 -78.56 -2.33 64.48
CA GLY A 307 -77.86 -1.12 64.03
C GLY A 307 -76.90 -0.45 65.01
N VAL A 308 -76.18 -1.23 65.81
CA VAL A 308 -75.21 -0.70 66.80
C VAL A 308 -73.77 -0.76 66.28
N GLN A 309 -72.89 0.02 66.91
CA GLN A 309 -71.54 0.28 66.42
C GLN A 309 -70.59 -0.90 66.65
N PRO A 310 -69.64 -1.14 65.73
CA PRO A 310 -68.66 -2.21 65.87
C PRO A 310 -67.75 -1.95 67.07
N ALA A 311 -67.16 -3.00 67.64
CA ALA A 311 -65.95 -2.83 68.42
C ALA A 311 -64.79 -2.49 67.46
N THR A 312 -63.95 -1.54 67.86
CA THR A 312 -62.89 -0.99 67.00
C THR A 312 -61.54 -1.02 67.69
N GLU A 313 -60.55 -1.68 67.08
CA GLU A 313 -59.14 -1.53 67.45
C GLU A 313 -58.43 -0.71 66.36
N GLN A 314 -57.58 0.25 66.76
CA GLN A 314 -56.76 1.03 65.82
C GLN A 314 -55.29 0.78 66.05
N PHE A 315 -54.57 0.44 64.98
CA PHE A 315 -53.13 0.20 65.01
C PHE A 315 -52.45 0.72 63.74
N THR A 316 -51.16 0.98 63.85
CA THR A 316 -50.27 1.32 62.73
C THR A 316 -49.08 0.39 62.80
N ILE A 317 -48.77 -0.25 61.67
CA ILE A 317 -47.58 -1.06 61.49
C ILE A 317 -46.53 -0.19 60.79
N THR A 318 -45.34 -0.08 61.37
CA THR A 318 -44.16 0.43 60.68
C THR A 318 -43.47 -0.75 59.99
N VAL A 319 -43.10 -0.57 58.72
CA VAL A 319 -42.40 -1.58 57.94
C VAL A 319 -40.92 -1.20 57.89
N THR A 320 -40.02 -2.13 58.19
CA THR A 320 -38.62 -2.01 57.79
C THR A 320 -38.55 -2.36 56.30
N PRO A 321 -38.07 -1.46 55.41
CA PRO A 321 -37.82 -1.79 54.01
C PRO A 321 -36.72 -2.86 53.88
N VAL A 322 -36.48 -3.36 52.67
CA VAL A 322 -35.34 -4.23 52.35
C VAL A 322 -34.76 -3.73 51.03
N ASN A 323 -33.48 -3.35 51.02
CA ASN A 323 -32.84 -2.77 49.84
C ASN A 323 -32.44 -3.84 48.81
N THR A 324 -32.59 -3.53 47.52
CA THR A 324 -32.13 -4.36 46.38
C THR A 324 -30.88 -3.76 45.77
N ALA A 325 -29.95 -4.59 45.28
CA ALA A 325 -28.73 -4.09 44.65
C ALA A 325 -29.01 -3.45 43.26
N PRO A 326 -28.33 -2.35 42.90
CA PRO A 326 -28.35 -1.81 41.55
C PRO A 326 -27.85 -2.83 40.51
N VAL A 327 -28.23 -2.66 39.24
CA VAL A 327 -27.83 -3.54 38.13
C VAL A 327 -27.21 -2.74 36.99
N ILE A 328 -25.97 -3.04 36.61
CA ILE A 328 -25.31 -2.46 35.43
C ILE A 328 -25.88 -3.10 34.16
N THR A 329 -26.42 -2.28 33.25
CA THR A 329 -27.16 -2.71 32.05
C THR A 329 -26.44 -2.46 30.73
N SER A 330 -25.40 -1.64 30.72
CA SER A 330 -24.55 -1.36 29.55
C SER A 330 -23.42 -2.37 29.41
N THR A 331 -22.81 -2.48 28.22
CA THR A 331 -21.62 -3.30 27.96
C THR A 331 -20.41 -2.43 27.68
N ALA A 332 -19.27 -2.71 28.34
CA ALA A 332 -18.02 -2.00 28.13
C ALA A 332 -17.39 -2.31 26.75
N PRO A 333 -16.90 -1.30 26.00
CA PRO A 333 -16.05 -1.53 24.82
C PRO A 333 -14.72 -2.20 25.23
N ILE A 334 -14.37 -3.31 24.59
CA ILE A 334 -13.19 -4.15 24.93
C ILE A 334 -11.93 -3.85 24.11
N LYS A 335 -11.91 -2.70 23.42
CA LYS A 335 -10.77 -2.23 22.60
C LYS A 335 -10.45 -0.77 22.88
N ALA A 336 -9.15 -0.46 22.92
CA ALA A 336 -8.61 0.89 22.94
C ALA A 336 -7.38 0.99 22.03
N THR A 337 -6.93 2.21 21.75
CA THR A 337 -5.67 2.49 21.04
C THR A 337 -4.74 3.21 21.99
N GLU A 338 -3.45 2.84 21.94
CA GLU A 338 -2.38 3.53 22.67
C GLU A 338 -2.38 5.04 22.38
N GLY A 339 -2.22 5.88 23.40
CA GLY A 339 -2.22 7.34 23.28
C GLY A 339 -3.59 8.01 23.00
N GLU A 340 -4.61 7.25 22.61
CA GLU A 340 -5.97 7.76 22.34
C GLU A 340 -6.88 7.74 23.58
N LEU A 341 -7.96 8.53 23.56
CA LEU A 341 -8.90 8.61 24.68
C LEU A 341 -10.01 7.54 24.58
N TYR A 342 -9.90 6.51 25.41
CA TYR A 342 -10.98 5.57 25.71
C TYR A 342 -12.05 6.24 26.59
N GLN A 343 -13.32 6.03 26.25
CA GLN A 343 -14.49 6.46 27.02
C GLN A 343 -15.54 5.35 27.08
N TYR A 344 -16.12 5.14 28.27
CA TYR A 344 -17.27 4.25 28.47
C TYR A 344 -18.16 4.82 29.58
N THR A 345 -19.42 5.14 29.28
CA THR A 345 -20.41 5.50 30.30
C THR A 345 -21.24 4.28 30.64
N ALA A 346 -21.16 3.84 31.89
CA ALA A 346 -21.99 2.75 32.38
C ALA A 346 -23.42 3.23 32.68
N THR A 347 -24.43 2.42 32.32
CA THR A 347 -25.84 2.63 32.70
C THR A 347 -26.25 1.66 33.79
N VAL A 348 -27.09 2.13 34.71
CA VAL A 348 -27.60 1.36 35.85
C VAL A 348 -29.11 1.41 35.84
N THR A 349 -29.75 0.31 36.23
CA THR A 349 -31.15 0.27 36.65
C THR A 349 -31.22 -0.20 38.09
N ASP A 350 -32.05 0.47 38.87
CA ASP A 350 -32.36 0.15 40.25
C ASP A 350 -33.89 0.11 40.38
N SER A 351 -34.42 -0.77 41.24
CA SER A 351 -35.87 -1.05 41.34
C SER A 351 -36.58 -0.32 42.49
N ASP A 352 -35.82 0.17 43.46
CA ASP A 352 -36.32 0.64 44.76
C ASP A 352 -35.59 1.89 45.24
N ASP A 353 -34.46 2.26 44.63
CA ASP A 353 -33.93 3.61 44.74
C ASP A 353 -34.93 4.67 44.25
N SER A 354 -35.57 5.31 45.23
CA SER A 354 -36.47 6.45 45.03
C SER A 354 -35.82 7.72 44.48
N ASN A 355 -34.49 7.79 44.39
CA ASN A 355 -33.73 8.97 43.96
C ASN A 355 -33.20 8.90 42.52
N ASN A 356 -33.32 7.75 41.85
CA ASN A 356 -32.94 7.54 40.45
C ASN A 356 -31.43 7.83 40.19
N GLY A 357 -30.58 7.26 41.05
CA GLY A 357 -29.14 7.12 40.84
C GLY A 357 -28.28 8.36 41.16
N THR A 358 -28.73 9.25 42.02
CA THR A 358 -28.03 10.51 42.38
C THR A 358 -27.05 10.39 43.55
N ASP A 359 -27.07 9.27 44.28
CA ASP A 359 -26.09 8.91 45.33
C ASP A 359 -25.21 7.70 44.97
N LEU A 360 -25.32 7.17 43.74
CA LEU A 360 -24.48 6.06 43.26
C LEU A 360 -22.99 6.36 43.41
N THR A 361 -22.33 5.53 44.21
CA THR A 361 -20.88 5.53 44.41
C THR A 361 -20.22 4.57 43.42
N TRP A 362 -19.33 5.11 42.60
CA TRP A 362 -18.65 4.38 41.53
C TRP A 362 -17.18 4.11 41.89
N GLN A 363 -16.73 2.88 41.72
CA GLN A 363 -15.34 2.48 41.94
C GLN A 363 -14.83 1.58 40.80
N LEU A 364 -13.54 1.72 40.48
CA LEU A 364 -12.80 0.74 39.69
C LEU A 364 -11.87 -0.06 40.60
N ILE A 365 -11.80 -1.37 40.36
CA ILE A 365 -10.89 -2.31 41.01
C ILE A 365 -10.05 -2.97 39.91
N ASN A 366 -8.75 -3.12 40.16
CA ASN A 366 -7.75 -3.59 39.19
C ASN A 366 -7.67 -2.76 37.89
N ALA A 367 -8.02 -1.46 37.96
CA ALA A 367 -7.80 -0.56 36.84
C ALA A 367 -6.31 -0.25 36.61
N PRO A 368 -5.87 -0.06 35.36
CA PRO A 368 -4.51 0.35 35.02
C PRO A 368 -4.25 1.81 35.41
N ASP A 369 -2.97 2.19 35.47
CA ASP A 369 -2.56 3.58 35.72
C ASP A 369 -3.23 4.55 34.72
N GLY A 370 -3.72 5.67 35.28
CA GLY A 370 -4.39 6.73 34.53
C GLY A 370 -5.86 6.47 34.18
N MET A 371 -6.41 5.27 34.41
CA MET A 371 -7.84 5.02 34.24
C MET A 371 -8.63 5.55 35.44
N ASN A 372 -9.71 6.29 35.17
CA ASN A 372 -10.54 6.92 36.19
C ASN A 372 -12.02 6.65 35.90
N VAL A 373 -12.84 6.58 36.97
CA VAL A 373 -14.31 6.63 36.88
C VAL A 373 -14.80 7.89 37.56
N SER A 374 -15.79 8.54 36.95
CA SER A 374 -16.46 9.73 37.48
C SER A 374 -17.69 9.35 38.32
N PRO A 375 -18.22 10.27 39.16
CA PRO A 375 -19.46 10.05 39.90
C PRO A 375 -20.71 9.76 39.04
N SER A 376 -20.64 9.94 37.71
CA SER A 376 -21.73 9.65 36.78
C SER A 376 -21.50 8.39 35.93
N GLY A 377 -20.69 7.44 36.40
CA GLY A 377 -20.42 6.18 35.70
C GLY A 377 -19.60 6.29 34.40
N LEU A 378 -19.16 7.49 34.01
CA LEU A 378 -18.24 7.68 32.88
C LEU A 378 -16.82 7.33 33.33
N ILE A 379 -16.29 6.27 32.71
CA ILE A 379 -14.88 5.86 32.74
C ILE A 379 -14.13 6.59 31.62
N THR A 380 -12.96 7.12 31.94
CA THR A 380 -12.01 7.69 30.97
C THR A 380 -10.61 7.09 31.18
N TRP A 381 -9.91 6.85 30.07
CA TRP A 381 -8.55 6.34 30.09
C TRP A 381 -7.80 6.72 28.81
N THR A 382 -6.50 6.96 28.92
CA THR A 382 -5.59 7.04 27.78
C THR A 382 -4.47 6.04 28.01
N PRO A 383 -4.37 4.94 27.24
CA PRO A 383 -3.35 3.93 27.48
C PRO A 383 -1.95 4.50 27.24
N ALA A 384 -1.06 4.31 28.21
CA ALA A 384 0.35 4.68 28.07
C ALA A 384 1.09 3.75 27.11
N ASN A 385 2.21 4.22 26.55
CA ASN A 385 2.99 3.46 25.57
C ASN A 385 3.43 2.10 26.12
N GLY A 386 3.25 1.05 25.31
CA GLY A 386 3.60 -0.33 25.66
C GLY A 386 2.55 -1.08 26.49
N VAL A 387 1.42 -0.46 26.87
CA VAL A 387 0.28 -1.18 27.45
C VAL A 387 -0.44 -1.92 26.31
N LEU A 388 -0.52 -3.26 26.40
CA LEU A 388 -1.20 -4.12 25.42
C LEU A 388 -2.58 -4.61 25.89
N THR A 389 -2.82 -4.60 27.20
CA THR A 389 -4.05 -5.05 27.84
C THR A 389 -4.18 -4.42 29.22
N THR A 390 -5.42 -4.26 29.70
CA THR A 390 -5.69 -3.83 31.08
C THR A 390 -5.63 -4.97 32.09
N GLY A 391 -5.68 -6.22 31.64
CA GLY A 391 -6.17 -7.32 32.48
C GLY A 391 -7.66 -7.15 32.82
N VAL A 392 -8.16 -7.98 33.74
CA VAL A 392 -9.57 -7.94 34.15
C VAL A 392 -9.80 -6.79 35.12
N ILE A 393 -10.44 -5.74 34.62
CA ILE A 393 -10.98 -4.63 35.42
C ILE A 393 -12.32 -5.08 36.02
N THR A 394 -12.59 -4.68 37.26
CA THR A 394 -13.95 -4.74 37.83
C THR A 394 -14.44 -3.31 38.06
N LEU A 395 -15.48 -2.92 37.32
CA LEU A 395 -16.31 -1.76 37.64
C LEU A 395 -17.29 -2.15 38.74
N GLN A 396 -17.43 -1.32 39.75
CA GLN A 396 -18.33 -1.51 40.89
C GLN A 396 -19.21 -0.27 41.07
N VAL A 397 -20.49 -0.48 41.39
CA VAL A 397 -21.43 0.59 41.74
C VAL A 397 -22.27 0.20 42.97
N ALA A 398 -22.39 1.12 43.92
CA ALA A 398 -23.20 0.96 45.12
C ALA A 398 -24.09 2.18 45.38
N ASP A 399 -25.30 1.90 45.83
CA ASP A 399 -26.46 2.74 46.17
C ASP A 399 -26.43 3.37 47.58
N GLY A 400 -25.27 3.34 48.24
CA GLY A 400 -25.14 3.75 49.65
C GLY A 400 -25.11 2.58 50.64
N GLY A 401 -25.53 1.37 50.24
CA GLY A 401 -25.27 0.13 50.95
C GLY A 401 -26.07 -0.07 52.24
N GLU A 402 -27.38 0.21 52.23
CA GLU A 402 -28.27 -0.20 53.32
C GLU A 402 -28.35 -1.75 53.41
N ASP A 403 -28.56 -2.28 54.62
CA ASP A 403 -28.68 -3.71 54.94
C ASP A 403 -27.55 -4.67 54.44
N GLU A 404 -26.31 -4.18 54.33
CA GLU A 404 -25.11 -4.94 53.91
C GLU A 404 -25.20 -5.55 52.50
N VAL A 405 -26.06 -5.00 51.63
CA VAL A 405 -26.25 -5.45 50.25
C VAL A 405 -24.95 -5.34 49.43
N THR A 406 -24.61 -6.38 48.67
CA THR A 406 -23.38 -6.41 47.86
C THR A 406 -23.51 -5.52 46.62
N PRO A 407 -22.57 -4.58 46.39
CA PRO A 407 -22.59 -3.70 45.21
C PRO A 407 -22.61 -4.45 43.88
N ALA A 408 -23.25 -3.87 42.86
CA ALA A 408 -23.21 -4.39 41.50
C ALA A 408 -21.78 -4.38 40.97
N THR A 409 -21.44 -5.38 40.16
CA THR A 409 -20.12 -5.44 39.49
C THR A 409 -20.24 -5.82 38.02
N GLN A 410 -19.37 -5.23 37.21
CA GLN A 410 -19.16 -5.60 35.82
C GLN A 410 -17.67 -5.85 35.60
N GLN A 411 -17.32 -7.01 35.03
CA GLN A 411 -15.94 -7.35 34.68
C GLN A 411 -15.71 -7.28 33.18
N PHE A 412 -14.58 -6.70 32.78
CA PHE A 412 -14.17 -6.62 31.38
C PHE A 412 -12.65 -6.46 31.27
N THR A 413 -12.11 -6.82 30.11
CA THR A 413 -10.71 -6.63 29.73
C THR A 413 -10.67 -5.78 28.47
N ILE A 414 -9.87 -4.72 28.46
CA ILE A 414 -9.65 -3.90 27.27
C ILE A 414 -8.33 -4.31 26.65
N THR A 415 -8.38 -4.73 25.38
CA THR A 415 -7.20 -4.93 24.54
C THR A 415 -6.76 -3.61 23.93
N VAL A 416 -5.46 -3.33 23.93
CA VAL A 416 -4.89 -2.07 23.43
C VAL A 416 -4.10 -2.34 22.17
N THR A 417 -4.43 -1.66 21.07
CA THR A 417 -3.60 -1.67 19.85
C THR A 417 -2.53 -0.59 19.94
N PRO A 418 -1.22 -0.93 19.81
CA PRO A 418 -0.16 0.06 19.76
C PRO A 418 -0.26 0.97 18.54
N THR A 419 0.08 2.25 18.71
CA THR A 419 0.13 3.27 17.65
C THR A 419 0.99 2.81 16.47
N LEU A 420 2.13 2.19 16.77
CA LEU A 420 3.07 1.69 15.77
C LEU A 420 2.50 0.54 14.94
N VAL A 421 1.80 -0.41 15.58
CA VAL A 421 1.14 -1.52 14.87
C VAL A 421 0.09 -0.98 13.90
N LEU A 422 -0.74 -0.03 14.37
CA LEU A 422 -1.74 0.60 13.52
C LEU A 422 -1.13 1.39 12.36
N ALA A 423 -0.01 2.09 12.56
CA ALA A 423 0.71 2.78 11.49
C ALA A 423 1.38 1.82 10.48
N MET A 424 1.91 0.69 10.95
CA MET A 424 2.51 -0.36 10.09
C MET A 424 1.47 -1.21 9.34
N GLN A 425 0.23 -1.25 9.83
CA GLN A 425 -0.91 -1.84 9.13
C GLN A 425 -1.53 -0.89 8.09
N THR A 426 -1.74 0.38 8.45
CA THR A 426 -2.44 1.36 7.59
C THR A 426 -1.54 2.11 6.62
N GLY A 427 -0.23 2.21 6.91
CA GLY A 427 0.65 3.17 6.25
C GLY A 427 0.34 4.62 6.61
N ASN A 428 -0.28 4.91 7.75
CA ASN A 428 -0.63 6.27 8.15
C ASN A 428 0.21 6.76 9.35
N VAL A 429 1.13 7.70 9.08
CA VAL A 429 1.98 8.31 10.12
C VAL A 429 1.19 9.14 11.15
N ALA A 430 -0.06 9.53 10.84
CA ALA A 430 -0.89 10.31 11.76
C ALA A 430 -1.29 9.54 13.02
N HIS A 431 -1.21 8.19 13.02
CA HIS A 431 -1.38 7.39 14.24
C HIS A 431 -0.18 7.47 15.19
N LEU A 432 0.98 7.96 14.73
CA LEU A 432 2.17 8.13 15.55
C LEU A 432 2.18 9.53 16.20
N PRO A 433 2.74 9.68 17.42
CA PRO A 433 3.04 11.00 17.98
C PRO A 433 4.14 11.73 17.18
N GLN A 434 4.33 13.03 17.47
CA GLN A 434 5.35 13.86 16.80
C GLN A 434 6.78 13.46 17.16
N ASP A 435 7.01 13.01 18.40
CA ASP A 435 8.26 12.33 18.76
C ASP A 435 8.21 10.88 18.25
N ILE A 436 9.07 10.58 17.28
CA ILE A 436 9.19 9.25 16.66
C ILE A 436 10.42 8.47 17.16
N THR A 437 10.99 8.82 18.31
CA THR A 437 12.19 8.15 18.86
C THR A 437 11.98 6.64 19.03
N PHE A 438 10.79 6.20 19.40
CA PHE A 438 10.43 4.77 19.49
C PHE A 438 10.51 4.03 18.15
N ALA A 439 10.27 4.72 17.01
CA ALA A 439 10.39 4.12 15.68
C ALA A 439 11.87 3.96 15.27
N TYR A 440 12.76 4.85 15.75
CA TYR A 440 14.20 4.63 15.64
C TYR A 440 14.64 3.42 16.48
N ASP A 441 14.13 3.32 17.72
CA ASP A 441 14.45 2.19 18.61
C ASP A 441 13.96 0.85 18.07
N GLU A 442 12.80 0.79 17.43
CA GLU A 442 12.32 -0.44 16.79
C GLU A 442 13.19 -0.84 15.58
N VAL A 443 13.61 0.11 14.73
CA VAL A 443 14.56 -0.17 13.65
C VAL A 443 15.91 -0.66 14.20
N ILE A 444 16.39 -0.09 15.31
CA ILE A 444 17.62 -0.53 15.99
C ILE A 444 17.43 -1.96 16.53
N ARG A 445 16.31 -2.24 17.21
CA ARG A 445 15.98 -3.56 17.78
C ARG A 445 15.93 -4.64 16.71
N LEU A 446 15.20 -4.41 15.62
CA LEU A 446 15.09 -5.33 14.50
C LEU A 446 16.46 -5.64 13.87
N ALA A 447 17.31 -4.62 13.74
CA ALA A 447 18.67 -4.80 13.23
C ALA A 447 19.57 -5.59 14.19
N ASP A 448 19.45 -5.40 15.51
CA ASP A 448 20.24 -6.15 16.50
C ASP A 448 19.77 -7.60 16.66
N THR A 449 18.47 -7.88 16.51
CA THR A 449 17.94 -9.25 16.33
C THR A 449 18.57 -9.90 15.09
N PHE A 450 18.43 -9.27 13.90
CA PHE A 450 19.03 -9.76 12.65
C PHE A 450 20.53 -10.07 12.78
N VAL A 451 21.31 -9.19 13.43
CA VAL A 451 22.77 -9.42 13.63
C VAL A 451 23.03 -10.62 14.53
N THR A 452 22.25 -10.78 15.61
CA THR A 452 22.39 -11.89 16.56
C THR A 452 22.15 -13.21 15.85
N ASP A 453 21.01 -13.32 15.15
CA ASP A 453 20.59 -14.55 14.49
C ASP A 453 21.50 -14.90 13.32
N TYR A 454 21.89 -13.89 12.52
CA TYR A 454 22.82 -14.08 11.41
C TYR A 454 24.22 -14.53 11.87
N LYS A 455 24.77 -13.96 12.95
CA LYS A 455 26.06 -14.40 13.49
C LYS A 455 25.98 -15.80 14.13
N ALA A 456 24.88 -16.13 14.80
CA ALA A 456 24.66 -17.49 15.32
C ALA A 456 24.57 -18.52 14.19
N ASN A 457 23.80 -18.22 13.15
CA ASN A 457 23.65 -19.09 11.97
C ASN A 457 24.98 -19.25 11.20
N LEU A 458 25.74 -18.18 10.96
CA LEU A 458 27.08 -18.29 10.36
C LEU A 458 28.04 -19.14 11.21
N ASN A 459 28.00 -19.00 12.54
CA ASN A 459 28.81 -19.82 13.46
C ASN A 459 28.44 -21.31 13.43
N SER A 460 27.22 -21.67 13.00
CA SER A 460 26.82 -23.07 12.81
C SER A 460 27.33 -23.67 11.49
N ILE A 461 27.75 -22.83 10.52
CA ILE A 461 28.15 -23.25 9.16
C ILE A 461 29.67 -23.15 8.94
N PHE A 462 30.33 -22.16 9.54
CA PHE A 462 31.75 -21.87 9.31
C PHE A 462 32.62 -22.07 10.56
N ASP A 463 33.25 -23.24 10.66
CA ASP A 463 34.35 -23.49 11.61
C ASP A 463 35.68 -22.96 11.05
N GLY A 464 35.89 -21.64 11.18
CA GLY A 464 37.12 -20.95 10.79
C GLY A 464 37.06 -20.25 9.43
N ALA A 465 38.13 -20.39 8.64
CA ALA A 465 38.41 -19.54 7.48
C ALA A 465 37.51 -19.85 6.27
N ILE A 466 36.88 -18.81 5.72
CA ILE A 466 36.04 -18.92 4.52
C ILE A 466 36.93 -18.86 3.30
N THR A 467 37.01 -19.96 2.54
CA THR A 467 37.67 -20.02 1.23
C THR A 467 36.65 -20.46 0.18
N TYR A 468 36.15 -19.50 -0.61
CA TYR A 468 35.23 -19.77 -1.71
C TYR A 468 35.73 -19.10 -3.00
N PRO A 469 36.46 -19.84 -3.85
CA PRO A 469 36.91 -19.34 -5.14
C PRO A 469 35.75 -19.30 -6.15
N VAL A 470 35.66 -18.18 -6.89
CA VAL A 470 34.59 -17.95 -7.85
C VAL A 470 35.18 -17.62 -9.23
N HIS A 471 34.83 -18.39 -10.26
CA HIS A 471 35.15 -18.05 -11.63
C HIS A 471 34.21 -16.94 -12.16
N ARG A 472 34.68 -16.12 -13.10
CA ARG A 472 33.88 -15.08 -13.79
C ARG A 472 32.58 -15.57 -14.46
N ALA A 473 32.43 -16.89 -14.63
CA ALA A 473 31.18 -17.56 -15.00
C ALA A 473 30.26 -17.75 -13.79
N SER A 474 29.84 -16.64 -13.18
CA SER A 474 28.96 -16.62 -12.02
C SER A 474 28.15 -15.32 -11.95
N GLN A 475 27.02 -15.38 -11.26
CA GLN A 475 26.11 -14.28 -10.99
C GLN A 475 26.17 -13.89 -9.49
N PHE A 476 25.63 -12.73 -9.13
CA PHE A 476 25.44 -12.33 -7.73
C PHE A 476 24.04 -12.68 -7.25
N VAL A 477 23.90 -13.05 -5.98
CA VAL A 477 22.61 -13.34 -5.34
C VAL A 477 22.24 -12.18 -4.43
N THR A 478 20.99 -11.73 -4.49
CA THR A 478 20.45 -10.66 -3.63
C THR A 478 19.11 -11.06 -3.04
N ALA A 479 18.87 -10.78 -1.75
CA ALA A 479 17.56 -10.98 -1.14
C ALA A 479 16.51 -10.07 -1.80
N LYS A 480 15.26 -10.53 -1.89
CA LYS A 480 14.14 -9.65 -2.19
C LYS A 480 13.89 -8.69 -1.02
N PRO A 481 13.33 -7.48 -1.23
CA PRO A 481 13.07 -6.51 -0.16
C PRO A 481 12.20 -7.07 0.97
N TRP A 482 11.27 -7.96 0.63
CA TRP A 482 10.38 -8.65 1.58
C TRP A 482 11.13 -9.66 2.46
N ALA A 483 12.11 -10.36 1.89
CA ALA A 483 12.91 -11.37 2.56
C ALA A 483 14.16 -10.80 3.27
N ALA A 484 14.47 -9.51 3.11
CA ALA A 484 15.72 -8.91 3.58
C ALA A 484 15.92 -8.88 5.12
N ASN A 485 14.86 -9.16 5.90
CA ASN A 485 14.93 -9.36 7.35
C ASN A 485 15.26 -10.82 7.74
N TYR A 486 15.12 -11.76 6.82
CA TYR A 486 15.22 -13.21 7.03
C TYR A 486 16.39 -13.86 6.28
N ASN A 487 16.75 -13.28 5.13
CA ASN A 487 17.79 -13.74 4.22
C ASN A 487 19.07 -12.89 4.35
N ALA A 488 20.21 -13.55 4.52
CA ALA A 488 21.50 -12.91 4.72
C ALA A 488 22.60 -13.49 3.78
N PRO A 489 23.71 -12.76 3.57
CA PRO A 489 24.81 -13.26 2.73
C PRO A 489 25.50 -14.46 3.37
N LEU A 490 25.51 -15.61 2.68
CA LEU A 490 26.29 -16.78 3.10
C LEU A 490 27.77 -16.60 2.71
N VAL A 491 28.01 -16.10 1.49
CA VAL A 491 29.36 -15.88 0.97
C VAL A 491 29.44 -14.55 0.24
N VAL A 492 30.39 -13.71 0.66
CA VAL A 492 30.69 -12.41 0.06
C VAL A 492 32.14 -12.39 -0.39
N GLY A 493 32.41 -12.00 -1.65
CA GLY A 493 33.77 -11.83 -2.17
C GLY A 493 34.53 -10.70 -1.46
N ASN A 494 35.86 -10.67 -1.56
CA ASN A 494 36.69 -9.68 -0.88
C ASN A 494 36.37 -8.23 -1.32
N GLY A 495 36.00 -8.01 -2.59
CA GLY A 495 35.44 -6.75 -3.12
C GLY A 495 33.96 -6.51 -2.77
N GLY A 496 33.36 -7.38 -1.96
CA GLY A 496 32.06 -7.14 -1.35
C GLY A 496 30.84 -7.41 -2.22
N ARG A 497 30.93 -8.39 -3.13
CA ARG A 497 29.81 -8.90 -3.93
C ARG A 497 29.29 -10.21 -3.32
N VAL A 498 27.98 -10.39 -3.28
CA VAL A 498 27.34 -11.57 -2.66
C VAL A 498 27.25 -12.69 -3.69
N HIS A 499 27.91 -13.82 -3.43
CA HIS A 499 27.95 -14.99 -4.32
C HIS A 499 27.02 -16.11 -3.87
N ALA A 500 26.67 -16.14 -2.59
CA ALA A 500 25.66 -17.04 -2.04
C ALA A 500 24.89 -16.36 -0.91
N MET A 501 23.62 -16.72 -0.74
CA MET A 501 22.76 -16.29 0.35
C MET A 501 22.06 -17.47 1.01
N PHE A 502 21.66 -17.29 2.26
CA PHE A 502 20.87 -18.25 3.03
C PHE A 502 19.95 -17.52 4.03
N GLY A 503 18.88 -18.16 4.47
CA GLY A 503 17.91 -17.59 5.41
C GLY A 503 16.71 -18.49 5.64
N GLU A 504 15.84 -18.10 6.57
CA GLU A 504 14.66 -18.89 6.98
C GLU A 504 13.38 -18.06 6.81
N ILE A 505 12.57 -18.44 5.82
CA ILE A 505 11.31 -17.76 5.45
C ILE A 505 10.16 -18.68 5.82
N ASN A 506 9.21 -18.22 6.65
CA ASN A 506 8.05 -19.03 7.06
C ASN A 506 8.46 -20.44 7.59
N GLN A 507 9.55 -20.49 8.37
CA GLN A 507 10.23 -21.71 8.86
C GLN A 507 10.90 -22.60 7.79
N GLN A 508 10.77 -22.29 6.50
CA GLN A 508 11.48 -22.94 5.40
C GLN A 508 12.90 -22.38 5.26
N ARG A 509 13.91 -23.25 5.38
CA ARG A 509 15.32 -22.87 5.22
C ARG A 509 15.74 -22.88 3.76
N ASN A 510 16.16 -21.74 3.24
CA ASN A 510 16.41 -21.53 1.82
C ASN A 510 17.82 -20.98 1.59
N ALA A 511 18.56 -21.56 0.65
CA ALA A 511 19.89 -21.10 0.24
C ALA A 511 20.03 -21.02 -1.29
N ALA A 512 20.81 -20.07 -1.79
CA ALA A 512 21.01 -19.86 -3.22
C ALA A 512 22.46 -19.49 -3.56
N PHE A 513 23.05 -20.18 -4.52
CA PHE A 513 24.39 -19.96 -5.04
C PHE A 513 24.36 -19.40 -6.47
N GLY A 514 25.13 -18.34 -6.72
CA GLY A 514 25.28 -17.68 -8.02
C GLY A 514 26.08 -18.46 -9.08
N THR A 515 26.37 -19.74 -8.86
CA THR A 515 27.09 -20.61 -9.79
C THR A 515 26.80 -22.08 -9.49
N ARG A 516 27.19 -23.00 -10.40
CA ARG A 516 27.04 -24.45 -10.20
C ARG A 516 27.98 -24.89 -9.07
N ILE A 517 27.43 -25.18 -7.89
CA ILE A 517 28.24 -25.47 -6.69
C ILE A 517 28.88 -26.86 -6.78
N PHE A 518 28.10 -27.90 -7.12
CA PHE A 518 28.53 -29.31 -7.16
C PHE A 518 29.40 -29.71 -8.38
N ALA A 519 29.79 -28.79 -9.26
CA ALA A 519 30.37 -29.14 -10.56
C ALA A 519 31.87 -29.55 -10.49
N SER A 520 32.20 -30.80 -10.83
CA SER A 520 33.59 -31.31 -10.85
C SER A 520 34.50 -30.69 -11.93
N SER A 521 33.94 -29.90 -12.86
CA SER A 521 34.68 -29.20 -13.91
C SER A 521 35.40 -27.92 -13.42
N ARG A 522 35.35 -27.64 -12.12
CA ARG A 522 36.23 -26.67 -11.44
C ARG A 522 37.64 -27.25 -11.29
N PRO A 523 38.68 -26.43 -11.01
CA PRO A 523 39.89 -26.94 -10.36
C PRO A 523 39.49 -27.73 -9.10
N SER A 524 40.02 -28.94 -8.88
CA SER A 524 39.52 -29.86 -7.83
C SER A 524 39.52 -29.23 -6.44
N GLN A 525 40.51 -28.38 -6.17
CA GLN A 525 40.70 -27.62 -4.94
C GLN A 525 39.54 -26.66 -4.60
N GLU A 526 38.70 -26.24 -5.57
CA GLU A 526 37.63 -25.27 -5.31
C GLU A 526 36.48 -25.85 -4.48
N LEU A 527 35.97 -27.03 -4.85
CA LEU A 527 34.90 -27.68 -4.10
C LEU A 527 35.45 -28.33 -2.83
N GLU A 528 36.66 -28.90 -2.89
CA GLU A 528 37.37 -29.44 -1.71
C GLU A 528 37.48 -28.40 -0.58
N ALA A 529 37.81 -27.14 -0.89
CA ALA A 529 37.97 -26.07 0.11
C ALA A 529 36.65 -25.63 0.77
N PHE A 530 35.53 -25.66 0.05
CA PHE A 530 34.21 -25.23 0.57
C PHE A 530 33.34 -26.40 1.06
N SER A 531 33.70 -27.66 0.74
CA SER A 531 32.90 -28.85 1.08
C SER A 531 32.54 -28.95 2.58
N PRO A 532 33.41 -28.61 3.55
CA PRO A 532 33.03 -28.62 4.96
C PRO A 532 31.88 -27.66 5.29
N ALA A 533 31.95 -26.43 4.78
CA ALA A 533 30.88 -25.44 4.96
C ALA A 533 29.60 -25.81 4.20
N LEU A 534 29.71 -26.48 3.04
CA LEU A 534 28.55 -26.99 2.31
C LEU A 534 27.84 -28.14 3.05
N ILE A 535 28.59 -29.01 3.75
CA ILE A 535 28.01 -30.05 4.61
C ILE A 535 27.26 -29.41 5.77
N GLN A 536 27.87 -28.47 6.51
CA GLN A 536 27.21 -27.81 7.64
C GLN A 536 26.03 -26.92 7.20
N LEU A 537 26.10 -26.31 6.00
CA LEU A 537 24.96 -25.63 5.40
C LEU A 537 23.79 -26.60 5.15
N ILE A 538 24.08 -27.83 4.70
CA ILE A 538 23.05 -28.85 4.50
C ILE A 538 22.49 -29.31 5.84
N SER A 539 23.31 -29.60 6.85
CA SER A 539 22.83 -29.88 8.22
C SER A 539 21.97 -28.74 8.76
N TRP A 540 22.35 -27.49 8.52
CA TRP A 540 21.57 -26.31 8.89
C TRP A 540 20.23 -26.26 8.14
N LEU A 541 20.23 -26.47 6.82
CA LEU A 541 19.01 -26.54 5.99
C LEU A 541 18.06 -27.62 6.52
N THR A 542 18.52 -28.87 6.65
CA THR A 542 17.73 -30.05 7.07
C THR A 542 17.47 -30.13 8.58
N LYS A 543 17.80 -29.07 9.34
CA LYS A 543 17.72 -29.01 10.82
C LYS A 543 18.49 -30.14 11.56
N SER A 544 19.37 -30.87 10.87
CA SER A 544 20.16 -31.97 11.41
C SER A 544 21.26 -31.47 12.37
N ALA A 545 21.71 -32.34 13.28
CA ALA A 545 22.73 -32.00 14.27
C ALA A 545 24.05 -31.53 13.61
N ALA A 546 24.54 -30.34 14.00
CA ALA A 546 25.77 -29.78 13.47
C ALA A 546 26.99 -30.64 13.86
N ASN A 547 27.90 -30.87 12.90
CA ASN A 547 29.04 -31.78 12.97
C ASN A 547 28.76 -33.29 13.02
N GLU A 548 27.49 -33.73 13.02
CA GLU A 548 27.18 -35.15 12.79
C GLU A 548 27.20 -35.49 11.29
N PRO A 549 27.46 -36.76 10.91
CA PRO A 549 27.41 -37.18 9.50
C PRO A 549 26.00 -37.06 8.91
N LEU A 550 25.88 -36.62 7.65
CA LEU A 550 24.61 -36.66 6.93
C LEU A 550 24.21 -38.12 6.65
N THR A 551 23.15 -38.59 7.30
CA THR A 551 22.62 -39.96 7.16
C THR A 551 21.10 -39.93 7.08
N GLU A 552 20.52 -40.85 6.31
CA GLU A 552 19.07 -41.12 6.23
C GLU A 552 18.21 -40.00 5.58
N LEU A 553 18.83 -39.06 4.86
CA LEU A 553 18.14 -38.00 4.09
C LEU A 553 17.62 -38.49 2.72
N ASP A 554 16.43 -38.04 2.31
CA ASP A 554 15.89 -38.15 0.94
C ASP A 554 15.89 -36.78 0.23
N ILE A 555 16.79 -36.64 -0.74
CA ILE A 555 17.09 -35.39 -1.45
C ILE A 555 16.47 -35.43 -2.85
N LYS A 556 15.58 -34.48 -3.12
CA LYS A 556 14.93 -34.31 -4.43
C LYS A 556 15.70 -33.30 -5.27
N VAL A 557 15.90 -33.59 -6.55
CA VAL A 557 16.64 -32.71 -7.46
C VAL A 557 15.78 -32.42 -8.70
N ALA A 558 15.39 -31.15 -8.90
CA ALA A 558 14.44 -30.75 -9.93
C ALA A 558 14.96 -29.62 -10.84
N ASN A 559 14.49 -29.58 -12.09
CA ASN A 559 14.90 -28.60 -13.13
C ASN A 559 16.44 -28.44 -13.27
N VAL A 560 17.17 -29.56 -13.16
CA VAL A 560 18.59 -29.67 -13.50
C VAL A 560 18.77 -30.61 -14.69
N SER A 561 19.79 -30.35 -15.51
CA SER A 561 20.27 -31.28 -16.53
C SER A 561 20.80 -32.58 -15.91
N ALA A 562 20.65 -33.71 -16.62
CA ALA A 562 21.16 -35.01 -16.18
C ALA A 562 22.68 -35.02 -15.92
N TRP A 563 23.45 -34.15 -16.59
CA TRP A 563 24.87 -33.95 -16.26
C TRP A 563 25.03 -33.37 -14.85
N GLN A 564 24.31 -32.28 -14.53
CA GLN A 564 24.37 -31.65 -13.22
C GLN A 564 23.82 -32.56 -12.11
N PHE A 565 22.74 -33.31 -12.37
CA PHE A 565 22.25 -34.35 -11.44
C PHE A 565 23.35 -35.35 -11.09
N ASN A 566 24.04 -35.91 -12.10
CA ASN A 566 25.13 -36.86 -11.87
C ASN A 566 26.31 -36.26 -11.06
N GLN A 567 26.49 -34.93 -11.06
CA GLN A 567 27.48 -34.28 -10.20
C GLN A 567 27.00 -34.16 -8.74
N ILE A 568 25.71 -33.86 -8.56
CA ILE A 568 25.07 -33.76 -7.24
C ILE A 568 25.08 -35.14 -6.56
N ASN A 569 24.59 -36.18 -7.24
CA ASN A 569 24.57 -37.56 -6.74
C ASN A 569 25.98 -38.02 -6.33
N ALA A 570 26.95 -37.87 -7.25
CA ALA A 570 28.34 -38.29 -7.02
C ALA A 570 29.05 -37.52 -5.89
N TRP A 571 28.56 -36.35 -5.47
CA TRP A 571 29.07 -35.67 -4.28
C TRP A 571 28.48 -36.27 -3.00
N PHE A 572 27.16 -36.47 -2.93
CA PHE A 572 26.51 -37.13 -1.78
C PHE A 572 27.00 -38.58 -1.58
N ASP A 573 27.27 -39.31 -2.67
CA ASP A 573 27.89 -40.65 -2.65
C ASP A 573 29.24 -40.68 -1.89
N THR A 574 29.97 -39.55 -1.81
CA THR A 574 31.23 -39.46 -1.06
C THR A 574 31.05 -39.19 0.43
N LEU A 575 29.87 -38.73 0.85
CA LEU A 575 29.57 -38.41 2.23
C LEU A 575 28.97 -39.61 2.97
N SER A 576 27.94 -40.23 2.38
CA SER A 576 27.19 -41.31 3.01
C SER A 576 26.34 -42.08 2.01
N SER A 577 26.47 -43.41 1.99
CA SER A 577 25.59 -44.29 1.21
C SER A 577 24.21 -44.49 1.84
N ALA A 578 23.87 -43.71 2.89
CA ALA A 578 22.53 -43.66 3.50
C ALA A 578 21.75 -42.39 3.10
N VAL A 579 22.31 -41.53 2.23
CA VAL A 579 21.58 -40.41 1.60
C VAL A 579 21.00 -40.90 0.28
N THR A 580 19.69 -40.73 0.08
CA THR A 580 19.00 -41.01 -1.18
C THR A 580 18.93 -39.74 -2.01
N VAL A 581 19.21 -39.80 -3.32
CA VAL A 581 19.14 -38.64 -4.22
C VAL A 581 18.33 -39.00 -5.46
N SER A 582 17.24 -38.25 -5.70
CA SER A 582 16.25 -38.54 -6.75
C SER A 582 16.20 -37.43 -7.82
N HIS A 583 16.16 -37.77 -9.12
CA HIS A 583 16.03 -36.80 -10.22
C HIS A 583 14.58 -36.68 -10.71
N CYS A 584 13.98 -35.51 -10.57
CA CYS A 584 12.70 -35.15 -11.16
C CYS A 584 12.94 -34.45 -12.51
N VAL A 585 12.52 -35.07 -13.63
CA VAL A 585 13.01 -34.75 -14.98
C VAL A 585 11.97 -34.07 -15.87
N THR A 586 10.74 -34.58 -15.90
CA THR A 586 9.62 -34.00 -16.67
C THR A 586 8.76 -33.10 -15.80
N GLU A 587 7.94 -32.23 -16.40
CA GLU A 587 7.00 -31.38 -15.64
C GLU A 587 6.09 -32.21 -14.70
N LEU A 588 5.66 -33.41 -15.12
CA LEU A 588 4.83 -34.30 -14.30
C LEU A 588 5.61 -34.89 -13.11
N ASP A 589 6.90 -35.22 -13.31
CA ASP A 589 7.78 -35.67 -12.22
C ASP A 589 8.06 -34.52 -11.25
N ILE A 590 8.22 -33.30 -11.76
CA ILE A 590 8.47 -32.08 -10.98
C ILE A 590 7.22 -31.72 -10.15
N GLU A 591 6.03 -31.79 -10.73
CA GLU A 591 4.73 -31.55 -10.06
C GLU A 591 4.54 -32.44 -8.82
N HIS A 592 5.05 -33.67 -8.86
CA HIS A 592 4.95 -34.67 -7.78
C HIS A 592 6.29 -34.93 -7.07
N CYS A 593 7.28 -34.05 -7.23
CA CYS A 593 8.67 -34.27 -6.82
C CYS A 593 8.87 -34.21 -5.30
N VAL A 594 8.13 -33.29 -4.65
CA VAL A 594 8.24 -32.98 -3.22
C VAL A 594 7.06 -33.62 -2.48
N ASN A 595 7.32 -34.22 -1.33
CA ASN A 595 6.36 -34.93 -0.49
C ASN A 595 6.77 -34.87 0.99
N ASP A 596 5.92 -35.41 1.87
CA ASP A 596 6.14 -35.46 3.34
C ASP A 596 7.50 -36.05 3.74
N ASP A 597 8.05 -36.97 2.93
CA ASP A 597 9.28 -37.71 3.20
C ASP A 597 10.54 -36.99 2.62
N THR A 598 10.44 -35.72 2.20
CA THR A 598 11.54 -34.99 1.52
C THR A 598 12.31 -34.05 2.46
N ASP A 599 13.59 -34.32 2.72
CA ASP A 599 14.43 -33.47 3.57
C ASP A 599 15.01 -32.23 2.88
N LEU A 600 15.26 -32.30 1.57
CA LEU A 600 15.90 -31.20 0.81
C LEU A 600 15.52 -31.21 -0.67
N LEU A 601 15.11 -30.06 -1.18
CA LEU A 601 14.90 -29.80 -2.60
C LEU A 601 16.09 -29.03 -3.20
N ILE A 602 16.84 -29.64 -4.11
CA ILE A 602 17.93 -28.99 -4.86
C ILE A 602 17.43 -28.60 -6.26
N ILE A 603 17.56 -27.33 -6.64
CA ILE A 603 17.03 -26.81 -7.92
C ILE A 603 18.04 -25.98 -8.71
N ALA A 604 17.79 -25.89 -10.01
CA ALA A 604 18.34 -24.85 -10.87
C ALA A 604 17.23 -24.21 -11.70
N ALA A 605 17.57 -23.15 -12.43
CA ALA A 605 16.70 -22.52 -13.43
C ALA A 605 16.99 -23.04 -14.85
N GLU A 606 17.45 -24.28 -15.02
CA GLU A 606 18.10 -24.71 -16.28
C GLU A 606 17.14 -24.75 -17.47
N ASN A 607 15.84 -24.93 -17.24
CA ASN A 607 14.75 -24.69 -18.19
C ASN A 607 13.67 -23.78 -17.59
N ASP A 608 12.78 -23.27 -18.44
CA ASP A 608 11.49 -22.73 -18.02
C ASP A 608 10.58 -23.90 -17.62
N SER A 609 9.94 -23.83 -16.45
CA SER A 609 9.20 -24.94 -15.83
C SER A 609 8.05 -24.38 -15.01
N SER A 610 6.81 -24.67 -15.42
CA SER A 610 5.62 -24.19 -14.74
C SER A 610 5.26 -25.09 -13.56
N ALA A 611 5.54 -26.39 -13.64
CA ALA A 611 5.38 -27.32 -12.52
C ALA A 611 6.30 -26.96 -11.34
N LEU A 612 7.52 -26.48 -11.61
CA LEU A 612 8.44 -26.03 -10.55
C LEU A 612 7.88 -24.82 -9.80
N ILE A 613 7.46 -23.79 -10.54
CA ILE A 613 7.04 -22.49 -9.99
C ILE A 613 5.65 -22.58 -9.33
N ASN A 614 4.71 -23.30 -9.95
CA ASN A 614 3.31 -23.31 -9.53
C ASN A 614 2.94 -24.47 -8.60
N THR A 615 3.74 -25.55 -8.55
CA THR A 615 3.47 -26.71 -7.70
C THR A 615 4.63 -27.03 -6.77
N ALA A 616 5.82 -27.39 -7.29
CA ALA A 616 6.87 -27.97 -6.47
C ALA A 616 7.42 -27.01 -5.38
N LEU A 617 7.59 -25.73 -5.72
CA LEU A 617 8.06 -24.71 -4.77
C LEU A 617 6.97 -24.31 -3.75
N PRO A 618 5.70 -24.09 -4.15
CA PRO A 618 4.58 -23.97 -3.20
C PRO A 618 4.40 -25.18 -2.27
N THR A 619 4.52 -26.41 -2.77
CA THR A 619 4.49 -27.64 -1.96
C THR A 619 5.65 -27.67 -0.97
N ALA A 620 6.87 -27.38 -1.42
CA ALA A 620 8.03 -27.29 -0.54
C ALA A 620 7.86 -26.23 0.56
N SER A 621 7.30 -25.06 0.22
CA SER A 621 7.02 -24.00 1.20
C SER A 621 5.95 -24.42 2.21
N THR A 622 4.89 -25.08 1.74
CA THR A 622 3.78 -25.60 2.58
C THR A 622 4.27 -26.67 3.57
N LEU A 623 5.14 -27.57 3.11
CA LEU A 623 5.74 -28.64 3.91
C LEU A 623 7.01 -28.19 4.67
N ARG A 624 7.35 -26.89 4.65
CA ARG A 624 8.59 -26.30 5.23
C ARG A 624 9.90 -26.90 4.69
N VAL A 625 9.84 -27.70 3.62
CA VAL A 625 10.97 -28.42 2.99
C VAL A 625 12.04 -27.44 2.51
N PRO A 626 13.28 -27.54 3.01
CA PRO A 626 14.38 -26.68 2.62
C PRO A 626 14.69 -26.67 1.11
N VAL A 627 15.10 -25.51 0.57
CA VAL A 627 15.44 -25.37 -0.86
C VAL A 627 16.86 -24.85 -1.06
N LEU A 628 17.65 -25.57 -1.87
CA LEU A 628 19.00 -25.21 -2.28
C LEU A 628 19.09 -24.93 -3.78
N TYR A 629 19.17 -23.66 -4.16
CA TYR A 629 19.33 -23.22 -5.54
C TYR A 629 20.81 -23.18 -5.98
N THR A 630 21.10 -23.75 -7.16
CA THR A 630 22.43 -23.79 -7.78
C THR A 630 22.38 -23.29 -9.24
N HIS A 631 22.95 -22.12 -9.49
CA HIS A 631 22.77 -21.39 -10.76
C HIS A 631 23.38 -22.07 -12.00
N ALA A 632 22.57 -22.24 -13.05
CA ALA A 632 22.97 -22.92 -14.28
C ALA A 632 23.62 -22.02 -15.37
N HIS A 633 23.38 -20.71 -15.37
CA HIS A 633 23.52 -19.85 -16.56
C HIS A 633 24.81 -18.99 -16.63
N SER A 634 25.91 -19.45 -16.02
CA SER A 634 27.20 -18.75 -16.03
C SER A 634 27.09 -17.36 -15.35
N TRP A 635 27.39 -16.27 -16.05
CA TRP A 635 27.29 -14.90 -15.55
C TRP A 635 25.97 -14.19 -15.91
N ASN A 636 25.05 -14.87 -16.59
CA ASN A 636 23.83 -14.29 -17.17
C ASN A 636 22.59 -14.96 -16.59
N THR A 637 21.39 -14.44 -16.86
CA THR A 637 20.12 -15.00 -16.36
C THR A 637 19.11 -15.20 -17.51
N LYS A 638 17.97 -15.81 -17.18
CA LYS A 638 16.79 -15.95 -18.06
C LYS A 638 15.60 -15.29 -17.39
N THR A 639 14.55 -15.00 -18.15
CA THR A 639 13.30 -14.38 -17.63
C THR A 639 12.74 -15.14 -16.43
N TRP A 640 12.63 -16.47 -16.55
CA TRP A 640 12.18 -17.37 -15.47
C TRP A 640 13.18 -17.54 -14.31
N THR A 641 14.45 -17.11 -14.44
CA THR A 641 15.45 -17.27 -13.37
C THR A 641 15.06 -16.50 -12.11
N ASN A 642 14.56 -15.27 -12.26
CA ASN A 642 14.10 -14.49 -11.12
C ASN A 642 12.73 -14.95 -10.59
N ALA A 643 11.85 -15.51 -11.43
CA ALA A 643 10.57 -16.08 -10.96
C ALA A 643 10.80 -17.30 -10.04
N ILE A 644 11.73 -18.18 -10.37
CA ILE A 644 12.14 -19.33 -9.53
C ILE A 644 12.79 -18.85 -8.22
N LEU A 645 13.62 -17.81 -8.27
CA LEU A 645 14.28 -17.28 -7.08
C LEU A 645 13.34 -16.48 -6.16
N ASP A 646 12.29 -15.87 -6.71
CA ASP A 646 11.33 -15.07 -5.95
C ASP A 646 10.65 -15.90 -4.86
N SER A 647 10.20 -17.12 -5.19
CA SER A 647 9.49 -18.00 -4.26
C SER A 647 10.31 -18.39 -3.02
N ILE A 648 11.64 -18.25 -3.08
CA ILE A 648 12.57 -18.51 -1.96
C ILE A 648 13.27 -17.22 -1.46
N GLY A 649 12.71 -16.05 -1.78
CA GLY A 649 13.15 -14.75 -1.27
C GLY A 649 14.46 -14.21 -1.86
N TYR A 650 14.85 -14.67 -3.05
CA TYR A 650 16.09 -14.29 -3.73
C TYR A 650 15.87 -13.65 -5.10
N SER A 651 16.94 -13.12 -5.66
CA SER A 651 16.99 -12.50 -6.98
C SER A 651 18.42 -12.47 -7.53
N MET A 652 18.51 -12.25 -8.83
CA MET A 652 19.75 -12.02 -9.59
C MET A 652 19.56 -10.85 -10.55
N GLN A 653 20.64 -10.37 -11.15
CA GLN A 653 20.57 -9.38 -12.24
C GLN A 653 19.66 -9.87 -13.37
N SER A 654 18.90 -8.94 -13.95
CA SER A 654 18.04 -9.17 -15.12
C SER A 654 18.81 -9.70 -16.34
N PRO A 655 18.17 -10.41 -17.29
CA PRO A 655 18.84 -11.01 -18.44
C PRO A 655 19.68 -10.00 -19.25
N GLY A 656 20.91 -10.37 -19.58
CA GLY A 656 21.93 -9.47 -20.14
C GLY A 656 22.84 -8.82 -19.09
N GLY A 657 22.53 -8.94 -17.80
CA GLY A 657 23.42 -8.52 -16.71
C GLY A 657 24.79 -9.18 -16.78
N PRO A 658 25.90 -8.46 -16.47
CA PRO A 658 27.25 -8.98 -16.60
C PRO A 658 27.67 -9.95 -15.49
N GLY A 659 26.92 -10.01 -14.38
CA GLY A 659 27.29 -10.79 -13.20
C GLY A 659 28.73 -10.53 -12.75
N ASN A 660 29.47 -11.60 -12.50
CA ASN A 660 30.85 -11.57 -12.06
C ASN A 660 31.87 -11.44 -13.22
N TYR A 661 31.44 -11.16 -14.45
CA TYR A 661 32.30 -11.20 -15.64
C TYR A 661 33.43 -10.15 -15.63
N PHE A 662 33.14 -8.94 -15.12
CA PHE A 662 34.06 -7.78 -15.13
C PHE A 662 34.69 -7.46 -13.77
N VAL A 663 34.39 -8.23 -12.71
CA VAL A 663 35.04 -8.05 -11.39
C VAL A 663 36.50 -8.50 -11.50
N SER A 664 37.43 -7.85 -10.78
CA SER A 664 38.83 -8.29 -10.76
C SER A 664 38.96 -9.72 -10.20
N ASP A 665 40.09 -10.38 -10.44
CA ASP A 665 40.35 -11.68 -9.81
C ASP A 665 40.51 -11.52 -8.28
N GLU A 666 41.11 -10.43 -7.79
CA GLU A 666 41.29 -10.14 -6.36
C GLU A 666 39.96 -9.91 -5.63
N ASP A 667 39.03 -9.16 -6.23
CA ASP A 667 37.75 -8.78 -5.63
C ASP A 667 36.72 -9.93 -5.58
N ARG A 668 36.80 -10.91 -6.48
CA ARG A 668 35.71 -11.88 -6.72
C ARG A 668 35.77 -13.16 -5.89
N HIS A 669 36.94 -13.50 -5.37
CA HIS A 669 37.07 -14.66 -4.48
C HIS A 669 36.64 -14.23 -3.08
N ALA A 670 36.10 -15.14 -2.28
CA ALA A 670 35.87 -14.90 -0.85
C ALA A 670 36.95 -15.63 -0.06
N ASN A 671 37.97 -14.90 0.37
CA ASN A 671 39.03 -15.39 1.24
C ASN A 671 39.01 -14.58 2.54
N TRP A 672 38.47 -15.15 3.61
CA TRP A 672 38.32 -14.49 4.91
C TRP A 672 38.94 -15.33 6.03
N LEU A 673 39.52 -14.64 7.02
CA LEU A 673 40.10 -15.26 8.21
C LEU A 673 39.05 -16.09 8.99
N ASP A 674 37.82 -15.55 9.05
CA ASP A 674 36.64 -16.14 9.68
C ASP A 674 35.38 -15.40 9.19
N PHE A 675 34.19 -15.82 9.62
CA PHE A 675 32.92 -15.19 9.25
C PHE A 675 32.72 -13.79 9.86
N ASN A 676 33.36 -13.46 10.99
CA ASN A 676 33.30 -12.11 11.55
C ASN A 676 34.11 -11.13 10.70
N ALA A 677 35.26 -11.53 10.16
CA ALA A 677 36.02 -10.71 9.22
C ALA A 677 35.18 -10.37 7.96
N MET A 678 34.42 -11.34 7.43
CA MET A 678 33.47 -11.10 6.33
C MET A 678 32.31 -10.17 6.76
N PHE A 679 31.72 -10.40 7.93
CA PHE A 679 30.64 -9.58 8.47
C PHE A 679 31.07 -8.12 8.63
N GLU A 680 32.15 -7.86 9.39
CA GLU A 680 32.54 -6.51 9.81
C GLU A 680 33.07 -5.67 8.65
N GLN A 681 33.69 -6.30 7.64
CA GLN A 681 34.26 -5.57 6.49
C GLN A 681 33.26 -5.36 5.34
N GLN A 682 32.27 -6.22 5.14
CA GLN A 682 31.39 -6.16 3.96
C GLN A 682 29.89 -6.16 4.27
N VAL A 683 29.42 -6.98 5.23
CA VAL A 683 27.97 -7.12 5.48
C VAL A 683 27.44 -5.98 6.34
N SER A 684 28.23 -5.54 7.32
CA SER A 684 27.98 -4.38 8.19
C SER A 684 27.65 -3.09 7.42
N GLN A 685 28.20 -2.96 6.21
CA GLN A 685 28.09 -1.77 5.36
C GLN A 685 26.98 -1.88 4.30
N LYS A 686 26.35 -3.06 4.14
CA LYS A 686 25.51 -3.39 2.98
C LYS A 686 24.17 -4.06 3.31
N SER A 687 24.02 -4.65 4.49
CA SER A 687 22.73 -5.21 4.94
C SER A 687 21.72 -4.09 5.23
N LEU A 688 20.48 -4.24 4.74
CA LEU A 688 19.44 -3.21 4.84
C LEU A 688 19.09 -2.86 6.31
N PRO A 689 18.83 -3.83 7.23
CA PRO A 689 18.69 -3.53 8.66
C PRO A 689 19.85 -2.74 9.26
N LEU A 690 21.10 -3.04 8.88
CA LEU A 690 22.29 -2.36 9.41
C LEU A 690 22.47 -0.95 8.84
N ILE A 691 22.16 -0.75 7.55
CA ILE A 691 22.08 0.58 6.93
C ILE A 691 21.00 1.41 7.63
N ALA A 692 19.82 0.83 7.86
CA ALA A 692 18.70 1.48 8.54
C ALA A 692 19.08 1.89 9.97
N LYS A 693 19.63 0.97 10.78
CA LYS A 693 20.16 1.24 12.12
C LYS A 693 21.17 2.39 12.11
N ASN A 694 22.20 2.32 11.26
CA ASN A 694 23.24 3.35 11.17
C ASN A 694 22.70 4.74 10.80
N LEU A 695 21.59 4.83 10.04
CA LEU A 695 20.91 6.08 9.74
C LEU A 695 20.06 6.56 10.91
N VAL A 696 19.16 5.73 11.46
CA VAL A 696 18.24 6.16 12.53
C VAL A 696 18.96 6.49 13.84
N SER A 697 20.06 5.81 14.16
CA SER A 697 20.93 6.19 15.29
C SER A 697 21.45 7.63 15.14
N ARG A 698 21.83 8.06 13.93
CA ARG A 698 22.29 9.44 13.70
C ARG A 698 21.19 10.49 13.84
N PHE A 699 19.95 10.15 13.48
CA PHE A 699 18.79 11.01 13.75
C PHE A 699 18.46 11.06 15.24
N LYS A 700 18.50 9.93 15.94
CA LYS A 700 18.24 9.84 17.40
C LYS A 700 19.29 10.58 18.23
N GLU A 701 20.57 10.43 17.89
CA GLU A 701 21.70 11.02 18.60
C GLU A 701 22.02 12.47 18.16
N ASN A 702 21.46 12.91 17.03
CA ASN A 702 21.91 14.11 16.31
C ASN A 702 23.42 14.09 16.00
N SER A 703 23.93 12.94 15.52
CA SER A 703 25.37 12.65 15.34
C SER A 703 25.87 12.73 13.89
N PHE A 704 25.26 13.60 13.07
CA PHE A 704 25.77 13.99 11.75
C PHE A 704 26.92 15.00 11.87
N SER A 705 28.03 14.77 11.17
CA SER A 705 29.27 15.57 11.32
C SER A 705 29.82 16.14 10.01
N TYR A 706 29.01 16.22 8.95
CA TYR A 706 29.41 16.83 7.67
C TYR A 706 29.24 18.35 7.68
N ASN A 707 30.17 19.07 7.04
CA ASN A 707 30.20 20.53 6.99
C ASN A 707 29.31 21.07 5.87
N LEU A 708 28.00 21.16 6.13
CA LEU A 708 26.99 21.62 5.17
C LEU A 708 27.30 22.99 4.51
N PRO A 709 27.79 24.03 5.24
CA PRO A 709 28.24 25.28 4.62
C PRO A 709 29.43 25.16 3.64
N ALA A 710 30.20 24.07 3.70
CA ALA A 710 31.33 23.84 2.80
C ALA A 710 30.97 23.07 1.53
N CYS A 711 29.75 22.52 1.40
CA CYS A 711 29.34 21.78 0.20
C CYS A 711 29.40 22.66 -1.07
N ASN A 712 29.89 22.09 -2.17
CA ASN A 712 29.92 22.74 -3.49
C ASN A 712 28.50 23.14 -3.97
N GLU A 713 28.40 23.86 -5.09
CA GLU A 713 27.09 24.21 -5.69
C GLU A 713 26.40 23.02 -6.37
N SER A 714 27.14 22.01 -6.79
CA SER A 714 26.63 20.81 -7.48
C SER A 714 26.20 19.69 -6.52
N ASP A 715 27.00 19.45 -5.49
CA ASP A 715 26.81 18.40 -4.48
C ASP A 715 27.65 18.68 -3.23
N CYS A 716 27.59 17.78 -2.24
CA CYS A 716 28.52 17.77 -1.11
C CYS A 716 29.57 16.65 -1.23
N SER A 717 30.11 16.39 -2.42
CA SER A 717 31.13 15.34 -2.61
C SER A 717 32.47 15.65 -1.95
N ASN A 718 32.70 16.92 -1.59
CA ASN A 718 33.92 17.40 -0.97
C ASN A 718 33.98 17.20 0.56
N ASP A 719 32.87 16.81 1.21
CA ASP A 719 32.90 16.26 2.56
C ASP A 719 32.58 14.74 2.49
N PRO A 720 33.54 13.85 2.81
CA PRO A 720 33.30 12.41 2.74
C PRO A 720 32.22 11.94 3.72
N ASN A 721 32.00 12.67 4.84
CA ASN A 721 30.98 12.32 5.82
C ASN A 721 29.57 12.44 5.26
N TYR A 722 29.31 13.35 4.31
CA TYR A 722 27.97 13.49 3.71
C TYR A 722 27.55 12.20 2.97
N LYS A 723 28.48 11.57 2.26
CA LYS A 723 28.23 10.30 1.58
C LYS A 723 28.14 9.14 2.57
N THR A 724 29.12 8.98 3.46
CA THR A 724 29.22 7.81 4.35
C THR A 724 28.21 7.82 5.50
N GLN A 725 27.74 8.98 5.96
CA GLN A 725 26.77 9.08 7.06
C GLN A 725 25.32 9.21 6.59
N LEU A 726 25.08 9.57 5.31
CA LEU A 726 23.74 9.86 4.80
C LEU A 726 23.47 9.21 3.43
N THR A 727 24.05 9.72 2.33
CA THR A 727 23.50 9.35 1.00
C THR A 727 23.80 7.92 0.56
N THR A 728 24.93 7.32 0.90
CA THR A 728 25.24 5.93 0.47
C THR A 728 24.24 4.92 1.06
N GLY A 729 23.78 5.12 2.30
CA GLY A 729 22.73 4.29 2.90
C GLY A 729 21.35 4.56 2.30
N LEU A 730 21.02 5.83 2.10
CA LEU A 730 19.75 6.25 1.48
C LEU A 730 19.63 5.80 0.02
N GLU A 731 20.72 5.75 -0.73
CA GLU A 731 20.75 5.23 -2.11
C GLU A 731 20.30 3.76 -2.14
N VAL A 732 20.72 2.92 -1.19
CA VAL A 732 20.25 1.52 -1.08
C VAL A 732 18.76 1.47 -0.75
N ILE A 733 18.32 2.21 0.27
CA ILE A 733 16.90 2.26 0.70
C ILE A 733 16.00 2.73 -0.46
N ARG A 734 16.43 3.74 -1.22
CA ARG A 734 15.66 4.26 -2.35
C ARG A 734 15.50 3.24 -3.48
N HIS A 735 16.50 2.40 -3.75
CA HIS A 735 16.34 1.33 -4.74
C HIS A 735 15.28 0.32 -4.28
N GLN A 736 15.24 -0.05 -2.99
CA GLN A 736 14.19 -0.94 -2.48
C GLN A 736 12.78 -0.36 -2.67
N PHE A 737 12.57 0.94 -2.44
CA PHE A 737 11.27 1.57 -2.70
C PHE A 737 10.94 1.74 -4.18
N ILE A 738 11.94 1.97 -5.05
CA ILE A 738 11.75 1.95 -6.51
C ILE A 738 11.34 0.55 -7.00
N ASP A 739 11.99 -0.50 -6.48
CA ASP A 739 11.67 -1.89 -6.82
C ASP A 739 10.26 -2.26 -6.36
N LEU A 740 9.84 -1.83 -5.17
CA LEU A 740 8.49 -2.06 -4.65
C LEU A 740 7.40 -1.31 -5.43
N ASP A 741 7.61 -0.02 -5.74
CA ASP A 741 6.69 0.76 -6.57
C ASP A 741 6.57 0.14 -7.98
N SER A 742 7.68 -0.23 -8.61
CA SER A 742 7.68 -0.74 -10.00
C SER A 742 6.95 -2.08 -10.17
N ASN A 743 6.85 -2.85 -9.08
CA ASN A 743 6.14 -4.13 -8.98
C ASN A 743 4.80 -4.00 -8.22
N ASN A 744 4.22 -2.80 -8.09
CA ASN A 744 2.91 -2.52 -7.47
C ASN A 744 2.76 -3.04 -6.02
N THR A 745 3.87 -3.35 -5.34
CA THR A 745 3.86 -4.15 -4.11
C THR A 745 3.40 -3.30 -2.92
N GLN A 746 2.30 -3.68 -2.28
CA GLN A 746 1.79 -3.01 -1.07
C GLN A 746 2.35 -3.70 0.19
N ILE A 747 3.21 -3.01 0.94
CA ILE A 747 3.87 -3.57 2.13
C ILE A 747 3.09 -3.33 3.42
N PHE A 748 2.27 -2.28 3.49
CA PHE A 748 1.49 -1.95 4.69
C PHE A 748 0.30 -2.90 4.81
N GLY A 749 0.13 -3.50 5.99
CA GLY A 749 -0.90 -4.52 6.25
C GLY A 749 -0.54 -5.95 5.80
N ALA A 750 0.50 -6.13 4.98
CA ALA A 750 1.12 -7.43 4.71
C ALA A 750 2.11 -7.82 5.81
N ASP A 751 2.50 -9.09 5.88
CA ASP A 751 3.58 -9.56 6.77
C ASP A 751 4.97 -9.20 6.22
N GLY A 752 5.99 -9.13 7.09
CA GLY A 752 7.36 -8.78 6.73
C GLY A 752 7.59 -7.28 6.48
N PHE A 753 8.69 -6.92 5.80
CA PHE A 753 9.05 -5.54 5.45
C PHE A 753 9.20 -4.54 6.62
N GLU A 754 9.33 -4.98 7.88
CA GLU A 754 9.24 -4.15 9.09
C GLU A 754 10.11 -2.89 9.02
N VAL A 755 11.38 -3.07 8.67
CA VAL A 755 12.36 -1.99 8.49
C VAL A 755 11.95 -1.01 7.39
N LEU A 756 11.38 -1.48 6.26
CA LEU A 756 10.94 -0.61 5.15
C LEU A 756 9.65 0.14 5.50
N LYS A 757 8.69 -0.50 6.18
CA LYS A 757 7.50 0.17 6.75
C LYS A 757 7.92 1.31 7.67
N LEU A 758 8.84 1.03 8.60
CA LEU A 758 9.38 2.01 9.55
C LEU A 758 10.11 3.17 8.85
N LEU A 759 11.02 2.88 7.91
CA LEU A 759 11.75 3.91 7.15
C LEU A 759 10.81 4.81 6.35
N ALA A 760 9.76 4.26 5.73
CA ALA A 760 8.74 5.04 5.03
C ALA A 760 7.95 5.95 5.99
N LEU A 761 7.50 5.44 7.14
CA LEU A 761 6.79 6.22 8.17
C LEU A 761 7.67 7.32 8.80
N ILE A 762 8.96 7.06 9.01
CA ILE A 762 9.95 8.07 9.44
C ILE A 762 10.07 9.17 8.38
N GLY A 763 10.15 8.77 7.10
CA GLY A 763 10.14 9.70 5.97
C GLY A 763 8.88 10.56 5.92
N ASP A 764 7.72 9.97 6.17
CA ASP A 764 6.44 10.69 6.23
C ASP A 764 6.38 11.68 7.40
N ARG A 765 6.93 11.33 8.59
CA ARG A 765 7.04 12.28 9.71
C ARG A 765 7.95 13.46 9.36
N PHE A 766 9.04 13.23 8.62
CA PHE A 766 9.87 14.33 8.13
C PHE A 766 9.12 15.17 7.08
N ARG A 767 8.35 14.56 6.17
CA ARG A 767 7.43 15.26 5.25
C ARG A 767 6.40 16.15 5.94
N GLN A 768 6.02 15.88 7.19
CA GLN A 768 5.13 16.74 7.98
C GLN A 768 5.82 17.95 8.64
N ASN A 769 7.16 17.99 8.66
CA ASN A 769 7.95 18.97 9.40
C ASN A 769 8.99 19.73 8.54
N ILE A 770 9.15 19.37 7.26
CA ILE A 770 9.99 20.10 6.30
C ILE A 770 9.36 21.47 5.99
N ALA A 771 10.22 22.49 5.93
CA ALA A 771 9.90 23.81 5.41
C ALA A 771 11.02 24.25 4.44
N LEU A 772 10.65 24.91 3.34
CA LEU A 772 11.53 25.23 2.22
C LEU A 772 11.44 26.74 1.89
N PRO A 773 12.51 27.35 1.32
CA PRO A 773 13.81 26.77 1.06
C PRO A 773 14.72 26.74 2.30
N MET A 774 15.69 25.80 2.34
CA MET A 774 16.77 25.79 3.34
C MET A 774 18.09 26.30 2.73
N ASP A 775 18.75 27.28 3.36
CA ASP A 775 20.09 27.76 2.97
C ASP A 775 21.19 26.92 3.66
N LYS A 776 22.05 26.25 2.88
CA LYS A 776 23.14 25.39 3.39
C LYS A 776 24.13 26.10 4.32
N ALA A 777 24.19 27.43 4.31
CA ALA A 777 25.05 28.20 5.22
C ALA A 777 24.44 28.40 6.63
N THR A 778 23.12 28.24 6.80
CA THR A 778 22.41 28.51 8.07
C THR A 778 21.47 27.40 8.52
N ALA A 779 21.15 26.43 7.66
CA ALA A 779 20.30 25.30 7.97
C ALA A 779 20.93 24.39 9.05
N ASN A 780 20.08 23.82 9.91
CA ASN A 780 20.51 22.79 10.84
C ASN A 780 20.81 21.51 10.06
N VAL A 781 21.99 20.92 10.27
CA VAL A 781 22.44 19.68 9.62
C VAL A 781 21.43 18.53 9.81
N LEU A 782 20.76 18.45 10.97
CA LEU A 782 19.71 17.47 11.22
C LEU A 782 18.49 17.69 10.32
N ALA A 783 18.00 18.93 10.21
CA ALA A 783 16.86 19.28 9.36
C ALA A 783 17.18 19.05 7.87
N TRP A 784 18.42 19.32 7.45
CA TRP A 784 18.89 18.99 6.12
C TRP A 784 18.92 17.48 5.87
N SER A 785 19.49 16.70 6.80
CA SER A 785 19.46 15.23 6.75
C SER A 785 18.02 14.70 6.72
N GLN A 786 17.07 15.32 7.42
CA GLN A 786 15.66 14.93 7.42
C GLN A 786 14.98 15.20 6.06
N GLY A 787 15.26 16.35 5.44
CA GLY A 787 14.80 16.65 4.07
C GLY A 787 15.32 15.65 3.04
N ILE A 788 16.62 15.39 3.07
CA ILE A 788 17.26 14.38 2.19
C ILE A 788 16.76 12.96 2.50
N PHE A 789 16.53 12.61 3.77
CA PHE A 789 15.95 11.30 4.11
C PHE A 789 14.54 11.13 3.55
N ALA A 790 13.68 12.14 3.68
CA ALA A 790 12.33 12.12 3.12
C ALA A 790 12.35 11.88 1.61
N ASP A 791 13.16 12.63 0.85
CA ASP A 791 13.33 12.49 -0.61
C ASP A 791 13.69 11.06 -1.06
N PHE A 792 14.55 10.38 -0.30
CA PHE A 792 14.99 9.02 -0.61
C PHE A 792 14.03 7.93 -0.09
N THR A 793 13.09 8.28 0.79
CA THR A 793 12.08 7.38 1.37
C THR A 793 10.66 7.66 0.87
N VAL A 794 10.53 8.17 -0.36
CA VAL A 794 9.25 8.23 -1.09
C VAL A 794 8.94 6.84 -1.65
N TYR A 795 7.74 6.35 -1.35
CA TYR A 795 7.20 5.07 -1.77
C TYR A 795 5.69 5.28 -1.98
N ASN A 796 5.16 4.93 -3.15
CA ASN A 796 3.84 5.36 -3.64
C ASN A 796 2.81 4.23 -3.69
N SER A 797 3.20 2.96 -3.86
CA SER A 797 2.30 1.80 -3.94
C SER A 797 1.69 1.41 -2.57
N ARG A 798 0.92 2.34 -1.99
CA ARG A 798 0.29 2.27 -0.67
C ARG A 798 -1.01 3.07 -0.65
N LEU A 799 -1.97 2.66 0.20
CA LEU A 799 -3.29 3.30 0.26
C LEU A 799 -3.29 4.67 0.98
N VAL A 800 -2.42 4.86 1.98
CA VAL A 800 -2.26 6.14 2.67
C VAL A 800 -0.82 6.63 2.52
N ASN A 801 -0.63 7.87 2.06
CA ASN A 801 0.66 8.54 1.98
C ASN A 801 0.47 10.02 2.29
N PRO A 802 0.86 10.52 3.49
CA PRO A 802 0.59 11.89 3.91
C PRO A 802 1.16 12.94 2.96
N VAL A 803 0.38 13.99 2.68
CA VAL A 803 0.81 15.17 1.91
C VAL A 803 2.07 15.77 2.55
N GLN A 804 3.13 16.01 1.77
CA GLN A 804 4.24 16.82 2.28
C GLN A 804 3.77 18.27 2.45
N VAL A 805 3.95 18.85 3.64
CA VAL A 805 3.32 20.14 4.00
C VAL A 805 3.79 21.32 3.13
N ASP A 806 5.03 21.25 2.65
CA ASP A 806 5.70 22.26 1.85
C ASP A 806 6.51 21.61 0.71
N LEU A 807 6.20 21.95 -0.54
CA LEU A 807 6.91 21.50 -1.75
C LEU A 807 7.79 22.61 -2.35
N GLY A 808 7.85 23.79 -1.70
CA GLY A 808 8.60 24.94 -2.14
C GLY A 808 8.20 25.44 -3.54
N ASP A 809 9.19 25.65 -4.42
CA ASP A 809 8.93 26.23 -5.76
C ASP A 809 8.35 25.23 -6.78
N PHE A 810 8.16 23.95 -6.41
CA PHE A 810 7.62 22.91 -7.31
C PHE A 810 6.09 22.91 -7.46
N SER A 811 5.31 23.10 -6.39
CA SER A 811 3.83 23.00 -6.44
C SER A 811 3.21 23.54 -5.15
N ARG A 812 1.95 23.98 -5.23
CA ARG A 812 1.07 24.07 -4.05
C ARG A 812 0.83 22.68 -3.46
N THR A 813 0.49 22.62 -2.18
CA THR A 813 0.17 21.37 -1.45
C THR A 813 -1.33 21.20 -1.20
N ASN A 814 -2.08 22.29 -1.06
CA ASN A 814 -3.52 22.27 -0.81
C ASN A 814 -4.33 22.24 -2.12
N PHE A 815 -4.98 21.11 -2.38
CA PHE A 815 -5.93 20.90 -3.48
C PHE A 815 -7.36 20.60 -2.98
N ASN A 816 -7.70 20.91 -1.72
CA ASN A 816 -8.98 20.54 -1.08
C ASN A 816 -10.23 21.18 -1.72
N HIS A 817 -10.03 22.10 -2.67
CA HIS A 817 -11.08 22.72 -3.48
C HIS A 817 -11.37 21.94 -4.78
N ILE A 818 -10.54 20.96 -5.13
CA ILE A 818 -10.73 20.07 -6.28
C ILE A 818 -11.54 18.85 -5.85
N THR A 819 -12.68 18.63 -6.50
CA THR A 819 -13.41 17.36 -6.38
C THR A 819 -12.72 16.31 -7.27
N PRO A 820 -12.24 15.19 -6.72
CA PRO A 820 -11.67 14.11 -7.52
C PRO A 820 -12.72 13.50 -8.47
N LYS A 821 -12.28 12.93 -9.59
CA LYS A 821 -13.15 12.36 -10.63
C LYS A 821 -12.70 10.96 -11.04
N THR A 822 -13.60 10.28 -11.76
CA THR A 822 -13.25 9.17 -12.64
C THR A 822 -13.14 9.67 -14.08
N VAL A 823 -12.06 9.32 -14.77
CA VAL A 823 -11.81 9.67 -16.17
C VAL A 823 -11.49 8.38 -16.93
N ASN A 824 -12.20 8.15 -18.02
CA ASN A 824 -11.92 7.06 -18.96
C ASN A 824 -11.21 7.64 -20.19
N MET A 825 -10.15 6.99 -20.67
CA MET A 825 -9.47 7.39 -21.88
C MET A 825 -8.99 6.19 -22.69
N THR A 826 -8.85 6.40 -23.99
CA THR A 826 -8.24 5.46 -24.94
C THR A 826 -7.21 6.24 -25.74
N MET A 827 -6.01 5.69 -25.91
CA MET A 827 -4.95 6.32 -26.70
C MET A 827 -4.13 5.30 -27.49
N GLN A 828 -3.54 5.75 -28.60
CA GLN A 828 -2.52 4.99 -29.30
C GLN A 828 -1.16 5.16 -28.63
N SER A 829 -0.47 4.03 -28.44
CA SER A 829 0.87 3.98 -27.88
C SER A 829 1.87 4.72 -28.78
N LYS A 830 2.78 5.47 -28.14
CA LYS A 830 4.02 5.93 -28.78
C LYS A 830 5.18 5.71 -27.81
N PRO A 831 6.33 5.18 -28.26
CA PRO A 831 7.45 4.86 -27.38
C PRO A 831 7.99 6.06 -26.60
N TYR A 832 8.57 5.76 -25.43
CA TYR A 832 8.83 6.69 -24.32
C TYR A 832 7.58 6.91 -23.47
N MET A 833 6.92 8.08 -23.53
CA MET A 833 5.80 8.41 -22.65
C MET A 833 4.69 9.18 -23.38
N ARG A 834 3.50 9.24 -22.76
CA ARG A 834 2.36 10.08 -23.15
C ARG A 834 1.77 10.73 -21.90
N ALA A 835 1.39 12.00 -21.95
CA ALA A 835 0.58 12.64 -20.92
C ALA A 835 -0.84 12.03 -20.87
N ALA A 836 -1.34 11.74 -19.66
CA ALA A 836 -2.66 11.11 -19.47
C ALA A 836 -3.82 12.13 -19.32
N GLY A 837 -3.53 13.43 -19.31
CA GLY A 837 -4.53 14.50 -19.12
C GLY A 837 -5.22 14.52 -17.75
N VAL A 838 -4.64 13.82 -16.76
CA VAL A 838 -5.17 13.70 -15.40
C VAL A 838 -4.06 13.90 -14.37
N TYR A 839 -4.46 14.31 -13.17
CA TYR A 839 -3.56 14.76 -12.10
C TYR A 839 -3.75 13.92 -10.83
N ALA A 840 -2.67 13.33 -10.31
CA ALA A 840 -2.68 12.74 -8.98
C ALA A 840 -2.69 13.86 -7.93
N LEU A 841 -3.78 13.98 -7.18
CA LEU A 841 -3.90 14.97 -6.10
C LEU A 841 -3.03 14.52 -4.91
N PRO A 842 -2.27 15.42 -4.25
CA PRO A 842 -1.40 15.05 -3.13
C PRO A 842 -2.21 14.34 -2.04
N GLY A 843 -1.66 13.25 -1.50
CA GLY A 843 -2.27 12.43 -0.44
C GLY A 843 -3.58 11.72 -0.82
N THR A 844 -4.02 11.80 -2.07
CA THR A 844 -5.22 11.12 -2.56
C THR A 844 -4.86 9.82 -3.25
N THR A 845 -5.49 8.71 -2.85
CA THR A 845 -5.27 7.38 -3.43
C THR A 845 -5.83 7.33 -4.84
N VAL A 846 -4.96 7.31 -5.85
CA VAL A 846 -5.35 7.09 -7.25
C VAL A 846 -5.49 5.59 -7.49
N LYS A 847 -6.54 5.21 -8.22
CA LYS A 847 -6.67 3.87 -8.81
C LYS A 847 -6.62 3.99 -10.33
N VAL A 848 -5.84 3.12 -10.97
CA VAL A 848 -5.75 3.03 -12.43
C VAL A 848 -6.05 1.60 -12.85
N THR A 849 -7.10 1.42 -13.65
CA THR A 849 -7.45 0.13 -14.27
C THR A 849 -7.12 0.22 -15.77
N ARG A 850 -6.34 -0.72 -16.31
CA ARG A 850 -6.16 -0.86 -17.75
C ARG A 850 -7.28 -1.73 -18.31
N THR A 851 -8.13 -1.16 -19.15
CA THR A 851 -9.42 -1.73 -19.56
C THR A 851 -9.41 -2.39 -20.95
N ASP A 852 -8.32 -2.27 -21.71
CA ASP A 852 -8.09 -3.09 -22.90
C ASP A 852 -7.62 -4.52 -22.53
N THR A 853 -7.52 -5.39 -23.53
CA THR A 853 -7.11 -6.79 -23.40
C THR A 853 -5.77 -7.10 -24.09
N ASN A 854 -4.96 -6.09 -24.43
CA ASN A 854 -3.81 -6.24 -25.30
C ASN A 854 -2.50 -6.53 -24.54
N ASN A 855 -2.30 -7.80 -24.21
CA ASN A 855 -1.11 -8.31 -23.52
C ASN A 855 0.20 -8.24 -24.34
N ALA A 856 0.20 -7.74 -25.58
CA ALA A 856 1.42 -7.56 -26.37
C ALA A 856 2.15 -6.24 -26.10
N LEU A 857 1.46 -5.25 -25.49
CA LEU A 857 1.99 -3.92 -25.20
C LEU A 857 2.38 -3.82 -23.72
N SER A 858 3.67 -3.58 -23.46
CA SER A 858 4.12 -3.26 -22.10
C SER A 858 3.73 -1.84 -21.74
N THR A 859 3.32 -1.63 -20.50
CA THR A 859 2.77 -0.34 -20.05
C THR A 859 3.15 -0.11 -18.60
N SER A 860 3.47 1.14 -18.26
CA SER A 860 3.63 1.56 -16.86
C SER A 860 3.15 2.99 -16.64
N ILE A 861 2.60 3.24 -15.45
CA ILE A 861 2.12 4.56 -15.01
C ILE A 861 3.19 5.22 -14.13
N PHE A 862 3.39 6.52 -14.28
CA PHE A 862 4.18 7.31 -13.34
C PHE A 862 3.63 8.72 -13.16
N ILE A 863 4.06 9.37 -12.09
CA ILE A 863 3.73 10.74 -11.72
C ILE A 863 4.93 11.61 -12.03
N ASN A 864 4.69 12.82 -12.58
CA ASN A 864 5.67 13.87 -12.86
C ASN A 864 6.74 13.53 -13.93
N ALA A 865 7.11 14.53 -14.73
CA ALA A 865 8.07 14.39 -15.83
C ALA A 865 9.52 14.81 -15.45
N GLN A 866 9.72 15.42 -14.27
CA GLN A 866 11.00 16.04 -13.90
C GLN A 866 12.14 15.02 -13.73
N ARG A 867 13.28 15.33 -14.34
CA ARG A 867 14.55 14.60 -14.14
C ARG A 867 15.11 14.93 -12.76
N SER A 868 15.65 13.95 -12.04
CA SER A 868 16.15 14.10 -10.65
C SER A 868 17.37 15.01 -10.46
N GLY A 869 17.93 15.56 -11.55
CA GLY A 869 18.93 16.62 -11.52
C GLY A 869 18.38 18.04 -11.69
N SER A 870 17.08 18.19 -11.99
CA SER A 870 16.42 19.51 -12.02
C SER A 870 16.30 20.12 -10.63
N SER A 871 15.95 19.30 -9.63
CA SER A 871 16.01 19.67 -8.21
C SER A 871 17.45 19.62 -7.70
N LYS A 872 18.06 20.78 -7.45
CA LYS A 872 19.48 20.94 -7.11
C LYS A 872 19.69 21.46 -5.68
N PRO A 873 19.62 20.60 -4.65
CA PRO A 873 19.57 21.05 -3.25
C PRO A 873 20.81 21.83 -2.74
N PHE A 874 21.87 21.98 -3.53
CA PHE A 874 23.07 22.72 -3.15
C PHE A 874 23.34 23.98 -3.97
N THR A 875 22.61 24.19 -5.08
CA THR A 875 22.83 25.29 -6.03
C THR A 875 22.18 26.58 -5.52
N ASN A 876 22.80 27.72 -5.76
CA ASN A 876 22.43 29.02 -5.18
C ASN A 876 22.40 28.99 -3.63
N ARG A 877 23.06 28.00 -3.02
CA ARG A 877 22.97 27.59 -1.60
C ARG A 877 21.62 27.03 -1.12
N LEU A 878 20.57 26.95 -1.95
CA LEU A 878 19.22 26.65 -1.51
C LEU A 878 18.76 25.21 -1.84
N PHE A 879 18.16 24.56 -0.85
CA PHE A 879 17.32 23.37 -1.04
C PHE A 879 15.88 23.87 -1.17
N GLU A 880 15.41 24.03 -2.42
CA GLU A 880 14.17 24.76 -2.76
C GLU A 880 12.93 23.87 -2.91
N ARG A 881 13.11 22.58 -3.17
CA ARG A 881 12.06 21.62 -3.59
C ARG A 881 12.53 20.17 -3.37
N PRO A 882 11.62 19.19 -3.25
CA PRO A 882 11.98 17.77 -3.20
C PRO A 882 12.86 17.33 -4.37
N LYS A 883 13.83 16.44 -4.11
CA LYS A 883 14.78 15.95 -5.12
C LYS A 883 14.15 14.98 -6.14
N TYR A 884 13.23 14.14 -5.69
CA TYR A 884 12.71 13.04 -6.50
C TYR A 884 11.21 13.19 -6.80
N LEU A 885 10.91 14.23 -7.57
CA LEU A 885 9.55 14.62 -7.97
C LEU A 885 8.86 13.57 -8.86
N LYS A 886 9.61 12.97 -9.81
CA LYS A 886 9.15 11.84 -10.62
C LYS A 886 9.14 10.54 -9.80
N SER A 887 8.00 9.84 -9.81
CA SER A 887 7.85 8.52 -9.18
C SER A 887 8.64 7.44 -9.92
N ALA A 888 8.76 6.26 -9.32
CA ALA A 888 9.04 5.05 -10.09
C ALA A 888 7.90 4.77 -11.08
N SER A 889 8.15 3.91 -12.07
CA SER A 889 7.15 3.55 -13.10
C SER A 889 6.48 2.23 -12.73
N MET A 890 5.24 2.32 -12.27
CA MET A 890 4.39 1.22 -11.81
C MET A 890 3.87 0.44 -13.01
N THR A 891 4.22 -0.83 -13.16
CA THR A 891 3.83 -1.67 -14.32
C THR A 891 2.32 -1.90 -14.34
N ILE A 892 1.68 -2.02 -15.51
CA ILE A 892 0.25 -2.38 -15.60
C ILE A 892 -0.07 -3.26 -16.82
N ALA A 893 -0.46 -4.51 -16.56
CA ALA A 893 -0.92 -5.47 -17.55
C ALA A 893 -2.34 -5.18 -18.03
N ALA A 894 -2.75 -5.77 -19.16
CA ALA A 894 -4.10 -5.58 -19.70
C ALA A 894 -5.14 -6.28 -18.78
N GLY A 895 -6.15 -5.53 -18.33
CA GLY A 895 -7.11 -5.96 -17.30
C GLY A 895 -6.66 -5.76 -15.86
N GLU A 896 -5.43 -5.34 -15.59
CA GLU A 896 -4.92 -5.09 -14.22
C GLU A 896 -5.49 -3.79 -13.63
N SER A 897 -5.57 -3.72 -12.30
CA SER A 897 -5.83 -2.50 -11.56
C SER A 897 -4.77 -2.24 -10.50
N ILE A 898 -4.11 -1.09 -10.58
CA ILE A 898 -3.10 -0.65 -9.60
C ILE A 898 -3.66 0.47 -8.72
N THR A 899 -3.15 0.61 -7.50
CA THR A 899 -3.48 1.74 -6.61
C THR A 899 -2.23 2.32 -5.96
N PHE A 900 -2.15 3.64 -5.91
CA PHE A 900 -1.00 4.37 -5.38
C PHE A 900 -1.40 5.73 -4.81
N THR A 901 -0.63 6.23 -3.85
CA THR A 901 -0.83 7.52 -3.19
C THR A 901 0.50 8.26 -3.12
N SER A 902 0.53 9.50 -3.61
CA SER A 902 1.76 10.31 -3.66
C SER A 902 1.75 11.41 -2.61
N PRO A 903 2.87 11.69 -1.91
CA PRO A 903 2.95 12.80 -0.97
C PRO A 903 3.08 14.16 -1.69
N TYR A 904 3.38 14.15 -2.99
CA TYR A 904 3.68 15.33 -3.81
C TYR A 904 2.57 15.66 -4.82
N GLY A 905 1.87 14.62 -5.31
CA GLY A 905 0.97 14.75 -6.45
C GLY A 905 1.69 15.12 -7.75
N GLY A 906 0.92 15.40 -8.80
CA GLY A 906 1.44 15.81 -10.11
C GLY A 906 0.66 15.23 -11.29
N PRO A 907 0.95 15.66 -12.54
CA PRO A 907 0.38 15.05 -13.72
C PRO A 907 0.79 13.57 -13.86
N LEU A 908 -0.12 12.76 -14.41
CA LEU A 908 0.11 11.35 -14.70
C LEU A 908 0.52 11.13 -16.16
N TYR A 909 1.41 10.17 -16.34
CA TYR A 909 2.00 9.80 -17.61
C TYR A 909 2.02 8.28 -17.78
N ILE A 910 1.93 7.82 -19.02
CA ILE A 910 1.93 6.41 -19.39
C ILE A 910 3.17 6.14 -20.26
N ASN A 911 4.02 5.18 -19.88
CA ASN A 911 5.09 4.69 -20.74
C ASN A 911 4.58 3.57 -21.67
N TYR A 912 5.15 3.48 -22.86
CA TYR A 912 4.95 2.38 -23.81
C TYR A 912 6.27 1.91 -24.44
N ASP A 913 6.34 0.62 -24.78
CA ASP A 913 7.47 0.03 -25.52
C ASP A 913 7.25 -0.01 -27.04
N ASP A 914 6.00 -0.19 -27.50
CA ASP A 914 5.64 -0.25 -28.93
C ASP A 914 4.80 0.96 -29.42
N VAL A 915 4.59 1.07 -30.74
CA VAL A 915 3.96 2.21 -31.44
C VAL A 915 2.67 1.86 -32.18
N GLY A 916 1.68 2.75 -32.14
CA GLY A 916 0.42 2.62 -32.88
C GLY A 916 -0.56 1.59 -32.31
N VAL A 917 -0.30 1.08 -31.10
CA VAL A 917 -1.14 0.08 -30.43
C VAL A 917 -2.14 0.78 -29.53
N GLU A 918 -3.44 0.50 -29.69
CA GLU A 918 -4.46 1.09 -28.84
C GLU A 918 -4.48 0.46 -27.43
N ALA A 919 -4.51 1.31 -26.40
CA ALA A 919 -4.66 0.94 -24.99
C ALA A 919 -5.72 1.84 -24.32
N SER A 920 -6.44 1.28 -23.34
CA SER A 920 -7.55 1.97 -22.67
C SER A 920 -7.41 1.90 -21.16
N PHE A 921 -7.81 2.97 -20.48
CA PHE A 921 -7.61 3.18 -19.05
C PHE A 921 -8.80 3.85 -18.38
N THR A 922 -9.05 3.47 -17.13
CA THR A 922 -9.93 4.16 -16.20
C THR A 922 -9.09 4.65 -15.03
N PHE A 923 -8.99 5.97 -14.88
CA PHE A 923 -8.36 6.65 -13.76
C PHE A 923 -9.43 7.09 -12.76
N GLU A 924 -9.31 6.71 -11.49
CA GLU A 924 -10.23 7.06 -10.41
C GLU A 924 -9.51 7.91 -9.35
N GLN A 925 -10.26 8.82 -8.72
CA GLN A 925 -9.78 9.79 -7.71
C GLN A 925 -8.72 10.78 -8.24
N VAL A 926 -8.81 11.15 -9.52
CA VAL A 926 -7.88 12.10 -10.16
C VAL A 926 -8.47 13.50 -10.33
N GLY A 927 -7.60 14.51 -10.34
CA GLY A 927 -7.90 15.84 -10.86
C GLY A 927 -7.76 15.90 -12.39
N GLN A 928 -8.15 17.05 -12.96
CA GLN A 928 -7.95 17.40 -14.37
C GLN A 928 -7.31 18.78 -14.43
N HIS A 929 -6.00 18.82 -14.67
CA HIS A 929 -5.21 20.04 -14.86
C HIS A 929 -5.39 20.59 -16.29
N PRO A 930 -4.83 21.77 -16.63
CA PRO A 930 -4.88 22.26 -18.00
C PRO A 930 -4.10 21.30 -18.90
N TYR A 931 -4.86 20.59 -19.75
CA TYR A 931 -4.40 19.60 -20.71
C TYR A 931 -5.02 19.88 -22.07
N TRP A 932 -4.23 19.68 -23.13
CA TRP A 932 -4.68 19.81 -24.51
C TRP A 932 -4.05 18.71 -25.35
N ASN A 933 -4.86 17.92 -26.06
CA ASN A 933 -4.45 16.87 -26.99
C ASN A 933 -5.17 16.96 -28.35
N GLY A 934 -6.15 17.85 -28.50
CA GLY A 934 -6.76 18.22 -29.77
C GLY A 934 -7.60 19.51 -29.66
N PRO A 935 -8.03 20.12 -30.78
CA PRO A 935 -8.86 21.34 -30.78
C PRO A 935 -10.15 21.24 -29.94
N GLU A 936 -10.66 20.02 -29.72
CA GLU A 936 -11.76 19.74 -28.80
C GLU A 936 -11.48 20.11 -27.33
N ASP A 937 -10.22 20.16 -26.91
CA ASP A 937 -9.80 20.54 -25.56
C ASP A 937 -9.62 22.07 -25.40
N SER A 938 -9.56 22.85 -26.49
CA SER A 938 -9.12 24.25 -26.48
C SER A 938 -9.90 25.15 -25.50
N ASP A 939 -11.23 25.04 -25.46
CA ASP A 939 -12.09 25.79 -24.52
C ASP A 939 -11.85 25.39 -23.06
N PHE A 940 -11.62 24.10 -22.79
CA PHE A 940 -11.32 23.59 -21.45
C PHE A 940 -9.93 24.03 -21.00
N PHE A 941 -8.93 23.89 -21.88
CA PHE A 941 -7.54 24.26 -21.63
C PHE A 941 -7.39 25.75 -21.30
N ALA A 942 -7.97 26.63 -22.13
CA ALA A 942 -7.95 28.07 -21.90
C ALA A 942 -8.60 28.44 -20.56
N LYS A 943 -9.78 27.89 -20.26
CA LYS A 943 -10.44 28.11 -18.97
C LYS A 943 -9.62 27.59 -17.79
N ALA A 944 -9.00 26.42 -17.90
CA ALA A 944 -8.23 25.82 -16.82
C ALA A 944 -6.94 26.60 -16.51
N LEU A 945 -6.31 27.22 -17.53
CA LEU A 945 -5.18 28.15 -17.36
C LEU A 945 -5.58 29.43 -16.59
N ASP A 946 -6.75 29.99 -16.90
CA ASP A 946 -7.28 31.20 -16.26
C ASP A 946 -7.75 30.92 -14.82
N ASP A 947 -8.43 29.79 -14.59
CA ASP A 947 -8.85 29.35 -13.25
C ASP A 947 -7.65 29.11 -12.31
N ASN A 948 -6.46 28.81 -12.86
CA ASN A 948 -5.19 28.62 -12.13
C ASN A 948 -5.30 27.64 -10.94
N HIS A 949 -6.05 26.55 -11.11
CA HIS A 949 -6.28 25.54 -10.07
C HIS A 949 -5.09 24.58 -9.86
N TYR A 950 -4.15 24.50 -10.80
CA TYR A 950 -2.99 23.60 -10.77
C TYR A 950 -1.73 24.36 -11.20
N ASP A 951 -0.55 24.00 -10.69
CA ASP A 951 0.70 24.68 -11.08
C ASP A 951 1.39 24.10 -12.32
N TRP A 952 0.83 23.02 -12.87
CA TRP A 952 1.40 22.24 -13.98
C TRP A 952 0.40 22.09 -15.13
N VAL A 953 0.94 22.08 -16.35
CA VAL A 953 0.22 22.10 -17.62
C VAL A 953 0.91 21.13 -18.59
N ASP A 954 0.11 20.36 -19.32
CA ASP A 954 0.59 19.49 -20.40
C ASP A 954 -0.06 19.92 -21.73
N ILE A 955 0.77 20.16 -22.76
CA ILE A 955 0.32 20.38 -24.14
C ILE A 955 0.82 19.21 -24.97
N ALA A 956 -0.08 18.36 -25.45
CA ALA A 956 0.24 17.10 -26.09
C ALA A 956 -0.09 17.09 -27.59
N ALA A 957 0.79 17.65 -28.41
CA ALA A 957 0.69 17.57 -29.86
C ALA A 957 1.22 16.21 -30.38
N GLU A 958 0.77 15.77 -31.57
CA GLU A 958 0.86 14.37 -32.03
C GLU A 958 2.27 13.72 -32.01
N HIS A 959 3.33 14.53 -32.12
CA HIS A 959 4.73 14.09 -32.04
C HIS A 959 5.58 14.91 -31.05
N MET A 960 4.97 15.84 -30.29
CA MET A 960 5.68 16.68 -29.35
C MET A 960 4.81 17.08 -28.15
N GLU A 961 5.25 16.74 -26.94
CA GLU A 961 4.57 17.11 -25.70
C GLU A 961 5.41 18.08 -24.86
N ILE A 962 4.76 19.08 -24.26
CA ILE A 962 5.37 20.10 -23.40
C ILE A 962 4.74 20.03 -22.01
N HIS A 963 5.58 19.81 -21.00
CA HIS A 963 5.23 19.61 -19.61
C HIS A 963 5.78 20.80 -18.79
N SER A 964 4.93 21.71 -18.33
CA SER A 964 5.38 23.06 -17.96
C SER A 964 4.69 23.64 -16.74
N ARG A 965 5.41 24.53 -16.02
CA ARG A 965 4.83 25.41 -15.00
C ARG A 965 3.77 26.31 -15.65
N LEU A 966 2.60 26.46 -15.03
CA LEU A 966 1.46 27.18 -15.61
C LEU A 966 1.79 28.62 -16.06
N GLU A 967 2.57 29.36 -15.28
CA GLU A 967 3.00 30.73 -15.61
C GLU A 967 4.02 30.79 -16.78
N LYS A 968 4.76 29.70 -17.03
CA LYS A 968 5.60 29.59 -18.23
C LYS A 968 4.76 29.39 -19.48
N VAL A 969 3.69 28.60 -19.42
CA VAL A 969 2.74 28.47 -20.54
C VAL A 969 2.03 29.78 -20.85
N LYS A 970 1.58 30.53 -19.83
CA LYS A 970 1.05 31.90 -20.03
C LYS A 970 2.07 32.82 -20.71
N THR A 971 3.35 32.70 -20.36
CA THR A 971 4.42 33.44 -21.06
C THR A 971 4.54 33.02 -22.52
N THR A 972 4.55 31.71 -22.83
CA THR A 972 4.58 31.18 -24.20
C THR A 972 3.39 31.64 -25.04
N LEU A 973 2.18 31.62 -24.48
CA LEU A 973 0.95 32.05 -25.16
C LEU A 973 0.81 33.57 -25.31
N SER A 974 1.64 34.37 -24.63
CA SER A 974 1.71 35.82 -24.86
C SER A 974 2.49 36.20 -26.14
N SER A 975 3.09 35.22 -26.81
CA SER A 975 3.92 35.40 -28.01
C SER A 975 3.09 35.62 -29.27
N PRO A 976 3.35 36.66 -30.10
CA PRO A 976 2.58 36.93 -31.32
C PRO A 976 2.58 35.83 -32.39
N ILE A 977 3.53 34.88 -32.35
CA ILE A 977 3.58 33.72 -33.26
C ILE A 977 2.79 32.51 -32.72
N SER A 978 2.45 32.50 -31.44
CA SER A 978 1.74 31.41 -30.77
C SER A 978 0.74 31.98 -29.73
N PRO A 979 -0.27 32.75 -30.17
CA PRO A 979 -1.20 33.46 -29.29
C PRO A 979 -2.26 32.56 -28.63
N ASP A 980 -2.37 31.32 -29.09
CA ASP A 980 -3.31 30.31 -28.65
C ASP A 980 -2.66 28.91 -28.74
N VAL A 981 -3.30 27.91 -28.14
CA VAL A 981 -2.75 26.55 -28.02
C VAL A 981 -2.78 25.76 -29.33
N GLU A 982 -3.73 26.02 -30.23
CA GLU A 982 -3.82 25.33 -31.53
C GLU A 982 -2.73 25.81 -32.47
N THR A 983 -2.53 27.13 -32.56
CA THR A 983 -1.43 27.76 -33.30
C THR A 983 -0.08 27.32 -32.72
N LEU A 984 0.06 27.27 -31.38
CA LEU A 984 1.26 26.75 -30.72
C LEU A 984 1.53 25.28 -31.08
N ALA A 985 0.52 24.41 -31.01
CA ALA A 985 0.64 22.99 -31.33
C ALA A 985 0.95 22.75 -32.81
N ALA A 986 0.40 23.57 -33.72
CA ALA A 986 0.76 23.54 -35.14
C ALA A 986 2.23 23.94 -35.35
N MET A 987 2.70 25.03 -34.72
CA MET A 987 4.12 25.42 -34.79
C MET A 987 5.06 24.35 -34.19
N MET A 988 4.67 23.72 -33.07
CA MET A 988 5.43 22.62 -32.47
C MET A 988 5.60 21.45 -33.43
N GLN A 989 4.52 21.02 -34.08
CA GLN A 989 4.53 19.91 -35.03
C GLN A 989 5.35 20.23 -36.29
N THR A 990 5.10 21.38 -36.92
CA THR A 990 5.78 21.76 -38.18
C THR A 990 7.25 22.13 -37.95
N TYR A 991 7.52 23.07 -37.05
CA TYR A 991 8.84 23.69 -36.92
C TYR A 991 9.69 22.98 -35.86
N THR A 992 9.17 22.81 -34.64
CA THR A 992 9.99 22.33 -33.52
C THR A 992 10.29 20.83 -33.58
N HIS A 993 9.37 20.03 -34.13
CA HIS A 993 9.58 18.61 -34.42
C HIS A 993 9.89 18.37 -35.91
N GLY A 994 8.99 18.77 -36.82
CA GLY A 994 9.00 18.37 -38.23
C GLY A 994 10.27 18.77 -38.99
N ASP A 995 10.55 20.06 -39.12
CA ASP A 995 11.75 20.58 -39.81
C ASP A 995 13.05 20.09 -39.14
N VAL A 996 13.07 19.99 -37.81
CA VAL A 996 14.22 19.51 -37.04
C VAL A 996 14.55 18.04 -37.37
N MET A 997 13.54 17.16 -37.40
CA MET A 997 13.71 15.75 -37.77
C MET A 997 13.95 15.57 -39.29
N ALA A 998 13.35 16.43 -40.13
CA ALA A 998 13.53 16.42 -41.58
C ALA A 998 14.97 16.81 -41.97
N LEU A 999 15.57 17.81 -41.32
CA LEU A 999 16.99 18.17 -41.53
C LEU A 999 17.93 17.05 -41.06
N ALA A 1000 17.53 16.26 -40.06
CA ALA A 1000 18.21 15.01 -39.69
C ALA A 1000 17.95 13.83 -40.65
N GLY A 1001 17.23 14.03 -41.75
CA GLY A 1001 16.97 13.04 -42.79
C GLY A 1001 16.07 11.87 -42.35
N PHE A 1002 15.26 12.07 -41.30
CA PHE A 1002 14.18 11.14 -40.96
C PHE A 1002 12.97 11.38 -41.85
N THR A 1003 12.04 10.43 -41.87
CA THR A 1003 10.71 10.58 -42.47
C THR A 1003 9.65 10.00 -41.52
N GLY A 1004 8.39 10.35 -41.70
CA GLY A 1004 7.29 9.84 -40.88
C GLY A 1004 6.14 10.82 -40.74
N PRO A 1005 5.12 10.47 -39.95
CA PRO A 1005 4.11 11.40 -39.47
C PRO A 1005 4.73 12.71 -38.94
N GLY A 1006 4.18 13.85 -39.34
CA GLY A 1006 4.71 15.18 -39.00
C GLY A 1006 6.08 15.57 -39.62
N ILE A 1007 6.78 14.68 -40.34
CA ILE A 1007 8.15 14.93 -40.85
C ILE A 1007 8.14 15.05 -42.38
N GLN A 1008 8.12 16.30 -42.87
CA GLN A 1008 8.11 16.61 -44.30
C GLN A 1008 9.52 16.67 -44.88
N VAL A 1009 9.90 15.67 -45.67
CA VAL A 1009 11.14 15.65 -46.46
C VAL A 1009 10.92 16.25 -47.85
N THR A 1010 11.94 16.91 -48.39
CA THR A 1010 11.86 17.49 -49.74
C THR A 1010 11.97 16.42 -50.83
N ASP A 1011 11.47 16.74 -52.04
CA ASP A 1011 11.71 15.94 -53.25
C ASP A 1011 13.21 15.77 -53.53
N GLU A 1012 14.02 16.78 -53.23
CA GLU A 1012 15.48 16.77 -53.41
C GLU A 1012 16.15 15.69 -52.54
N VAL A 1013 15.79 15.61 -51.26
CA VAL A 1013 16.25 14.56 -50.33
C VAL A 1013 15.70 13.18 -50.72
N THR A 1014 14.43 13.11 -51.12
CA THR A 1014 13.79 11.86 -51.54
C THR A 1014 14.43 11.29 -52.81
N ASN A 1015 14.76 12.14 -53.78
CA ASN A 1015 15.48 11.76 -54.98
C ASN A 1015 16.93 11.34 -54.69
N PHE A 1016 17.60 11.96 -53.71
CA PHE A 1016 18.92 11.51 -53.26
C PHE A 1016 18.87 10.12 -52.61
N ALA A 1017 17.91 9.85 -51.73
CA ALA A 1017 17.70 8.54 -51.12
C ALA A 1017 17.46 7.45 -52.18
N ASN A 1018 16.53 7.71 -53.11
CA ASN A 1018 16.21 6.81 -54.22
C ASN A 1018 17.41 6.56 -55.17
N SER A 1019 18.18 7.59 -55.53
CA SER A 1019 19.30 7.45 -56.49
C SER A 1019 20.61 6.92 -55.87
N SER A 1020 20.80 7.07 -54.55
CA SER A 1020 21.89 6.40 -53.82
C SER A 1020 21.55 4.94 -53.47
N GLY A 1021 20.27 4.56 -53.50
CA GLY A 1021 19.81 3.25 -53.08
C GLY A 1021 19.92 3.04 -51.56
N ILE A 1022 19.68 4.10 -50.80
CA ILE A 1022 19.70 4.13 -49.33
C ILE A 1022 18.34 4.66 -48.85
N PRO A 1023 17.53 3.87 -48.11
CA PRO A 1023 16.20 4.30 -47.70
C PRO A 1023 16.24 5.41 -46.63
N LEU A 1024 15.22 6.28 -46.64
CA LEU A 1024 14.97 7.20 -45.53
C LEU A 1024 14.60 6.41 -44.26
N THR A 1025 15.02 6.90 -43.11
CA THR A 1025 14.77 6.25 -41.82
C THR A 1025 13.43 6.72 -41.25
N PRO A 1026 12.43 5.83 -41.05
CA PRO A 1026 11.17 6.22 -40.45
C PRO A 1026 11.32 6.53 -38.95
N ARG A 1027 10.58 7.53 -38.45
CA ARG A 1027 10.52 7.90 -37.04
C ARG A 1027 9.12 8.41 -36.68
N ASP A 1028 8.38 7.66 -35.87
CA ASP A 1028 7.25 8.15 -35.09
C ASP A 1028 7.54 7.86 -33.62
N ARG A 1029 7.94 8.91 -32.89
CA ARG A 1029 8.21 8.92 -31.44
C ARG A 1029 7.99 10.34 -30.96
N VAL A 1030 7.45 10.48 -29.75
CA VAL A 1030 7.20 11.78 -29.16
C VAL A 1030 8.51 12.41 -28.66
N GLN A 1031 8.71 13.69 -28.97
CA GLN A 1031 9.73 14.53 -28.31
C GLN A 1031 9.09 15.28 -27.14
N HIS A 1032 9.69 15.19 -25.97
CA HIS A 1032 9.19 15.81 -24.75
C HIS A 1032 10.09 16.99 -24.32
N GLY A 1033 9.48 18.02 -23.73
CA GLY A 1033 10.16 19.13 -23.08
C GLY A 1033 9.60 19.42 -21.69
N VAL A 1034 10.46 19.56 -20.68
CA VAL A 1034 10.10 19.90 -19.29
C VAL A 1034 10.55 21.33 -18.95
N LEU A 1035 9.58 22.23 -18.85
CA LEU A 1035 9.82 23.67 -18.77
C LEU A 1035 9.62 24.15 -17.34
N ASP A 1036 10.72 24.15 -16.56
CA ASP A 1036 10.76 24.30 -15.09
C ASP A 1036 12.19 24.69 -14.63
N GLN A 1037 12.89 23.87 -13.83
CA GLN A 1037 14.34 23.94 -13.63
C GLN A 1037 15.02 22.88 -14.54
N SER A 1038 16.18 23.17 -15.12
CA SER A 1038 16.93 22.24 -15.98
C SER A 1038 17.87 21.31 -15.19
N THR A 1039 18.16 20.11 -15.68
CA THR A 1039 19.14 19.17 -15.10
C THR A 1039 20.57 19.73 -15.15
N CYS A 1040 20.93 20.38 -16.25
CA CYS A 1040 22.23 21.00 -16.47
C CYS A 1040 22.08 22.36 -17.15
N GLY A 1041 23.16 23.16 -17.16
CA GLY A 1041 23.19 24.48 -17.81
C GLY A 1041 22.02 25.40 -17.41
N SER A 1042 21.45 26.08 -18.41
CA SER A 1042 20.09 26.65 -18.36
C SER A 1042 19.06 25.83 -19.14
N GLY A 1043 19.54 24.84 -19.89
CA GLY A 1043 18.78 23.81 -20.58
C GLY A 1043 19.63 22.54 -20.64
N CYS A 1044 18.99 21.38 -20.74
CA CYS A 1044 19.67 20.09 -20.77
C CYS A 1044 18.96 19.11 -21.70
N SER A 1045 19.58 18.84 -22.84
CA SER A 1045 19.15 17.86 -23.84
C SER A 1045 18.77 16.48 -23.28
N GLY A 1046 17.89 15.79 -24.03
CA GLY A 1046 17.37 14.47 -23.70
C GLY A 1046 15.98 14.25 -24.29
N ASN A 1047 15.30 13.21 -23.81
CA ASN A 1047 13.86 13.03 -24.01
C ASN A 1047 13.22 12.58 -22.67
N PRO A 1048 12.64 13.50 -21.88
CA PRO A 1048 12.54 14.94 -22.11
C PRO A 1048 13.89 15.68 -22.09
N TYR A 1049 13.99 16.74 -22.90
CA TYR A 1049 14.90 17.84 -22.58
C TYR A 1049 14.27 18.69 -21.46
N ASP A 1050 15.06 19.40 -20.67
CA ASP A 1050 14.54 20.31 -19.65
C ASP A 1050 15.16 21.72 -19.76
N ALA A 1051 14.43 22.76 -19.31
CA ALA A 1051 14.86 24.15 -19.50
C ALA A 1051 14.31 25.17 -18.49
N ASN A 1052 15.16 26.14 -18.14
CA ASN A 1052 14.87 27.24 -17.23
C ASN A 1052 13.99 28.34 -17.85
N TRP A 1053 13.91 28.46 -19.18
CA TRP A 1053 13.08 29.44 -19.89
C TRP A 1053 11.61 28.98 -20.03
N SER A 1054 10.77 29.81 -20.65
CA SER A 1054 9.44 29.45 -21.14
C SER A 1054 9.54 29.00 -22.59
N PHE A 1055 8.81 27.96 -23.01
CA PHE A 1055 8.93 27.37 -24.34
C PHE A 1055 8.72 28.40 -25.47
N SER A 1056 9.47 28.27 -26.57
CA SER A 1056 9.17 28.97 -27.82
C SER A 1056 9.39 28.03 -29.01
N PRO A 1057 8.42 27.86 -29.94
CA PRO A 1057 8.56 26.90 -31.03
C PRO A 1057 9.66 27.26 -32.04
N LEU A 1058 10.05 28.54 -32.09
CA LEU A 1058 11.21 29.06 -32.85
C LEU A 1058 12.35 29.51 -31.92
N GLY A 1059 12.32 29.12 -30.65
CA GLY A 1059 13.33 29.43 -29.65
C GLY A 1059 14.69 28.86 -30.05
N HIS A 1060 15.79 29.60 -29.81
CA HIS A 1060 17.11 29.02 -30.06
C HIS A 1060 17.42 27.86 -29.11
N GLY A 1061 17.11 28.03 -27.81
CA GLY A 1061 17.36 27.01 -26.80
C GLY A 1061 16.60 25.72 -27.07
N ASP A 1062 15.27 25.79 -27.23
CA ASP A 1062 14.43 24.60 -27.48
C ASP A 1062 14.90 23.80 -28.71
N LEU A 1063 15.17 24.48 -29.83
CA LEU A 1063 15.69 23.85 -31.06
C LEU A 1063 17.13 23.32 -30.92
N HIS A 1064 17.95 23.90 -30.04
CA HIS A 1064 19.32 23.45 -29.75
C HIS A 1064 19.32 22.18 -28.88
N GLU A 1065 18.52 22.15 -27.81
CA GLU A 1065 18.41 20.99 -26.92
C GLU A 1065 17.75 19.77 -27.59
N ILE A 1066 16.75 19.99 -28.46
CA ILE A 1066 16.19 18.92 -29.31
C ILE A 1066 17.23 18.48 -30.37
N GLY A 1067 17.98 19.43 -30.94
CA GLY A 1067 19.07 19.15 -31.89
C GLY A 1067 20.13 18.18 -31.34
N HIS A 1068 20.45 18.26 -30.05
CA HIS A 1068 21.36 17.30 -29.38
C HIS A 1068 20.86 15.85 -29.42
N THR A 1069 19.56 15.58 -29.63
CA THR A 1069 19.00 14.22 -29.74
C THR A 1069 19.21 13.56 -31.11
N ILE A 1070 19.70 14.32 -32.09
CA ILE A 1070 19.80 13.92 -33.51
C ILE A 1070 21.10 14.36 -34.20
N GLU A 1071 21.89 15.24 -33.60
CA GLU A 1071 23.13 15.75 -34.20
C GLU A 1071 24.14 14.65 -34.52
N ASN A 1072 25.07 14.95 -35.43
CA ASN A 1072 26.19 14.06 -35.68
C ASN A 1072 27.52 14.81 -35.57
N GLY A 1073 28.37 14.37 -34.64
CA GLY A 1073 29.69 14.97 -34.38
C GLY A 1073 30.69 14.89 -35.55
N TRP A 1074 30.32 14.23 -36.65
CA TRP A 1074 31.03 14.22 -37.94
C TRP A 1074 30.68 15.40 -38.85
N PHE A 1075 29.61 16.16 -38.59
CA PHE A 1075 29.18 17.30 -39.43
C PHE A 1075 29.80 18.63 -38.99
N ARG A 1076 31.05 18.54 -38.52
CA ARG A 1076 31.98 19.65 -38.26
C ARG A 1076 33.38 19.23 -38.68
N PHE A 1077 34.15 20.18 -39.20
CA PHE A 1077 35.56 19.99 -39.48
C PHE A 1077 36.38 19.76 -38.19
N ASP A 1078 37.56 19.19 -38.33
CA ASP A 1078 38.41 18.88 -37.18
C ASP A 1078 38.94 20.15 -36.48
N GLY A 1079 39.09 20.05 -35.15
CA GLY A 1079 39.42 21.16 -34.26
C GLY A 1079 38.23 22.05 -33.84
N ARG A 1080 37.12 22.03 -34.57
CA ARG A 1080 35.95 22.90 -34.32
C ARG A 1080 35.13 22.47 -33.09
N GLU A 1081 34.56 23.45 -32.39
CA GLU A 1081 33.76 23.29 -31.18
C GLU A 1081 32.58 22.30 -31.32
N GLY A 1082 32.25 21.60 -30.22
CA GLY A 1082 31.28 20.50 -30.19
C GLY A 1082 29.82 20.91 -30.22
N HIS A 1083 29.39 21.79 -29.29
CA HIS A 1083 28.00 22.28 -29.20
C HIS A 1083 27.52 23.06 -30.43
N ALA A 1084 28.37 23.24 -31.43
CA ALA A 1084 28.04 23.93 -32.67
C ALA A 1084 27.18 23.09 -33.63
N THR A 1085 27.22 21.75 -33.54
CA THR A 1085 26.55 20.86 -34.51
C THR A 1085 25.02 20.76 -34.36
N THR A 1086 24.44 21.32 -33.29
CA THR A 1086 22.99 21.49 -33.12
C THR A 1086 22.44 22.79 -33.74
N ASN A 1087 23.27 23.82 -33.89
CA ASN A 1087 22.84 25.12 -34.39
C ASN A 1087 22.19 25.10 -35.79
N PRO A 1088 22.61 24.25 -36.75
CA PRO A 1088 21.92 24.09 -38.04
C PRO A 1088 20.41 23.80 -37.93
N TYR A 1089 19.97 22.96 -36.97
CA TYR A 1089 18.53 22.68 -36.79
C TYR A 1089 17.77 23.95 -36.39
N SER A 1090 18.34 24.74 -35.47
CA SER A 1090 17.75 26.02 -35.06
C SER A 1090 17.71 27.04 -36.20
N TYR A 1091 18.73 27.07 -37.06
CA TYR A 1091 18.83 28.02 -38.17
C TYR A 1091 17.91 27.65 -39.34
N TYR A 1092 17.89 26.37 -39.75
CA TYR A 1092 17.00 25.86 -40.79
C TYR A 1092 15.52 26.08 -40.44
N THR A 1093 15.11 25.71 -39.23
CA THR A 1093 13.73 25.86 -38.76
C THR A 1093 13.25 27.32 -38.82
N LYS A 1094 14.13 28.27 -38.45
CA LYS A 1094 13.86 29.72 -38.56
C LYS A 1094 13.85 30.20 -40.02
N HIS A 1095 14.71 29.64 -40.86
CA HIS A 1095 14.72 29.92 -42.28
C HIS A 1095 13.42 29.48 -42.96
N ARG A 1096 12.91 28.30 -42.61
CA ARG A 1096 11.65 27.75 -43.10
C ARG A 1096 10.47 28.63 -42.66
N ALA A 1097 10.35 28.98 -41.38
CA ALA A 1097 9.34 29.90 -40.87
C ALA A 1097 9.39 31.31 -41.51
N TRP A 1098 10.59 31.81 -41.85
CA TRP A 1098 10.75 33.04 -42.62
C TRP A 1098 10.25 32.90 -44.08
N VAL A 1099 10.66 31.84 -44.79
CA VAL A 1099 10.30 31.62 -46.19
C VAL A 1099 8.81 31.33 -46.37
N GLU A 1100 8.19 30.63 -45.43
CA GLU A 1100 6.79 30.21 -45.51
C GLU A 1100 5.81 31.26 -44.95
N GLN A 1101 6.16 31.91 -43.83
CA GLN A 1101 5.24 32.78 -43.08
C GLN A 1101 5.73 34.22 -42.90
N GLY A 1102 6.95 34.55 -43.34
CA GLY A 1102 7.55 35.88 -43.13
C GLY A 1102 7.96 36.18 -41.69
N ILE A 1103 8.06 35.16 -40.82
CA ILE A 1103 8.46 35.34 -39.42
C ILE A 1103 9.96 35.66 -39.33
N GLU A 1104 10.28 36.87 -38.83
CA GLU A 1104 11.66 37.39 -38.78
C GLU A 1104 12.62 36.46 -37.99
N PRO A 1105 13.66 35.89 -38.63
CA PRO A 1105 14.45 34.82 -38.02
C PRO A 1105 15.55 35.33 -37.09
N ASN A 1106 15.33 35.21 -35.78
CA ASN A 1106 16.35 35.52 -34.77
C ASN A 1106 17.44 34.42 -34.69
N CYS A 1107 18.39 34.47 -35.62
CA CYS A 1107 19.59 33.63 -35.66
C CYS A 1107 20.79 34.29 -34.97
N GLN A 1108 21.76 33.49 -34.53
CA GLN A 1108 22.97 34.01 -33.88
C GLN A 1108 23.94 34.63 -34.91
N ASN A 1109 24.87 35.47 -34.43
CA ASN A 1109 25.86 36.14 -35.28
C ASN A 1109 26.98 35.17 -35.70
N VAL A 1110 26.91 34.67 -36.94
CA VAL A 1110 27.88 33.77 -37.57
C VAL A 1110 28.94 34.60 -38.32
N LYS A 1111 30.22 34.34 -38.09
CA LYS A 1111 31.32 35.30 -38.33
C LYS A 1111 31.87 35.31 -39.77
N PHE A 1112 31.01 35.60 -40.74
CA PHE A 1112 31.39 35.67 -42.15
C PHE A 1112 32.33 36.84 -42.46
N ASP A 1113 32.08 38.01 -41.86
CA ASP A 1113 32.93 39.21 -41.94
C ASP A 1113 34.40 38.96 -41.53
N GLU A 1114 34.63 38.30 -40.39
CA GLU A 1114 35.97 37.96 -39.89
C GLU A 1114 36.70 36.96 -40.79
N ILE A 1115 35.98 35.94 -41.28
CA ILE A 1115 36.54 34.91 -42.18
C ILE A 1115 36.89 35.54 -43.54
N HIS A 1116 36.05 36.42 -44.07
CA HIS A 1116 36.35 37.15 -45.31
C HIS A 1116 37.61 38.03 -45.18
N ALA A 1117 37.75 38.78 -44.07
CA ALA A 1117 38.95 39.59 -43.83
C ALA A 1117 40.23 38.72 -43.74
N SER A 1118 40.11 37.53 -43.16
CA SER A 1118 41.19 36.54 -43.12
C SER A 1118 41.55 36.03 -44.53
N LEU A 1119 40.55 35.68 -45.35
CA LEU A 1119 40.73 35.22 -46.73
C LEU A 1119 41.39 36.26 -47.63
N VAL A 1120 41.00 37.54 -47.50
CA VAL A 1120 41.64 38.65 -48.22
C VAL A 1120 43.11 38.81 -47.82
N THR A 1121 43.41 38.70 -46.52
CA THR A 1121 44.79 38.77 -46.00
C THR A 1121 45.63 37.59 -46.52
N ALA A 1122 45.06 36.38 -46.55
CA ALA A 1122 45.72 35.17 -47.02
C ALA A 1122 46.24 35.29 -48.47
N GLN A 1123 45.56 36.03 -49.35
CA GLN A 1123 46.01 36.21 -50.74
C GLN A 1123 47.31 37.02 -50.88
N SER A 1124 47.77 37.67 -49.81
CA SER A 1124 49.05 38.40 -49.77
C SER A 1124 50.21 37.59 -49.17
N GLU A 1125 49.92 36.41 -48.61
CA GLU A 1125 50.91 35.54 -47.96
C GLU A 1125 51.56 34.55 -48.96
N PRO A 1126 52.81 34.09 -48.72
CA PRO A 1126 53.49 33.14 -49.59
C PRO A 1126 52.81 31.77 -49.70
N ASP A 1127 52.03 31.39 -48.67
CA ASP A 1127 51.20 30.20 -48.62
C ASP A 1127 49.84 30.56 -47.98
N PRO A 1128 48.81 30.85 -48.80
CA PRO A 1128 47.48 31.20 -48.31
C PRO A 1128 46.80 30.07 -47.51
N HIS A 1129 47.14 28.81 -47.77
CA HIS A 1129 46.59 27.66 -47.04
C HIS A 1129 47.18 27.59 -45.64
N ALA A 1130 48.52 27.62 -45.53
CA ALA A 1130 49.22 27.58 -44.25
C ALA A 1130 48.86 28.78 -43.37
N TYR A 1131 48.69 29.98 -43.96
CA TYR A 1131 48.16 31.14 -43.24
C TYR A 1131 46.77 30.84 -42.65
N MET A 1132 45.80 30.44 -43.48
CA MET A 1132 44.43 30.16 -43.02
C MET A 1132 44.36 29.03 -41.98
N ALA A 1133 45.21 28.00 -42.12
CA ALA A 1133 45.35 26.92 -41.14
C ALA A 1133 45.88 27.44 -39.79
N SER A 1134 46.84 28.37 -39.80
CA SER A 1134 47.43 28.96 -38.59
C SER A 1134 46.44 29.78 -37.74
N LEU A 1135 45.36 30.29 -38.36
CA LEU A 1135 44.32 31.05 -37.66
C LEU A 1135 43.44 30.19 -36.73
N ASN A 1136 43.53 28.84 -36.83
CA ASN A 1136 42.99 27.90 -35.84
C ASN A 1136 41.52 28.19 -35.43
N MET A 1137 40.64 28.36 -36.43
CA MET A 1137 39.27 28.89 -36.33
C MET A 1137 38.27 27.99 -35.55
N ASN A 1138 38.53 27.70 -34.28
CA ASN A 1138 37.83 26.66 -33.53
C ASN A 1138 36.50 27.11 -32.90
N ASP A 1139 36.29 28.42 -32.73
CA ASP A 1139 35.05 29.04 -32.27
C ASP A 1139 33.82 28.46 -32.99
N TRP A 1140 32.75 28.09 -32.26
CA TRP A 1140 31.52 27.53 -32.84
C TRP A 1140 30.97 28.37 -34.01
N ASN A 1141 31.02 29.70 -33.90
CA ASN A 1141 30.46 30.64 -34.88
C ASN A 1141 31.30 30.78 -36.16
N LYS A 1142 32.54 30.29 -36.17
CA LYS A 1142 33.39 30.15 -37.36
C LYS A 1142 33.30 28.73 -37.91
N GLY A 1143 33.28 27.71 -37.04
CA GLY A 1143 33.07 26.32 -37.43
C GLY A 1143 31.79 26.11 -38.25
N VAL A 1144 30.66 26.67 -37.80
CA VAL A 1144 29.36 26.57 -38.51
C VAL A 1144 29.31 27.45 -39.75
N ALA A 1145 30.02 28.59 -39.77
CA ALA A 1145 30.14 29.43 -40.96
C ALA A 1145 30.71 28.64 -42.16
N LEU A 1146 31.73 27.80 -41.93
CA LEU A 1146 32.34 26.98 -42.99
C LEU A 1146 31.34 25.99 -43.60
N MET A 1147 30.47 25.37 -42.80
CA MET A 1147 29.41 24.50 -43.34
C MET A 1147 28.38 25.33 -44.13
N ILE A 1148 27.93 26.47 -43.60
CA ILE A 1148 26.98 27.36 -44.29
C ILE A 1148 27.53 27.85 -45.64
N GLN A 1149 28.83 28.13 -45.74
CA GLN A 1149 29.48 28.47 -47.02
C GLN A 1149 29.32 27.34 -48.07
N VAL A 1150 29.43 26.07 -47.66
CA VAL A 1150 29.17 24.94 -48.56
C VAL A 1150 27.69 24.89 -49.00
N LEU A 1151 26.74 25.16 -48.10
CA LEU A 1151 25.30 25.24 -48.44
C LEU A 1151 25.04 26.34 -49.49
N MET A 1152 25.59 27.54 -49.25
CA MET A 1152 25.49 28.68 -50.16
C MET A 1152 26.12 28.40 -51.53
N SER A 1153 27.28 27.74 -51.55
CA SER A 1153 27.96 27.35 -52.80
C SER A 1153 27.16 26.31 -53.58
N ALA A 1154 26.66 25.26 -52.92
CA ALA A 1154 25.82 24.23 -53.54
C ALA A 1154 24.55 24.81 -54.19
N GLN A 1155 23.89 25.74 -53.49
CA GLN A 1155 22.72 26.46 -54.02
C GLN A 1155 23.10 27.41 -55.17
N HIS A 1156 24.22 28.13 -55.06
CA HIS A 1156 24.65 29.06 -56.11
C HIS A 1156 25.08 28.37 -57.42
N GLN A 1157 25.68 27.18 -57.34
CA GLN A 1157 25.97 26.37 -58.54
C GLN A 1157 24.71 25.71 -59.13
N GLY A 1158 23.54 25.82 -58.48
CA GLY A 1158 22.30 25.15 -58.90
C GLY A 1158 22.34 23.62 -58.75
N VAL A 1159 23.18 23.12 -57.82
CA VAL A 1159 23.31 21.69 -57.51
C VAL A 1159 22.25 21.22 -56.52
N LEU A 1160 21.89 22.10 -55.59
CA LEU A 1160 20.73 21.97 -54.71
C LEU A 1160 19.80 23.16 -54.96
N VAL A 1161 18.49 22.93 -54.86
CA VAL A 1161 17.47 24.00 -54.90
C VAL A 1161 17.47 24.76 -53.57
N ASP A 1162 17.62 24.04 -52.46
CA ASP A 1162 17.85 24.59 -51.13
C ASP A 1162 19.15 24.02 -50.54
N GLY A 1163 20.13 24.89 -50.29
CA GLY A 1163 21.42 24.49 -49.76
C GLY A 1163 21.36 23.73 -48.44
N TRP A 1164 20.33 23.97 -47.60
CA TRP A 1164 20.15 23.24 -46.33
C TRP A 1164 19.96 21.73 -46.52
N GLN A 1165 19.45 21.29 -47.67
CA GLN A 1165 19.18 19.89 -47.98
C GLN A 1165 20.45 19.01 -48.04
N LEU A 1166 21.65 19.61 -48.04
CA LEU A 1166 22.92 18.89 -47.85
C LEU A 1166 22.99 18.16 -46.50
N TYR A 1167 22.41 18.72 -45.42
CA TYR A 1167 22.42 18.10 -44.10
C TYR A 1167 21.68 16.74 -44.07
N PRO A 1168 20.40 16.64 -44.49
CA PRO A 1168 19.71 15.35 -44.51
C PRO A 1168 20.38 14.32 -45.42
N MET A 1169 21.00 14.74 -46.54
CA MET A 1169 21.80 13.85 -47.39
C MET A 1169 23.05 13.32 -46.67
N LEU A 1170 23.77 14.16 -45.91
CA LEU A 1170 24.87 13.73 -45.05
C LEU A 1170 24.41 12.77 -43.94
N HIS A 1171 23.24 13.02 -43.33
CA HIS A 1171 22.63 12.11 -42.35
C HIS A 1171 22.31 10.73 -42.94
N ILE A 1172 21.77 10.67 -44.16
CA ILE A 1172 21.48 9.42 -44.88
C ILE A 1172 22.78 8.63 -45.13
N LEU A 1173 23.82 9.27 -45.66
CA LEU A 1173 25.11 8.62 -45.88
C LEU A 1173 25.76 8.16 -44.58
N LYS A 1174 25.68 8.96 -43.51
CA LYS A 1174 26.30 8.62 -42.22
C LYS A 1174 25.58 7.45 -41.52
N ARG A 1175 24.25 7.37 -41.61
CA ARG A 1175 23.50 6.22 -41.08
C ARG A 1175 23.79 4.93 -41.85
N GLU A 1176 23.91 4.98 -43.17
CA GLU A 1176 24.31 3.80 -43.96
C GLU A 1176 25.77 3.40 -43.68
N LEU A 1177 26.70 4.36 -43.52
CA LEU A 1177 28.08 4.09 -43.07
C LEU A 1177 28.11 3.33 -41.74
N ASP A 1178 27.39 3.82 -40.73
CA ASP A 1178 27.30 3.19 -39.41
C ASP A 1178 26.63 1.80 -39.47
N ARG A 1179 25.74 1.56 -40.44
CA ARG A 1179 25.13 0.25 -40.68
C ARG A 1179 26.09 -0.75 -41.32
N ILE A 1180 26.98 -0.32 -42.22
CA ILE A 1180 27.86 -1.23 -42.98
C ILE A 1180 29.25 -1.45 -42.37
N ASP A 1181 29.68 -0.65 -41.40
CA ASP A 1181 30.93 -0.89 -40.66
C ASP A 1181 30.83 -2.06 -39.64
N GLY A 1182 29.74 -2.83 -39.65
CA GLY A 1182 29.64 -4.06 -38.86
C GLY A 1182 30.60 -5.16 -39.31
N ASN A 1183 30.81 -5.33 -40.62
CA ASN A 1183 31.67 -6.37 -41.19
C ASN A 1183 32.13 -6.04 -42.62
N ASP A 1184 33.17 -6.74 -43.08
CA ASP A 1184 33.79 -6.48 -44.39
C ASP A 1184 32.88 -6.83 -45.59
N THR A 1185 31.88 -7.71 -45.41
CA THR A 1185 30.95 -8.09 -46.50
C THR A 1185 29.93 -6.98 -46.76
N ASP A 1186 29.31 -6.46 -45.71
CA ASP A 1186 28.42 -5.29 -45.81
C ASP A 1186 29.18 -4.04 -46.28
N TRP A 1187 30.43 -3.85 -45.82
CA TRP A 1187 31.29 -2.76 -46.28
C TRP A 1187 31.54 -2.81 -47.79
N GLU A 1188 32.04 -3.92 -48.33
CA GLU A 1188 32.33 -4.03 -49.76
C GLU A 1188 31.06 -3.94 -50.63
N ALA A 1189 29.91 -4.38 -50.12
CA ALA A 1189 28.61 -4.23 -50.79
C ALA A 1189 28.06 -2.78 -50.75
N GLY A 1190 28.34 -2.03 -49.67
CA GLY A 1190 27.74 -0.71 -49.43
C GLY A 1190 28.60 0.49 -49.81
N LYS A 1191 29.94 0.41 -49.67
CA LYS A 1191 30.86 1.57 -49.73
C LYS A 1191 30.77 2.42 -51.01
N ALA A 1192 30.40 1.82 -52.14
CA ALA A 1192 30.22 2.53 -53.40
C ALA A 1192 29.01 3.50 -53.38
N LYS A 1193 27.96 3.19 -52.62
CA LYS A 1193 26.80 4.09 -52.40
C LYS A 1193 27.17 5.35 -51.60
N LEU A 1194 28.24 5.27 -50.80
CA LEU A 1194 28.72 6.33 -49.93
C LEU A 1194 29.78 7.23 -50.59
N GLY A 1195 30.32 6.81 -51.75
CA GLY A 1195 31.47 7.45 -52.38
C GLY A 1195 32.84 6.98 -51.88
N PHE A 1196 32.92 5.90 -51.08
CA PHE A 1196 34.15 5.39 -50.45
C PHE A 1196 34.74 4.15 -51.15
N SER A 1197 34.51 3.98 -52.46
CA SER A 1197 34.90 2.79 -53.25
C SER A 1197 36.39 2.37 -53.13
N GLN A 1198 37.31 3.30 -52.89
CA GLN A 1198 38.75 3.02 -52.72
C GLN A 1198 39.14 2.57 -51.31
N TYR A 1199 38.27 2.75 -50.31
CA TYR A 1199 38.56 2.43 -48.92
C TYR A 1199 38.29 0.95 -48.62
N ALA A 1200 39.18 0.33 -47.86
CA ALA A 1200 38.94 -0.92 -47.14
C ALA A 1200 38.43 -0.60 -45.73
N ARG A 1201 37.61 -1.49 -45.15
CA ARG A 1201 36.94 -1.21 -43.87
C ARG A 1201 37.89 -0.85 -42.73
N SER A 1202 39.05 -1.51 -42.66
CA SER A 1202 40.10 -1.23 -41.67
C SER A 1202 40.64 0.21 -41.72
N GLU A 1203 40.56 0.89 -42.89
CA GLU A 1203 40.98 2.29 -43.05
C GLU A 1203 39.98 3.29 -42.43
N LEU A 1204 38.74 2.88 -42.12
CA LEU A 1204 37.76 3.75 -41.43
C LEU A 1204 38.24 4.16 -40.04
N SER A 1205 39.04 3.32 -39.38
CA SER A 1205 39.66 3.61 -38.08
C SER A 1205 40.62 4.82 -38.08
N SER A 1206 41.05 5.28 -39.25
CA SER A 1206 41.90 6.47 -39.44
C SER A 1206 41.22 7.59 -40.23
N LEU A 1207 39.92 7.48 -40.51
CA LEU A 1207 39.16 8.49 -41.26
C LEU A 1207 38.96 9.76 -40.41
N SER A 1208 39.49 10.89 -40.87
CA SER A 1208 39.25 12.20 -40.25
C SER A 1208 37.87 12.74 -40.63
N ARG A 1209 37.33 13.72 -39.88
CA ARG A 1209 36.08 14.37 -40.25
C ARG A 1209 36.26 15.27 -41.47
N ASN A 1210 37.44 15.87 -41.60
CA ASN A 1210 37.84 16.56 -42.83
C ASN A 1210 37.72 15.63 -44.06
N ASP A 1211 38.31 14.43 -44.00
CA ASP A 1211 38.27 13.44 -45.08
C ASP A 1211 36.84 12.97 -45.35
N PHE A 1212 36.08 12.63 -44.30
CA PHE A 1212 34.68 12.21 -44.42
C PHE A 1212 33.82 13.28 -45.09
N LEU A 1213 33.95 14.54 -44.67
CA LEU A 1213 33.20 15.67 -45.23
C LEU A 1213 33.63 15.96 -46.67
N LEU A 1214 34.94 15.96 -46.97
CA LEU A 1214 35.43 16.11 -48.35
C LEU A 1214 34.85 15.04 -49.28
N VAL A 1215 34.94 13.76 -48.91
CA VAL A 1215 34.43 12.65 -49.74
C VAL A 1215 32.91 12.72 -49.85
N SER A 1216 32.19 12.82 -48.72
CA SER A 1216 30.72 12.75 -48.70
C SER A 1216 30.06 13.96 -49.37
N MET A 1217 30.51 15.19 -49.09
CA MET A 1217 29.95 16.39 -49.75
C MET A 1217 30.30 16.42 -51.23
N SER A 1218 31.51 15.97 -51.64
CA SER A 1218 31.85 15.84 -53.06
C SER A 1218 31.00 14.79 -53.76
N PHE A 1219 30.74 13.66 -53.10
CA PHE A 1219 29.88 12.60 -53.62
C PHE A 1219 28.40 13.02 -53.67
N ILE A 1220 27.89 13.80 -52.72
CA ILE A 1220 26.52 14.33 -52.78
C ILE A 1220 26.40 15.33 -53.93
N LEU A 1221 27.23 16.37 -53.92
CA LEU A 1221 27.14 17.52 -54.82
C LEU A 1221 27.64 17.23 -56.24
N LYS A 1222 28.30 16.08 -56.48
CA LYS A 1222 28.97 15.73 -57.75
C LYS A 1222 29.96 16.81 -58.23
N TYR A 1223 30.61 17.46 -57.27
CA TYR A 1223 31.69 18.44 -57.45
C TYR A 1223 32.91 17.98 -56.63
N ASN A 1224 34.13 18.36 -57.02
CA ASN A 1224 35.33 18.18 -56.21
C ASN A 1224 35.52 19.40 -55.32
N LEU A 1225 35.30 19.24 -54.00
CA LEU A 1225 35.41 20.31 -53.01
C LEU A 1225 36.83 20.51 -52.45
N GLN A 1226 37.85 19.78 -52.92
CA GLN A 1226 39.23 19.85 -52.39
C GLN A 1226 39.74 21.30 -52.30
N SER A 1227 39.92 21.97 -53.44
CA SER A 1227 40.46 23.34 -53.48
C SER A 1227 39.52 24.42 -52.89
N TYR A 1228 38.24 24.07 -52.71
CA TYR A 1228 37.26 24.91 -52.04
C TYR A 1228 37.46 24.90 -50.53
N LEU A 1229 37.66 23.72 -49.94
CA LEU A 1229 37.85 23.56 -48.50
C LEU A 1229 39.30 23.90 -48.07
N GLU A 1230 40.29 23.63 -48.92
CA GLU A 1230 41.68 24.07 -48.76
C GLU A 1230 41.79 25.62 -48.63
N MET A 1231 40.87 26.38 -49.25
CA MET A 1231 40.79 27.84 -49.08
C MET A 1231 40.61 28.27 -47.62
N PHE A 1232 39.99 27.44 -46.79
CA PHE A 1232 39.76 27.69 -45.36
C PHE A 1232 40.84 27.07 -44.46
N GLY A 1233 42.00 26.69 -45.02
CA GLY A 1233 43.11 26.07 -44.27
C GLY A 1233 42.82 24.64 -43.81
N LEU A 1234 41.86 23.95 -44.45
CA LEU A 1234 41.55 22.56 -44.15
C LEU A 1234 42.49 21.62 -44.91
N SER A 1235 42.93 20.56 -44.23
CA SER A 1235 43.85 19.54 -44.78
C SER A 1235 43.17 18.16 -44.82
N PHE A 1236 43.54 17.37 -45.82
CA PHE A 1236 42.94 16.09 -46.16
C PHE A 1236 44.02 15.03 -46.43
N SER A 1237 43.70 13.75 -46.25
CA SER A 1237 44.63 12.67 -46.61
C SER A 1237 44.73 12.51 -48.14
N ALA A 1238 45.87 11.98 -48.60
CA ALA A 1238 46.05 11.58 -49.99
C ALA A 1238 45.01 10.53 -50.45
N LYS A 1239 44.44 9.76 -49.51
CA LYS A 1239 43.37 8.78 -49.77
C LYS A 1239 42.05 9.49 -50.11
N ALA A 1240 41.64 10.47 -49.30
CA ALA A 1240 40.42 11.26 -49.55
C ALA A 1240 40.52 12.06 -50.85
N ILE A 1241 41.69 12.67 -51.10
CA ILE A 1241 42.01 13.38 -52.34
C ILE A 1241 41.91 12.43 -53.55
N SER A 1242 42.55 11.26 -53.49
CA SER A 1242 42.46 10.22 -54.54
C SER A 1242 41.03 9.73 -54.77
N GLN A 1243 40.24 9.59 -53.70
CA GLN A 1243 38.85 9.14 -53.77
C GLN A 1243 37.95 10.15 -54.49
N VAL A 1244 38.08 11.45 -54.19
CA VAL A 1244 37.28 12.49 -54.85
C VAL A 1244 37.74 12.69 -56.31
N GLN A 1245 39.05 12.69 -56.57
CA GLN A 1245 39.58 12.82 -57.94
C GLN A 1245 39.13 11.65 -58.84
N ALA A 1246 39.08 10.43 -58.32
CA ALA A 1246 38.55 9.28 -59.04
C ALA A 1246 37.03 9.32 -59.30
N GLY A 1247 36.28 10.22 -58.64
CA GLY A 1247 34.89 10.51 -58.96
C GLY A 1247 34.70 11.26 -60.29
N GLY A 1248 35.76 11.89 -60.82
CA GLY A 1248 35.72 12.61 -62.10
C GLY A 1248 34.92 13.92 -62.08
N TYR A 1249 34.64 14.46 -60.88
CA TYR A 1249 33.76 15.60 -60.69
C TYR A 1249 34.41 16.95 -61.10
N PRO A 1250 33.64 17.93 -61.63
CA PRO A 1250 34.10 19.30 -61.83
C PRO A 1250 34.59 19.93 -60.52
N VAL A 1251 35.60 20.80 -60.57
CA VAL A 1251 36.13 21.49 -59.39
C VAL A 1251 35.16 22.55 -58.91
N MET A 1252 34.88 22.59 -57.60
CA MET A 1252 34.01 23.60 -56.99
C MET A 1252 34.69 24.98 -57.06
N PRO A 1253 34.05 26.02 -57.64
CA PRO A 1253 34.60 27.37 -57.67
C PRO A 1253 34.86 27.90 -56.26
N ARG A 1254 36.00 28.58 -56.07
CA ARG A 1254 36.41 29.24 -54.82
C ARG A 1254 35.64 30.55 -54.56
N ASP A 1255 34.32 30.44 -54.59
CA ASP A 1255 33.38 31.52 -54.29
C ASP A 1255 33.11 31.57 -52.78
N TYR A 1256 33.44 32.69 -52.14
CA TYR A 1256 33.02 33.03 -50.79
C TYR A 1256 31.74 33.87 -50.82
N PHE A 1257 30.82 33.63 -49.89
CA PHE A 1257 29.53 34.30 -49.81
C PHE A 1257 29.48 35.19 -48.56
N LEU A 1258 29.33 36.51 -48.75
CA LEU A 1258 29.34 37.49 -47.65
C LEU A 1258 27.96 38.14 -47.51
N PRO A 1259 27.17 37.76 -46.47
CA PRO A 1259 25.91 38.42 -46.15
C PRO A 1259 26.06 39.92 -45.86
N ALA A 1260 25.01 40.70 -46.12
CA ALA A 1260 24.99 42.14 -45.80
C ALA A 1260 24.99 42.39 -44.28
N VAL A 1261 24.23 41.59 -43.54
CA VAL A 1261 24.38 41.38 -42.10
C VAL A 1261 24.66 39.90 -41.86
N ASN A 1262 25.59 39.56 -40.97
CA ASN A 1262 26.00 38.19 -40.61
C ASN A 1262 24.87 37.20 -40.22
N GLN A 1263 23.63 37.68 -40.04
CA GLN A 1263 22.45 36.88 -39.70
C GLN A 1263 21.52 36.63 -40.90
N ASP A 1264 21.69 37.34 -42.03
CA ASP A 1264 20.82 37.26 -43.21
C ASP A 1264 20.87 35.89 -43.91
N PHE A 1265 21.85 35.03 -43.58
CA PHE A 1265 21.89 33.64 -44.04
C PHE A 1265 20.63 32.84 -43.65
N CYS A 1266 20.00 33.18 -42.51
CA CYS A 1266 18.72 32.61 -42.11
C CYS A 1266 17.52 33.18 -42.90
N LYS A 1267 17.67 34.30 -43.60
CA LYS A 1267 16.64 34.81 -44.53
C LYS A 1267 16.81 34.21 -45.92
N SER A 1268 18.05 34.05 -46.37
CA SER A 1268 18.37 33.30 -47.60
C SER A 1268 19.84 32.86 -47.63
N LEU A 1269 20.09 31.67 -48.18
CA LEU A 1269 21.43 31.26 -48.59
C LEU A 1269 21.90 31.92 -49.90
N THR A 1270 21.02 32.57 -50.66
CA THR A 1270 21.38 33.36 -51.85
C THR A 1270 21.99 34.70 -51.43
N GLN A 1271 23.31 34.75 -51.32
CA GLN A 1271 24.07 35.90 -50.81
C GLN A 1271 25.08 36.45 -51.85
N PRO A 1272 25.56 37.70 -51.70
CA PRO A 1272 26.61 38.26 -52.55
C PRO A 1272 27.89 37.42 -52.52
N LYS A 1273 28.47 37.15 -53.70
CA LYS A 1273 29.66 36.29 -53.82
C LYS A 1273 30.95 37.03 -54.22
N ILE A 1274 32.08 36.48 -53.79
CA ILE A 1274 33.44 37.00 -53.94
C ILE A 1274 34.35 35.82 -54.30
N SER A 1275 34.96 35.83 -55.49
CA SER A 1275 35.80 34.71 -55.99
C SER A 1275 37.27 34.90 -55.63
N PHE A 1276 37.97 33.81 -55.27
CA PHE A 1276 39.36 33.77 -54.81
C PHE A 1276 40.28 32.80 -55.58
#